data_AF-A0A4U6TSJ5-F1
#
_entry.id   AF-A0A4U6TSJ5-F1
#
_cell.length_a   1.000
_cell.length_b   1.000
_cell.length_c   1.000
_cell.angle_alpha   90.00
_cell.angle_beta   90.00
_cell.angle_gamma   90.00
#
_symmetry.space_group_name_H-M   'P 1'
#
loop_
_entity.id
_entity.type
_entity.pdbx_description
1 polymer ?
#
loop_
_entity_poly.entity_id
_entity_poly.type
_entity_poly.pdbx_seq_one_letter_code
_entity_poly.pdbx_strand_id
1 'polypeptide(L)'
;MMQISLLAFPISAQQSNGSRVVPAEGYCSMYGICAQRSDGKVLNCANATKAVKPDTLFSSRIQSLCPTITGNVCCTADQFDTLHQQVQQAVPFLVGCPACLRNFLNLFCEMSCSPNQSLFINVTSVKQINSTMTVDGIDYYVTTNYGEELYNSCKDVKFGTLNTRAMDFLGGGAKTYKEWLAFIGRQANPNEPGSPYLITFRSDFSDSSGVKPLNSTIYSCGDPSLGCSCGDCPSSSVCTGSLLPQLNTDTSCSVKMGSLKAKCLDFSLVVIYLALLCAFLLWGLLHRARGRTASSLQTKPLKNSDDNSDSNQNGKSPHNSVQVSEAASSTVKPSYPSIVQTYMSIFFRKHGIFVARHPLLVLCVSLLIPLLLCIGLLRFKVETRPEKLWVSPGSRAADEKNYFDSHLAPFYRIEQLVLATSASSGSAAPSIVNDNNMKLLFQIQKKVDDLRASYSGSTVALADICLKPLSTDCATQSVLQYFQLDPKKYDDSGIDHAKFCFQHYTSEETCLSTFQSPIDPSTILGGFSGNNFTEASAFVITYPVNNKVETTGQENGKAVAWERAFINLVKEEILPMVLAQNLTLSFSSESSIQDELNRESTADAITIVISYIVMFAYISFTLGDRPSRWLSLFVSSKVLLGLSGVVLVMLSVLGSMGFFSAIGVKSTLIIMEVIPFLVLAVGVDNMCILVHAVKRQPDQSNLEERISEALVEVGPSITLASFAEVLAFAVSAINPMPATRVFSMFAALAVFMDFLLQVTAFVALIVFDFRRAQDGRIDCVPCARIASSPAAGDGGDGQRLHLLARYMRDIHGPILSYRAVKFVVITVFVGLAFSSIALSTRLQPGLEQQIVLPRNSYLQDYFDDLAKYMKVGPPLYFVVKDFNYSSASVHTNQICSINQCNSNSLLNEIARQSLSPETSYIAKPAASWLDDFLIWMSPEAFGCCRKFVNGSYCPPDDQPPCCQLDQDSGTCSASRTCSNCTTCFLHSDLDNGRPSTTQFKDKLPWFLDALPSSDCSKGGKGAYSTSLDLNGYESGIIQASAFRTYHTPLNKQTDYVNSMRAARDFSSKMSKDLQMEIFPYSVFYIFFEQYLGVWKTAIMNICVCLGTIFVVCFLVTSSLWASAIILIVLAMIVLDLMGVMAILGIQLNAISVVNLVMSIGIAVEFCVHITHAFMIGTGDRETRARQALSTMGASVFSGITLTKLVGVIVLRFAKSEVFVVYYFQMYLALVLIGFLHGLIFLPVVLSLCGPPPKSVKPVEQNHPPSASTERT
;
A
#
# COMPACT_ATOMS: atom_id res chain seq x y z
N MET A 1 -33.36 -37.00 23.91
CA MET A 1 -34.18 -37.98 24.64
C MET A 1 -33.30 -38.64 25.69
N MET A 2 -33.22 -38.06 26.89
CA MET A 2 -32.99 -38.74 28.18
C MET A 2 -33.05 -37.67 29.28
N GLN A 3 -34.01 -37.84 30.20
CA GLN A 3 -34.25 -37.02 31.38
C GLN A 3 -33.15 -37.26 32.42
N ILE A 4 -32.64 -36.20 33.07
CA ILE A 4 -32.21 -36.26 34.47
C ILE A 4 -32.66 -34.98 35.18
N SER A 5 -33.33 -35.20 36.31
CA SER A 5 -34.14 -34.31 37.12
C SER A 5 -33.35 -33.25 37.88
N LEU A 6 -33.82 -31.99 37.87
CA LEU A 6 -33.41 -30.95 38.81
C LEU A 6 -34.48 -30.82 39.90
N LEU A 7 -34.06 -31.11 41.13
CA LEU A 7 -34.82 -30.98 42.36
C LEU A 7 -35.23 -29.53 42.59
N ALA A 8 -36.53 -29.25 42.45
CA ALA A 8 -37.15 -28.05 42.99
C ALA A 8 -37.32 -28.20 44.50
N PHE A 9 -36.63 -27.36 45.29
CA PHE A 9 -37.00 -27.12 46.68
C PHE A 9 -38.13 -26.09 46.72
N PRO A 10 -39.30 -26.39 47.31
CA PRO A 10 -40.33 -25.39 47.52
C PRO A 10 -39.98 -24.60 48.79
N ILE A 11 -39.50 -23.36 48.64
CA ILE A 11 -39.46 -22.44 49.78
C ILE A 11 -40.87 -21.89 49.94
N SER A 12 -41.56 -22.41 50.95
CA SER A 12 -42.84 -21.90 51.43
C SER A 12 -42.66 -20.45 51.87
N ALA A 13 -43.21 -19.51 51.10
CA ALA A 13 -43.30 -18.10 51.49
C ALA A 13 -44.34 -17.98 52.61
N GLN A 14 -43.86 -17.72 53.81
CA GLN A 14 -44.69 -17.39 54.96
C GLN A 14 -45.30 -16.00 54.72
N GLN A 15 -46.57 -15.99 54.32
CA GLN A 15 -47.35 -14.82 54.00
C GLN A 15 -47.67 -14.06 55.30
N SER A 16 -46.86 -13.06 55.67
CA SER A 16 -47.22 -12.12 56.74
C SER A 16 -48.16 -11.06 56.18
N ASN A 17 -49.38 -11.00 56.71
CA ASN A 17 -50.38 -9.96 56.46
C ASN A 17 -49.81 -8.55 56.75
N GLY A 18 -49.32 -7.87 55.72
CA GLY A 18 -49.16 -6.42 55.66
C GLY A 18 -50.23 -5.87 54.73
N SER A 19 -51.07 -4.97 55.24
CA SER A 19 -52.14 -4.30 54.51
C SER A 19 -51.68 -3.77 53.14
N ARG A 20 -52.28 -4.27 52.04
CA ARG A 20 -52.14 -3.71 50.69
C ARG A 20 -52.56 -2.23 50.72
N VAL A 21 -51.61 -1.32 50.54
CA VAL A 21 -51.89 0.10 50.35
C VAL A 21 -52.48 0.27 48.95
N VAL A 22 -53.65 0.90 48.86
CA VAL A 22 -54.29 1.21 47.58
C VAL A 22 -53.52 2.34 46.92
N PRO A 23 -53.10 2.21 45.63
CA PRO A 23 -52.47 3.29 44.89
C PRO A 23 -53.32 4.57 44.93
N ALA A 24 -52.74 5.70 45.35
CA ALA A 24 -53.46 6.96 45.48
C ALA A 24 -52.59 8.17 45.12
N GLU A 25 -53.18 9.18 44.49
CA GLU A 25 -52.49 10.43 44.18
C GLU A 25 -52.04 11.14 45.47
N GLY A 26 -50.82 11.69 45.48
CA GLY A 26 -50.23 12.36 46.64
C GLY A 26 -49.72 11.44 47.76
N TYR A 27 -49.60 10.14 47.52
CA TYR A 27 -49.06 9.16 48.46
C TYR A 27 -47.74 8.53 47.98
N CYS A 28 -46.85 8.31 48.95
CA CYS A 28 -45.55 7.67 48.82
C CYS A 28 -45.64 6.17 49.14
N SER A 29 -44.89 5.34 48.43
CA SER A 29 -44.72 3.91 48.75
C SER A 29 -43.54 3.67 49.69
N MET A 30 -42.54 4.56 49.66
CA MET A 30 -41.32 4.51 50.46
C MET A 30 -41.00 5.92 50.96
N TYR A 31 -40.52 6.06 52.21
CA TYR A 31 -40.16 7.36 52.76
C TYR A 31 -39.15 7.26 53.91
N GLY A 32 -37.99 7.90 53.77
CA GLY A 32 -36.86 7.84 54.72
C GLY A 32 -35.92 6.64 54.54
N ILE A 33 -34.74 6.73 55.17
CA ILE A 33 -33.72 5.66 55.23
C ILE A 33 -33.86 4.94 56.58
N CYS A 34 -33.97 3.60 56.57
CA CYS A 34 -34.20 2.81 57.78
C CYS A 34 -33.02 1.92 58.19
N ALA A 35 -32.17 1.51 57.24
CA ALA A 35 -31.01 0.67 57.53
C ALA A 35 -29.89 0.89 56.50
N GLN A 36 -28.75 0.26 56.76
CA GLN A 36 -27.59 0.22 55.87
C GLN A 36 -27.10 -1.22 55.77
N ARG A 37 -26.72 -1.65 54.56
CA ARG A 37 -26.05 -2.92 54.30
C ARG A 37 -24.59 -2.86 54.80
N SER A 38 -23.95 -4.02 54.91
CA SER A 38 -22.56 -4.16 55.37
C SER A 38 -21.52 -3.45 54.50
N ASP A 39 -21.86 -3.19 53.23
CA ASP A 39 -21.06 -2.46 52.23
C ASP A 39 -21.31 -0.94 52.25
N GLY A 40 -22.11 -0.45 53.20
CA GLY A 40 -22.44 0.97 53.31
C GLY A 40 -23.62 1.42 52.45
N LYS A 41 -24.27 0.55 51.68
CA LYS A 41 -25.45 0.95 50.89
C LYS A 41 -26.69 1.11 51.77
N VAL A 42 -27.38 2.23 51.65
CA VAL A 42 -28.58 2.53 52.44
C VAL A 42 -29.84 1.87 51.89
N LEU A 43 -30.78 1.54 52.77
CA LEU A 43 -32.06 0.90 52.46
C LEU A 43 -33.24 1.79 52.89
N ASN A 44 -34.17 1.98 51.97
CA ASN A 44 -35.37 2.80 52.18
C ASN A 44 -36.36 2.11 53.13
N CYS A 45 -37.13 2.91 53.86
CA CYS A 45 -38.23 2.43 54.69
C CYS A 45 -39.46 2.07 53.84
N ALA A 46 -40.08 0.93 54.11
CA ALA A 46 -41.34 0.53 53.48
C ALA A 46 -42.54 1.16 54.21
N ASN A 47 -42.67 2.48 54.12
CA ASN A 47 -43.69 3.25 54.86
C ASN A 47 -44.57 4.08 53.91
N ALA A 48 -45.86 3.78 53.87
CA ALA A 48 -46.81 4.50 53.04
C ALA A 48 -47.30 5.78 53.73
N THR A 49 -46.87 6.94 53.22
CA THR A 49 -47.15 8.26 53.81
C THR A 49 -47.66 9.23 52.76
N LYS A 50 -48.27 10.35 53.18
CA LYS A 50 -48.62 11.44 52.26
C LYS A 50 -47.36 12.21 51.88
N ALA A 51 -47.28 12.66 50.63
CA ALA A 51 -46.18 13.49 50.16
C ALA A 51 -46.04 14.77 51.00
N VAL A 52 -44.80 15.13 51.33
CA VAL A 52 -44.46 16.22 52.25
C VAL A 52 -43.97 17.44 51.47
N LYS A 53 -44.34 18.65 51.91
CA LYS A 53 -43.83 19.88 51.30
C LYS A 53 -42.39 20.13 51.78
N PRO A 54 -41.38 20.18 50.90
CA PRO A 54 -40.01 20.47 51.29
C PRO A 54 -39.83 21.94 51.67
N ASP A 55 -38.83 22.25 52.50
CA ASP A 55 -38.39 23.61 52.78
C ASP A 55 -37.74 24.25 51.54
N THR A 56 -37.57 25.57 51.54
CA THR A 56 -37.09 26.30 50.35
C THR A 56 -35.68 25.88 49.93
N LEU A 57 -34.81 25.57 50.88
CA LEU A 57 -33.44 25.13 50.59
C LEU A 57 -33.47 23.72 49.98
N PHE A 58 -34.19 22.78 50.59
CA PHE A 58 -34.32 21.43 50.03
C PHE A 58 -35.03 21.43 48.68
N SER A 59 -36.07 22.23 48.50
CA SER A 59 -36.76 22.41 47.20
C SER A 59 -35.79 22.88 46.12
N SER A 60 -34.86 23.79 46.43
CA SER A 60 -33.84 24.24 45.47
C SER A 60 -32.83 23.15 45.11
N ARG A 61 -32.44 22.30 46.07
CA ARG A 61 -31.58 21.13 45.83
C ARG A 61 -32.28 20.09 44.96
N ILE A 62 -33.56 19.80 45.21
CA ILE A 62 -34.33 18.88 44.37
C ILE A 62 -34.40 19.40 42.94
N GLN A 63 -34.67 20.70 42.76
CA GLN A 63 -34.75 21.31 41.44
C GLN A 63 -33.42 21.31 40.67
N SER A 64 -32.26 21.25 41.34
CA SER A 64 -30.96 21.20 40.65
C SER A 64 -30.73 19.86 39.93
N LEU A 65 -31.18 18.74 40.50
CA LEU A 65 -31.06 17.41 39.89
C LEU A 65 -32.34 17.01 39.11
N CYS A 66 -33.50 17.25 39.72
CA CYS A 66 -34.83 16.80 39.32
C CYS A 66 -35.78 17.98 39.06
N PRO A 67 -35.57 18.80 38.01
CA PRO A 67 -36.35 20.00 37.76
C PRO A 67 -37.83 19.73 37.40
N THR A 68 -38.16 18.50 37.01
CA THR A 68 -39.56 18.08 36.73
C THR A 68 -40.40 17.94 38.01
N ILE A 69 -39.75 17.78 39.17
CA ILE A 69 -40.44 17.60 40.45
C ILE A 69 -40.66 18.98 41.09
N THR A 70 -41.93 19.36 41.23
CA THR A 70 -42.33 20.60 41.90
C THR A 70 -43.42 20.34 42.93
N GLY A 71 -43.39 21.05 44.06
CA GLY A 71 -44.40 20.94 45.11
C GLY A 71 -44.04 19.91 46.18
N ASN A 72 -45.00 19.05 46.54
CA ASN A 72 -44.79 18.02 47.56
C ASN A 72 -43.88 16.91 47.01
N VAL A 73 -43.14 16.23 47.89
CA VAL A 73 -42.15 15.21 47.52
C VAL A 73 -42.23 14.00 48.46
N CYS A 74 -41.75 12.86 47.96
CA CYS A 74 -41.72 11.58 48.68
C CYS A 74 -40.33 11.16 49.16
N CYS A 75 -39.40 12.12 49.33
CA CYS A 75 -38.04 11.84 49.78
C CYS A 75 -37.57 12.81 50.88
N THR A 76 -36.66 12.34 51.74
CA THR A 76 -35.94 13.17 52.72
C THR A 76 -34.64 13.74 52.12
N ALA A 77 -34.02 14.71 52.81
CA ALA A 77 -32.72 15.27 52.39
C ALA A 77 -31.64 14.20 52.24
N ASP A 78 -31.52 13.28 53.21
CA ASP A 78 -30.52 12.19 53.16
C ASP A 78 -30.79 11.20 52.00
N GLN A 79 -32.06 10.91 51.70
CA GLN A 79 -32.42 10.08 50.53
C GLN A 79 -32.05 10.76 49.22
N PHE A 80 -32.26 12.07 49.13
CA PHE A 80 -31.89 12.85 47.96
C PHE A 80 -30.37 12.94 47.80
N ASP A 81 -29.62 13.18 48.88
CA ASP A 81 -28.15 13.25 48.83
C ASP A 81 -27.56 11.88 48.45
N THR A 82 -28.16 10.77 48.92
CA THR A 82 -27.82 9.41 48.48
C THR A 82 -28.09 9.22 47.00
N LEU A 83 -29.28 9.60 46.52
CA LEU A 83 -29.65 9.51 45.10
C LEU A 83 -28.63 10.29 44.26
N HIS A 84 -28.32 11.50 44.68
CA HIS A 84 -27.37 12.37 43.98
C HIS A 84 -26.00 11.70 43.88
N GLN A 85 -25.47 11.14 44.98
CA GLN A 85 -24.19 10.42 44.95
C GLN A 85 -24.21 9.20 44.03
N GLN A 86 -25.29 8.41 44.04
CA GLN A 86 -25.39 7.18 43.23
C GLN A 86 -25.46 7.45 41.73
N VAL A 87 -26.19 8.49 41.30
CA VAL A 87 -26.28 8.82 39.87
C VAL A 87 -24.97 9.40 39.33
N GLN A 88 -24.13 10.00 40.18
CA GLN A 88 -22.87 10.65 39.77
C GLN A 88 -21.87 9.68 39.12
N GLN A 89 -21.94 8.38 39.39
CA GLN A 89 -21.10 7.38 38.68
C GLN A 89 -21.48 7.23 37.20
N ALA A 90 -22.76 7.43 36.86
CA ALA A 90 -23.26 7.34 35.49
C ALA A 90 -23.15 8.66 34.71
N VAL A 91 -23.14 9.79 35.42
CA VAL A 91 -23.16 11.13 34.84
C VAL A 91 -21.97 11.37 33.86
N PRO A 92 -20.70 11.07 34.19
CA PRO A 92 -19.56 11.28 33.29
C PRO A 92 -19.67 10.56 31.93
N PHE A 93 -20.48 9.50 31.84
CA PHE A 93 -20.75 8.80 30.58
C PHE A 93 -21.82 9.49 29.73
N LEU A 94 -22.80 10.15 30.36
CA LEU A 94 -24.01 10.66 29.70
C LEU A 94 -24.01 12.18 29.48
N VAL A 95 -23.17 12.94 30.19
CA VAL A 95 -23.11 14.41 30.11
C VAL A 95 -22.93 14.95 28.69
N GLY A 96 -22.23 14.23 27.82
CA GLY A 96 -22.06 14.62 26.42
C GLY A 96 -23.39 14.75 25.65
N CYS A 97 -24.43 14.02 26.06
CA CYS A 97 -25.77 14.03 25.48
C CYS A 97 -26.85 14.41 26.53
N PRO A 98 -27.18 15.71 26.65
CA PRO A 98 -28.09 16.21 27.68
C PRO A 98 -29.49 15.60 27.68
N ALA A 99 -30.05 15.25 26.50
CA ALA A 99 -31.34 14.56 26.41
C ALA A 99 -31.29 13.19 27.12
N CYS A 100 -30.26 12.38 26.81
CA CYS A 100 -30.07 11.09 27.46
C CYS A 100 -29.88 11.25 28.98
N LEU A 101 -28.98 12.15 29.40
CA LEU A 101 -28.75 12.43 30.82
C LEU A 101 -30.03 12.83 31.54
N ARG A 102 -30.82 13.74 30.95
CA ARG A 102 -32.08 14.21 31.53
C ARG A 102 -33.09 13.07 31.68
N ASN A 103 -33.25 12.25 30.65
CA ASN A 103 -34.17 11.10 30.68
C ASN A 103 -33.74 10.06 31.74
N PHE A 104 -32.43 9.80 31.84
CA PHE A 104 -31.86 8.88 32.83
C PHE A 104 -32.09 9.39 34.26
N LEU A 105 -31.82 10.67 34.52
CA LEU A 105 -32.07 11.27 35.83
C LEU A 105 -33.56 11.28 36.17
N ASN A 106 -34.43 11.62 35.21
CA ASN A 106 -35.89 11.63 35.41
C ASN A 106 -36.42 10.27 35.89
N LEU A 107 -35.90 9.15 35.37
CA LEU A 107 -36.28 7.81 35.82
C LEU A 107 -36.06 7.62 37.33
N PHE A 108 -34.88 7.98 37.84
CA PHE A 108 -34.56 7.80 39.27
C PHE A 108 -35.15 8.91 40.16
N CYS A 109 -35.29 10.12 39.64
CA CYS A 109 -36.00 11.22 40.31
C CYS A 109 -37.46 10.84 40.57
N GLU A 110 -38.18 10.35 39.57
CA GLU A 110 -39.57 9.91 39.71
C GLU A 110 -39.67 8.70 40.64
N MET A 111 -38.70 7.79 40.57
CA MET A 111 -38.65 6.64 41.47
C MET A 111 -38.52 7.06 42.94
N SER A 112 -37.65 8.01 43.24
CA SER A 112 -37.27 8.34 44.62
C SER A 112 -38.11 9.46 45.25
N CYS A 113 -38.42 10.52 44.51
CA CYS A 113 -38.95 11.77 45.09
C CYS A 113 -40.34 12.17 44.58
N SER A 114 -40.93 11.46 43.61
CA SER A 114 -42.21 11.85 43.02
C SER A 114 -43.34 11.94 44.06
N PRO A 115 -44.17 13.00 44.06
CA PRO A 115 -45.33 13.09 44.96
C PRO A 115 -46.37 11.98 44.75
N ASN A 116 -46.36 11.35 43.58
CA ASN A 116 -47.31 10.31 43.17
C ASN A 116 -46.67 8.93 43.08
N GLN A 117 -45.59 8.69 43.84
CA GLN A 117 -44.80 7.46 43.81
C GLN A 117 -45.64 6.17 43.92
N SER A 118 -46.72 6.19 44.71
CA SER A 118 -47.59 5.00 44.89
C SER A 118 -48.42 4.58 43.68
N LEU A 119 -48.51 5.42 42.64
CA LEU A 119 -49.24 5.08 41.41
C LEU A 119 -48.48 4.11 40.51
N PHE A 120 -47.15 4.15 40.53
CA PHE A 120 -46.28 3.38 39.64
C PHE A 120 -45.19 2.59 40.36
N ILE A 121 -45.10 2.65 41.70
CA ILE A 121 -44.20 1.80 42.50
C ILE A 121 -44.99 0.98 43.49
N ASN A 122 -44.79 -0.34 43.45
CA ASN A 122 -45.31 -1.28 44.41
C ASN A 122 -44.16 -1.98 45.16
N VAL A 123 -44.19 -1.98 46.49
CA VAL A 123 -43.18 -2.68 47.30
C VAL A 123 -43.54 -4.17 47.34
N THR A 124 -42.71 -5.01 46.75
CA THR A 124 -42.98 -6.45 46.59
C THR A 124 -42.45 -7.28 47.75
N SER A 125 -41.27 -6.95 48.26
CA SER A 125 -40.68 -7.59 49.43
C SER A 125 -40.12 -6.57 50.42
N VAL A 126 -40.25 -6.91 51.70
CA VAL A 126 -39.74 -6.13 52.82
C VAL A 126 -38.91 -7.04 53.73
N LYS A 127 -37.81 -6.50 54.23
CA LYS A 127 -36.90 -7.18 55.15
C LYS A 127 -36.84 -6.42 56.46
N GLN A 128 -36.93 -7.12 57.59
CA GLN A 128 -36.85 -6.49 58.90
C GLN A 128 -35.38 -6.42 59.34
N ILE A 129 -34.87 -5.20 59.54
CA ILE A 129 -33.49 -4.95 60.01
C ILE A 129 -33.57 -3.99 61.20
N ASN A 130 -32.99 -4.38 62.35
CA ASN A 130 -32.98 -3.58 63.59
C ASN A 130 -34.37 -3.04 63.97
N SER A 131 -35.39 -3.89 63.94
CA SER A 131 -36.78 -3.56 64.28
C SER A 131 -37.51 -2.59 63.33
N THR A 132 -36.91 -2.21 62.19
CA THR A 132 -37.53 -1.39 61.14
C THR A 132 -37.80 -2.21 59.88
N MET A 133 -38.90 -1.90 59.17
CA MET A 133 -39.28 -2.56 57.92
C MET A 133 -38.61 -1.84 56.74
N THR A 134 -37.62 -2.50 56.15
CA THR A 134 -36.84 -1.99 55.02
C THR A 134 -37.30 -2.61 53.71
N VAL A 135 -37.19 -1.86 52.62
CA VAL A 135 -37.50 -2.33 51.27
C VAL A 135 -36.42 -3.32 50.81
N ASP A 136 -36.85 -4.47 50.33
CA ASP A 136 -35.98 -5.53 49.80
C ASP A 136 -36.25 -5.80 48.30
N GLY A 137 -37.41 -5.37 47.80
CA GLY A 137 -37.76 -5.45 46.38
C GLY A 137 -38.93 -4.54 46.01
N ILE A 138 -38.90 -3.98 44.80
CA ILE A 138 -39.99 -3.17 44.24
C ILE A 138 -40.33 -3.59 42.81
N ASP A 139 -41.60 -3.43 42.44
CA ASP A 139 -42.08 -3.39 41.07
C ASP A 139 -42.23 -1.93 40.65
N TYR A 140 -41.56 -1.54 39.56
CA TYR A 140 -41.63 -0.20 38.97
C TYR A 140 -42.32 -0.28 37.60
N TYR A 141 -43.54 0.26 37.52
CA TYR A 141 -44.35 0.21 36.31
C TYR A 141 -44.01 1.35 35.35
N VAL A 142 -43.50 1.00 34.18
CA VAL A 142 -43.04 1.93 33.14
C VAL A 142 -43.71 1.54 31.82
N THR A 143 -44.19 2.54 31.05
CA THR A 143 -44.79 2.26 29.74
C THR A 143 -43.74 1.79 28.73
N THR A 144 -44.15 0.97 27.76
CA THR A 144 -43.24 0.49 26.70
C THR A 144 -42.67 1.65 25.88
N ASN A 145 -43.49 2.67 25.58
CA ASN A 145 -43.05 3.86 24.86
C ASN A 145 -41.95 4.62 25.63
N TYR A 146 -42.17 4.86 26.93
CA TYR A 146 -41.19 5.55 27.76
C TYR A 146 -39.85 4.78 27.82
N GLY A 147 -39.90 3.45 28.00
CA GLY A 147 -38.71 2.61 28.01
C GLY A 147 -37.95 2.62 26.68
N GLU A 148 -38.66 2.52 25.56
CA GLU A 148 -38.07 2.55 24.22
C GLU A 148 -37.43 3.90 23.89
N GLU A 149 -38.12 5.01 24.17
CA GLU A 149 -37.60 6.36 23.94
C GLU A 149 -36.40 6.67 24.85
N LEU A 150 -36.41 6.21 26.11
CA LEU A 150 -35.27 6.32 27.04
C LEU A 150 -34.04 5.62 26.46
N TYR A 151 -34.19 4.35 26.05
CA TYR A 151 -33.10 3.59 25.45
C TYR A 151 -32.61 4.21 24.13
N ASN A 152 -33.52 4.61 23.25
CA ASN A 152 -33.17 5.21 21.97
C ASN A 152 -32.44 6.55 22.14
N SER A 153 -32.70 7.29 23.22
CA SER A 153 -31.97 8.53 23.51
C SER A 153 -30.51 8.31 23.93
N CYS A 154 -30.16 7.11 24.42
CA CYS A 154 -28.87 6.81 25.06
C CYS A 154 -28.00 5.76 24.36
N LYS A 155 -28.58 4.90 23.51
CA LYS A 155 -27.90 3.70 22.94
C LYS A 155 -26.65 4.00 22.09
N ASP A 156 -26.55 5.20 21.53
CA ASP A 156 -25.47 5.62 20.63
C ASP A 156 -24.49 6.59 21.31
N VAL A 157 -24.70 6.95 22.58
CA VAL A 157 -23.81 7.87 23.32
C VAL A 157 -22.41 7.26 23.39
N LYS A 158 -21.41 8.06 23.02
CA LYS A 158 -20.02 7.60 22.88
C LYS A 158 -19.28 7.66 24.21
N PHE A 159 -18.33 6.75 24.38
CA PHE A 159 -17.31 6.82 25.41
C PHE A 159 -15.93 7.04 24.77
N GLY A 160 -15.50 8.31 24.75
CA GLY A 160 -14.33 8.78 23.99
C GLY A 160 -13.01 8.09 24.33
N THR A 161 -12.74 7.84 25.62
CA THR A 161 -11.46 7.30 26.12
C THR A 161 -11.09 5.97 25.46
N LEU A 162 -12.05 5.05 25.31
CA LEU A 162 -11.85 3.73 24.69
C LEU A 162 -12.38 3.64 23.26
N ASN A 163 -13.02 4.70 22.75
CA ASN A 163 -13.71 4.72 21.46
C ASN A 163 -14.79 3.62 21.34
N THR A 164 -15.59 3.47 22.41
CA THR A 164 -16.71 2.52 22.54
C THR A 164 -18.01 3.25 22.88
N ARG A 165 -19.10 2.54 23.21
CA ARG A 165 -20.38 3.16 23.59
C ARG A 165 -20.51 3.22 25.10
N ALA A 166 -21.15 4.27 25.62
CA ALA A 166 -21.47 4.39 27.04
C ALA A 166 -22.38 3.25 27.53
N MET A 167 -23.26 2.74 26.66
CA MET A 167 -24.17 1.62 26.97
C MET A 167 -23.42 0.30 27.27
N ASP A 168 -22.19 0.14 26.79
CA ASP A 168 -21.37 -1.03 27.11
C ASP A 168 -21.02 -1.06 28.61
N PHE A 169 -20.91 0.11 29.25
CA PHE A 169 -20.65 0.25 30.70
C PHE A 169 -21.94 0.36 31.52
N LEU A 170 -22.88 1.21 31.08
CA LEU A 170 -24.10 1.53 31.85
C LEU A 170 -25.24 0.52 31.67
N GLY A 171 -25.18 -0.31 30.63
CA GLY A 171 -26.21 -1.29 30.31
C GLY A 171 -25.69 -2.71 30.16
N GLY A 172 -24.41 -2.97 30.45
CA GLY A 172 -23.79 -4.28 30.22
C GLY A 172 -23.91 -4.76 28.77
N GLY A 173 -23.87 -3.84 27.80
CA GLY A 173 -24.04 -4.16 26.37
C GLY A 173 -25.48 -4.43 25.92
N ALA A 174 -26.47 -3.98 26.70
CA ALA A 174 -27.90 -4.11 26.38
C ALA A 174 -28.23 -3.61 24.96
N LYS A 175 -29.01 -4.42 24.22
CA LYS A 175 -29.49 -4.10 22.86
C LYS A 175 -30.94 -3.63 22.85
N THR A 176 -31.66 -3.87 23.94
CA THR A 176 -33.06 -3.48 24.10
C THR A 176 -33.26 -2.74 25.43
N TYR A 177 -34.29 -1.91 25.50
CA TYR A 177 -34.62 -1.22 26.76
C TYR A 177 -34.92 -2.18 27.91
N LYS A 178 -35.48 -3.37 27.63
CA LYS A 178 -35.78 -4.36 28.66
C LYS A 178 -34.53 -4.94 29.28
N GLU A 179 -33.53 -5.27 28.46
CA GLU A 179 -32.21 -5.71 28.94
C GLU A 179 -31.54 -4.61 29.76
N TRP A 180 -31.61 -3.36 29.28
CA TRP A 180 -31.00 -2.23 30.00
C TRP A 180 -31.66 -1.99 31.36
N LEU A 181 -33.00 -1.93 31.40
CA LEU A 181 -33.75 -1.77 32.65
C LEU A 181 -33.54 -2.95 33.60
N ALA A 182 -33.46 -4.19 33.09
CA ALA A 182 -33.11 -5.35 33.89
C ALA A 182 -31.69 -5.25 34.48
N PHE A 183 -30.72 -4.75 33.71
CA PHE A 183 -29.36 -4.55 34.17
C PHE A 183 -29.27 -3.51 35.30
N ILE A 184 -29.90 -2.33 35.15
CA ILE A 184 -29.86 -1.30 36.20
C ILE A 184 -30.72 -1.68 37.42
N GLY A 185 -31.75 -2.52 37.23
CA GLY A 185 -32.64 -2.97 38.29
C GLY A 185 -32.12 -4.15 39.10
N ARG A 186 -31.01 -4.79 38.67
CA ARG A 186 -30.41 -5.91 39.38
C ARG A 186 -29.93 -5.48 40.77
N GLN A 187 -30.16 -6.33 41.76
CA GLN A 187 -29.57 -6.14 43.08
C GLN A 187 -28.07 -6.40 42.99
N ALA A 188 -27.26 -5.42 43.36
CA ALA A 188 -25.81 -5.53 43.35
C ALA A 188 -25.29 -6.36 44.54
N ASN A 189 -24.21 -7.12 44.30
CA ASN A 189 -23.51 -7.85 45.36
C ASN A 189 -22.82 -6.87 46.34
N PRO A 190 -22.38 -7.34 47.51
CA PRO A 190 -21.63 -6.50 48.44
C PRO A 190 -20.38 -5.89 47.78
N ASN A 191 -20.21 -4.57 47.91
CA ASN A 191 -19.10 -3.78 47.35
C ASN A 191 -19.09 -3.61 45.82
N GLU A 192 -20.10 -4.07 45.08
CA GLU A 192 -20.25 -3.77 43.65
C GLU A 192 -21.13 -2.52 43.45
N PRO A 193 -20.93 -1.72 42.39
CA PRO A 193 -21.84 -0.65 42.02
C PRO A 193 -23.21 -1.19 41.55
N GLY A 194 -24.29 -0.45 41.81
CA GLY A 194 -25.66 -0.82 41.40
C GLY A 194 -26.68 -0.82 42.54
N SER A 195 -27.91 -1.27 42.25
CA SER A 195 -29.06 -1.11 43.15
C SER A 195 -28.88 -1.87 44.48
N PRO A 196 -29.22 -1.29 45.63
CA PRO A 196 -29.11 -1.95 46.94
C PRO A 196 -30.13 -3.08 47.15
N TYR A 197 -31.27 -3.02 46.44
CA TYR A 197 -32.36 -3.98 46.45
C TYR A 197 -32.88 -4.23 45.02
N LEU A 198 -33.68 -5.28 44.81
CA LEU A 198 -34.14 -5.65 43.47
C LEU A 198 -35.22 -4.68 42.96
N ILE A 199 -35.05 -4.15 41.75
CA ILE A 199 -36.03 -3.30 41.06
C ILE A 199 -36.51 -4.04 39.82
N THR A 200 -37.76 -4.47 39.82
CA THR A 200 -38.37 -5.16 38.66
C THR A 200 -39.16 -4.16 37.84
N PHE A 201 -38.65 -3.81 36.66
CA PHE A 201 -39.36 -2.93 35.73
C PHE A 201 -40.45 -3.72 34.99
N ARG A 202 -41.72 -3.32 35.15
CA ARG A 202 -42.87 -3.96 34.51
C ARG A 202 -43.53 -3.06 33.48
N SER A 203 -43.91 -3.67 32.36
CA SER A 203 -44.70 -3.05 31.30
C SER A 203 -46.07 -3.72 31.11
N ASP A 204 -46.26 -4.87 31.75
CA ASP A 204 -47.48 -5.67 31.77
C ASP A 204 -48.41 -5.19 32.89
N PHE A 205 -49.53 -4.58 32.52
CA PHE A 205 -50.55 -4.15 33.47
C PHE A 205 -51.96 -4.53 33.02
N SER A 206 -52.83 -4.83 33.99
CA SER A 206 -54.27 -4.95 33.80
C SER A 206 -54.96 -3.75 34.42
N ASP A 207 -55.91 -3.13 33.70
CA ASP A 207 -56.65 -1.93 34.14
C ASP A 207 -57.38 -2.10 35.50
N SER A 208 -57.54 -3.34 35.98
CA SER A 208 -58.14 -3.70 37.26
C SER A 208 -57.25 -3.48 38.50
N SER A 209 -55.98 -3.09 38.35
CA SER A 209 -54.99 -3.02 39.43
C SER A 209 -54.83 -1.64 40.12
N GLY A 210 -55.44 -0.57 39.58
CA GLY A 210 -55.33 0.79 40.12
C GLY A 210 -53.95 1.46 39.95
N VAL A 211 -53.00 0.76 39.32
CA VAL A 211 -51.64 1.24 39.00
C VAL A 211 -51.71 2.10 37.73
N LYS A 212 -51.13 3.31 37.75
CA LYS A 212 -50.91 4.14 36.57
C LYS A 212 -49.42 4.15 36.26
N PRO A 213 -48.94 3.51 35.17
CA PRO A 213 -47.51 3.44 34.86
C PRO A 213 -46.93 4.84 34.61
N LEU A 214 -45.62 4.99 34.84
CA LEU A 214 -44.93 6.24 34.58
C LEU A 214 -45.00 6.59 33.08
N ASN A 215 -45.54 7.78 32.80
CA ASN A 215 -45.66 8.36 31.47
C ASN A 215 -45.33 9.86 31.52
N SER A 216 -44.14 10.19 32.03
CA SER A 216 -43.63 11.56 32.05
C SER A 216 -43.06 11.96 30.69
N THR A 217 -42.86 13.26 30.48
CA THR A 217 -42.28 13.80 29.26
C THR A 217 -40.85 13.29 29.07
N ILE A 218 -40.56 12.76 27.88
CA ILE A 218 -39.24 12.26 27.51
C ILE A 218 -38.69 13.04 26.31
N TYR A 219 -37.39 13.30 26.33
CA TYR A 219 -36.72 14.07 25.28
C TYR A 219 -36.08 13.13 24.26
N SER A 220 -36.38 13.34 22.98
CA SER A 220 -35.64 12.66 21.91
C SER A 220 -34.20 13.18 21.86
N CYS A 221 -33.22 12.33 21.51
CA CYS A 221 -31.84 12.78 21.35
C CYS A 221 -31.64 13.79 20.19
N GLY A 222 -32.61 13.87 19.28
CA GLY A 222 -32.66 14.89 18.22
C GLY A 222 -33.42 16.17 18.56
N ASP A 223 -33.93 16.32 19.79
CA ASP A 223 -34.61 17.54 20.24
C ASP A 223 -33.63 18.72 20.24
N PRO A 224 -33.93 19.85 19.56
CA PRO A 224 -33.01 20.99 19.48
C PRO A 224 -32.74 21.67 20.83
N SER A 225 -33.62 21.52 21.83
CA SER A 225 -33.46 22.14 23.16
C SER A 225 -32.43 21.42 24.05
N LEU A 226 -32.28 20.11 23.88
CA LEU A 226 -31.33 19.24 24.60
C LEU A 226 -30.53 18.38 23.60
N GLY A 227 -30.16 18.98 22.47
CA GLY A 227 -29.62 18.27 21.32
C GLY A 227 -28.29 17.60 21.58
N CYS A 228 -28.17 16.34 21.14
CA CYS A 228 -26.94 15.57 21.23
C CYS A 228 -26.09 15.72 19.96
N SER A 229 -24.79 15.45 20.10
CA SER A 229 -23.83 15.51 18.99
C SER A 229 -24.11 14.41 17.96
N CYS A 230 -23.50 14.52 16.78
CA CYS A 230 -23.67 13.51 15.75
C CYS A 230 -23.04 12.15 16.13
N GLY A 231 -21.96 12.19 16.92
CA GLY A 231 -21.33 10.98 17.45
C GLY A 231 -22.17 10.27 18.51
N ASP A 232 -23.01 11.02 19.24
CA ASP A 232 -23.83 10.48 20.35
C ASP A 232 -25.26 10.13 19.94
N CYS A 233 -25.78 10.75 18.87
CA CYS A 233 -27.12 10.50 18.34
C CYS A 233 -27.12 10.67 16.82
N PRO A 234 -27.04 9.57 16.04
CA PRO A 234 -27.11 9.60 14.57
C PRO A 234 -28.41 10.23 14.03
N SER A 235 -29.49 10.16 14.82
CA SER A 235 -30.80 10.74 14.49
C SER A 235 -30.89 12.24 14.79
N SER A 236 -29.83 12.87 15.31
CA SER A 236 -29.80 14.29 15.65
C SER A 236 -29.89 15.15 14.39
N SER A 237 -30.52 16.32 14.51
CA SER A 237 -30.56 17.33 13.44
C SER A 237 -29.17 17.84 13.06
N VAL A 238 -28.18 17.68 13.96
CA VAL A 238 -26.77 17.96 13.69
C VAL A 238 -26.17 16.98 12.68
N CYS A 239 -26.65 15.74 12.63
CA CYS A 239 -26.23 14.75 11.64
C CYS A 239 -26.91 14.92 10.27
N THR A 240 -28.04 15.63 10.19
CA THR A 240 -28.77 15.86 8.93
C THR A 240 -28.09 16.92 8.06
N GLY A 241 -26.88 16.61 7.58
CA GLY A 241 -26.24 17.33 6.49
C GLY A 241 -26.01 16.40 5.32
N SER A 242 -25.98 16.93 4.10
CA SER A 242 -25.63 16.14 2.92
C SER A 242 -24.30 15.44 3.19
N LEU A 243 -24.30 14.10 3.17
CA LEU A 243 -23.07 13.32 3.01
C LEU A 243 -22.28 14.02 1.92
N LEU A 244 -21.04 14.37 2.27
CA LEU A 244 -20.05 14.91 1.36
C LEU A 244 -20.25 14.22 0.01
N PRO A 245 -20.74 14.90 -1.04
CA PRO A 245 -20.98 14.24 -2.30
C PRO A 245 -19.62 13.69 -2.68
N GLN A 246 -19.54 12.36 -2.77
CA GLN A 246 -18.41 11.74 -3.42
C GLN A 246 -18.25 12.52 -4.73
N LEU A 247 -17.02 12.94 -5.00
CA LEU A 247 -16.61 13.05 -6.38
C LEU A 247 -16.84 11.63 -6.90
N ASN A 248 -18.02 11.39 -7.48
CA ASN A 248 -18.39 10.09 -8.05
C ASN A 248 -17.18 9.68 -8.84
N THR A 249 -16.45 8.66 -8.35
CA THR A 249 -15.42 8.00 -9.13
C THR A 249 -16.08 7.70 -10.45
N ASP A 250 -15.58 8.34 -11.49
CA ASP A 250 -16.20 8.55 -12.79
C ASP A 250 -17.27 7.51 -13.09
N THR A 251 -18.52 7.94 -13.29
CA THR A 251 -19.50 7.12 -14.00
C THR A 251 -18.85 6.73 -15.32
N SER A 252 -18.20 5.57 -15.34
CA SER A 252 -17.57 5.05 -16.53
C SER A 252 -18.73 4.82 -17.46
N CYS A 253 -18.88 5.74 -18.43
CA CYS A 253 -19.89 5.67 -19.46
C CYS A 253 -19.91 4.22 -19.95
N SER A 254 -21.04 3.53 -19.80
CA SER A 254 -21.17 2.13 -20.16
C SER A 254 -22.33 2.00 -21.14
N VAL A 255 -22.03 1.56 -22.35
CA VAL A 255 -23.04 1.30 -23.38
C VAL A 255 -23.54 -0.13 -23.18
N LYS A 256 -24.86 -0.29 -23.12
CA LYS A 256 -25.52 -1.59 -23.03
C LYS A 256 -26.13 -1.91 -24.40
N MET A 257 -25.62 -2.96 -25.06
CA MET A 257 -26.11 -3.42 -26.36
C MET A 257 -26.59 -4.87 -26.17
N GLY A 258 -27.89 -5.07 -26.01
CA GLY A 258 -28.45 -6.38 -25.64
C GLY A 258 -27.99 -6.86 -24.25
N SER A 259 -27.40 -8.06 -24.17
CA SER A 259 -26.88 -8.66 -22.92
C SER A 259 -25.46 -8.21 -22.54
N LEU A 260 -24.74 -7.53 -23.42
CA LEU A 260 -23.35 -7.11 -23.22
C LEU A 260 -23.28 -5.67 -22.67
N LYS A 261 -22.56 -5.49 -21.56
CA LYS A 261 -22.23 -4.17 -20.97
C LYS A 261 -20.76 -3.86 -21.28
N ALA A 262 -20.50 -2.86 -22.12
CA ALA A 262 -19.15 -2.43 -22.49
C ALA A 262 -18.87 -1.01 -21.99
N LYS A 263 -17.62 -0.69 -21.65
CA LYS A 263 -17.21 0.70 -21.35
C LYS A 263 -17.23 1.52 -22.65
N CYS A 264 -17.55 2.81 -22.58
CA CYS A 264 -17.65 3.70 -23.75
C CYS A 264 -16.31 3.85 -24.47
N LEU A 265 -15.20 3.81 -23.73
CA LEU A 265 -13.86 3.82 -24.32
C LEU A 265 -13.63 2.55 -25.18
N ASP A 266 -13.87 1.36 -24.62
CA ASP A 266 -13.78 0.09 -25.34
C ASP A 266 -14.67 0.08 -26.60
N PHE A 267 -15.91 0.56 -26.47
CA PHE A 267 -16.84 0.68 -27.59
C PHE A 267 -16.34 1.65 -28.66
N SER A 268 -15.86 2.84 -28.26
CA SER A 268 -15.33 3.85 -29.19
C SER A 268 -14.12 3.34 -29.96
N LEU A 269 -13.21 2.60 -29.31
CA LEU A 269 -12.04 2.01 -29.94
C LEU A 269 -12.41 0.92 -30.95
N VAL A 270 -13.39 0.08 -30.63
CA VAL A 270 -13.91 -0.94 -31.56
C VAL A 270 -14.55 -0.27 -32.79
N VAL A 271 -15.33 0.79 -32.60
CA VAL A 271 -15.93 1.55 -33.71
C VAL A 271 -14.85 2.20 -34.58
N ILE A 272 -13.84 2.83 -33.98
CA ILE A 272 -12.70 3.42 -34.70
C ILE A 272 -11.94 2.34 -35.47
N TYR A 273 -11.70 1.18 -34.87
CA TYR A 273 -11.03 0.06 -35.53
C TYR A 273 -11.83 -0.46 -36.73
N LEU A 274 -13.15 -0.66 -36.59
CA LEU A 274 -14.02 -1.06 -37.69
C LEU A 274 -14.06 0.00 -38.80
N ALA A 275 -14.10 1.29 -38.44
CA ALA A 275 -14.05 2.39 -39.40
C ALA A 275 -12.71 2.42 -40.17
N LEU A 276 -11.59 2.26 -39.47
CA LEU A 276 -10.25 2.17 -40.08
C LEU A 276 -10.13 0.93 -40.96
N LEU A 277 -10.65 -0.22 -40.53
CA LEU A 277 -10.69 -1.44 -41.33
C LEU A 277 -11.50 -1.24 -42.62
N CYS A 278 -12.69 -0.64 -42.52
CA CYS A 278 -13.55 -0.33 -43.67
C CYS A 278 -12.88 0.68 -44.61
N ALA A 279 -12.27 1.75 -44.08
CA ALA A 279 -11.55 2.75 -44.88
C ALA A 279 -10.32 2.14 -45.58
N PHE A 280 -9.59 1.26 -44.89
CA PHE A 280 -8.41 0.58 -45.43
C PHE A 280 -8.79 -0.49 -46.47
N LEU A 281 -9.89 -1.21 -46.27
CA LEU A 281 -10.48 -2.10 -47.27
C LEU A 281 -10.98 -1.34 -48.51
N LEU A 282 -11.67 -0.20 -48.32
CA LEU A 282 -12.08 0.68 -49.42
C LEU A 282 -10.88 1.21 -50.19
N TRP A 283 -9.82 1.66 -49.50
CA TRP A 283 -8.59 2.10 -50.14
C TRP A 283 -7.92 0.97 -50.92
N GLY A 284 -7.86 -0.24 -50.35
CA GLY A 284 -7.37 -1.43 -51.03
C GLY A 284 -8.15 -1.76 -52.31
N LEU A 285 -9.48 -1.68 -52.27
CA LEU A 285 -10.36 -1.90 -53.42
C LEU A 285 -10.23 -0.79 -54.48
N LEU A 286 -10.21 0.48 -54.07
CA LEU A 286 -10.03 1.64 -54.94
C LEU A 286 -8.66 1.64 -55.63
N HIS A 287 -7.60 1.24 -54.93
CA HIS A 287 -6.27 1.12 -55.51
C HIS A 287 -6.16 -0.08 -56.47
N ARG A 288 -6.92 -1.15 -56.23
CA ARG A 288 -7.08 -2.29 -57.16
C ARG A 288 -7.86 -1.89 -58.41
N ALA A 289 -8.87 -1.02 -58.25
CA ALA A 289 -9.63 -0.43 -59.37
C ALA A 289 -8.76 0.53 -60.20
N ARG A 290 -8.02 1.46 -59.58
CA ARG A 290 -7.08 2.37 -60.25
C ARG A 290 -5.93 1.65 -60.95
N GLY A 291 -5.45 0.55 -60.37
CA GLY A 291 -4.44 -0.31 -61.02
C GLY A 291 -4.95 -1.00 -62.29
N ARG A 292 -6.25 -1.33 -62.36
CA ARG A 292 -6.90 -1.83 -63.58
C ARG A 292 -7.17 -0.72 -64.61
N THR A 293 -7.38 0.52 -64.18
CA THR A 293 -7.56 1.67 -65.10
C THR A 293 -6.24 2.19 -65.67
N ALA A 294 -5.15 2.13 -64.91
CA ALA A 294 -3.81 2.54 -65.38
C ALA A 294 -3.22 1.54 -66.40
N SER A 295 -3.51 0.24 -66.28
CA SER A 295 -3.18 -0.75 -67.32
C SER A 295 -4.04 -0.64 -68.58
N SER A 296 -5.10 0.19 -68.57
CA SER A 296 -5.96 0.44 -69.73
C SER A 296 -5.62 1.75 -70.47
N LEU A 297 -4.67 2.56 -69.98
CA LEU A 297 -4.36 3.87 -70.57
C LEU A 297 -2.99 3.98 -71.25
N GLN A 298 -2.27 2.86 -71.41
CA GLN A 298 -0.99 2.82 -72.13
C GLN A 298 -0.97 1.77 -73.25
N THR A 299 -2.02 1.74 -74.07
CA THR A 299 -1.99 1.18 -75.43
C THR A 299 -2.97 1.92 -76.34
N LYS A 300 -2.50 3.00 -76.97
CA LYS A 300 -2.89 3.40 -78.34
C LYS A 300 -1.66 4.04 -79.01
N PRO A 301 -0.98 3.34 -79.94
CA PRO A 301 -0.17 4.00 -80.94
C PRO A 301 -1.07 4.49 -82.08
N LEU A 302 -0.77 5.68 -82.59
CA LEU A 302 -1.35 6.21 -83.81
C LEU A 302 -0.72 5.49 -85.02
N LYS A 303 -1.55 5.13 -85.99
CA LYS A 303 -1.21 4.40 -87.22
C LYS A 303 -0.81 5.36 -88.35
N ASN A 304 0.16 4.91 -89.16
CA ASN A 304 0.51 5.22 -90.57
C ASN A 304 2.01 5.52 -90.70
N SER A 305 2.80 4.97 -91.62
CA SER A 305 2.49 4.16 -92.81
C SER A 305 3.69 3.26 -93.19
N ASP A 306 3.36 2.26 -94.00
CA ASP A 306 4.15 1.62 -95.07
C ASP A 306 5.28 0.60 -94.78
N ASP A 307 4.99 -0.58 -95.34
CA ASP A 307 5.83 -1.44 -96.17
C ASP A 307 6.63 -2.63 -95.60
N ASN A 308 6.09 -3.79 -95.99
CA ASN A 308 6.72 -4.92 -96.66
C ASN A 308 7.29 -6.12 -95.85
N SER A 309 6.45 -7.16 -95.90
CA SER A 309 6.70 -8.50 -96.46
C SER A 309 7.72 -9.44 -95.83
N ASP A 310 7.18 -10.58 -95.41
CA ASP A 310 7.65 -11.95 -95.64
C ASP A 310 9.01 -12.38 -95.08
N SER A 311 9.00 -13.34 -94.14
CA SER A 311 8.96 -14.76 -94.48
C SER A 311 9.38 -15.68 -93.30
N ASN A 312 8.56 -16.72 -93.13
CA ASN A 312 8.87 -18.13 -92.85
C ASN A 312 9.78 -18.61 -91.70
N GLN A 313 9.16 -19.57 -90.98
CA GLN A 313 9.65 -20.90 -90.59
C GLN A 313 10.63 -21.07 -89.41
N ASN A 314 10.01 -21.41 -88.28
CA ASN A 314 10.21 -22.64 -87.49
C ASN A 314 11.43 -23.52 -87.81
N GLY A 315 12.22 -23.85 -86.76
CA GLY A 315 12.79 -25.20 -86.66
C GLY A 315 14.08 -25.40 -85.87
N LYS A 316 13.97 -25.35 -84.54
CA LYS A 316 14.74 -26.13 -83.53
C LYS A 316 16.27 -25.92 -83.33
N SER A 317 16.54 -25.50 -82.10
CA SER A 317 17.73 -25.66 -81.24
C SER A 317 18.94 -24.78 -81.56
N PRO A 318 19.39 -23.98 -80.58
CA PRO A 318 20.83 -23.93 -80.35
C PRO A 318 21.25 -23.88 -78.87
N HIS A 319 22.36 -24.59 -78.63
CA HIS A 319 23.42 -24.20 -77.70
C HIS A 319 23.76 -22.71 -77.87
N ASN A 320 23.83 -21.96 -76.77
CA ASN A 320 24.47 -20.65 -76.76
C ASN A 320 25.47 -20.54 -75.60
N SER A 321 26.74 -20.77 -75.95
CA SER A 321 27.85 -19.94 -75.52
C SER A 321 27.64 -18.50 -76.01
N VAL A 322 27.85 -17.50 -75.16
CA VAL A 322 28.09 -16.12 -75.62
C VAL A 322 29.26 -15.54 -74.85
N GLN A 323 30.33 -15.30 -75.60
CA GLN A 323 31.44 -14.42 -75.24
C GLN A 323 30.94 -12.97 -75.08
N VAL A 324 31.44 -12.34 -74.03
CA VAL A 324 31.96 -10.96 -73.95
C VAL A 324 31.47 -9.98 -75.02
N SER A 325 30.71 -8.98 -74.57
CA SER A 325 30.77 -7.64 -75.13
C SER A 325 30.87 -6.64 -73.99
N GLU A 326 31.99 -5.94 -74.02
CA GLU A 326 32.46 -4.87 -73.17
C GLU A 326 31.51 -3.67 -73.30
N ALA A 327 30.81 -3.31 -72.22
CA ALA A 327 30.04 -2.08 -72.14
C ALA A 327 30.58 -1.26 -70.97
N ALA A 328 31.20 -0.14 -71.36
CA ALA A 328 31.87 0.87 -70.58
C ALA A 328 31.27 1.19 -69.20
N SER A 329 32.20 1.32 -68.26
CA SER A 329 32.11 1.97 -66.97
C SER A 329 31.29 3.27 -67.00
N SER A 330 30.07 3.24 -66.45
CA SER A 330 29.52 4.42 -65.79
C SER A 330 29.92 4.34 -64.32
N THR A 331 30.91 5.14 -63.95
CA THR A 331 31.40 5.29 -62.59
C THR A 331 30.29 5.90 -61.75
N VAL A 332 29.49 5.06 -61.09
CA VAL A 332 28.53 5.49 -60.06
C VAL A 332 29.33 6.02 -58.88
N LYS A 333 29.42 7.35 -58.74
CA LYS A 333 29.98 7.97 -57.52
C LYS A 333 29.02 7.73 -56.35
N PRO A 334 29.54 7.45 -55.13
CA PRO A 334 28.72 7.17 -53.96
C PRO A 334 27.88 8.39 -53.55
N SER A 335 26.63 8.13 -53.20
CA SER A 335 25.67 9.09 -52.65
C SER A 335 26.24 9.75 -51.39
N TYR A 336 26.23 11.09 -51.31
CA TYR A 336 26.70 11.79 -50.11
C TYR A 336 25.73 11.52 -48.93
N PRO A 337 26.20 10.93 -47.82
CA PRO A 337 25.38 10.77 -46.61
C PRO A 337 24.94 12.14 -46.04
N SER A 338 24.03 12.17 -45.07
CA SER A 338 23.81 13.41 -44.30
C SER A 338 25.12 13.84 -43.64
N ILE A 339 25.30 15.14 -43.39
CA ILE A 339 26.54 15.68 -42.78
C ILE A 339 26.96 14.89 -41.53
N VAL A 340 25.99 14.53 -40.69
CA VAL A 340 26.19 13.72 -39.47
C VAL A 340 26.65 12.30 -39.81
N GLN A 341 26.00 11.64 -40.77
CA GLN A 341 26.33 10.27 -41.17
C GLN A 341 27.68 10.20 -41.90
N THR A 342 28.05 11.24 -42.65
CA THR A 342 29.38 11.39 -43.27
C THR A 342 30.46 11.59 -42.20
N TYR A 343 30.18 12.42 -41.19
CA TYR A 343 31.12 12.61 -40.09
C TYR A 343 31.33 11.31 -39.30
N MET A 344 30.24 10.60 -38.97
CA MET A 344 30.31 9.30 -38.29
C MET A 344 31.06 8.25 -39.12
N SER A 345 30.82 8.17 -40.44
CA SER A 345 31.54 7.20 -41.29
C SER A 345 33.03 7.51 -41.38
N ILE A 346 33.43 8.79 -41.50
CA ILE A 346 34.84 9.20 -41.48
C ILE A 346 35.49 8.88 -40.13
N PHE A 347 34.78 9.15 -39.02
CA PHE A 347 35.24 8.84 -37.67
C PHE A 347 35.48 7.34 -37.49
N PHE A 348 34.49 6.50 -37.79
CA PHE A 348 34.61 5.05 -37.65
C PHE A 348 35.64 4.44 -38.59
N ARG A 349 35.81 4.98 -39.80
CA ARG A 349 36.87 4.55 -40.72
C ARG A 349 38.27 4.84 -40.14
N LYS A 350 38.52 6.07 -39.69
CA LYS A 350 39.80 6.44 -39.08
C LYS A 350 40.07 5.67 -37.79
N HIS A 351 39.05 5.53 -36.94
CA HIS A 351 39.14 4.80 -35.68
C HIS A 351 39.42 3.31 -35.91
N GLY A 352 38.72 2.66 -36.84
CA GLY A 352 38.94 1.25 -37.18
C GLY A 352 40.37 0.97 -37.64
N ILE A 353 40.92 1.80 -38.53
CA ILE A 353 42.32 1.70 -38.98
C ILE A 353 43.28 1.91 -37.80
N PHE A 354 43.02 2.89 -36.94
CA PHE A 354 43.85 3.18 -35.77
C PHE A 354 43.90 2.00 -34.78
N VAL A 355 42.73 1.45 -34.44
CA VAL A 355 42.62 0.29 -33.53
C VAL A 355 43.27 -0.95 -34.13
N ALA A 356 43.14 -1.18 -35.44
CA ALA A 356 43.75 -2.33 -36.11
C ALA A 356 45.29 -2.26 -36.14
N ARG A 357 45.86 -1.04 -36.24
CA ARG A 357 47.32 -0.82 -36.22
C ARG A 357 47.93 -0.87 -34.82
N HIS A 358 47.24 -0.32 -33.82
CA HIS A 358 47.73 -0.21 -32.45
C HIS A 358 46.81 -0.90 -31.41
N PRO A 359 46.48 -2.21 -31.57
CA PRO A 359 45.48 -2.86 -30.72
C PRO A 359 45.91 -2.98 -29.25
N LEU A 360 47.20 -3.18 -28.97
CA LEU A 360 47.71 -3.28 -27.59
C LEU A 360 47.57 -1.95 -26.83
N LEU A 361 47.93 -0.84 -27.48
CA LEU A 361 47.84 0.49 -26.87
C LEU A 361 46.38 0.84 -26.54
N VAL A 362 45.47 0.62 -27.50
CA VAL A 362 44.04 0.89 -27.31
C VAL A 362 43.46 0.03 -26.18
N LEU A 363 43.81 -1.26 -26.12
CA LEU A 363 43.36 -2.16 -25.05
C LEU A 363 43.85 -1.70 -23.67
N CYS A 364 45.12 -1.34 -23.52
CA CYS A 364 45.65 -0.86 -22.24
C CYS A 364 45.00 0.46 -21.78
N VAL A 365 44.83 1.43 -22.69
CA VAL A 365 44.23 2.74 -22.37
C VAL A 365 42.74 2.58 -22.01
N SER A 366 42.01 1.76 -22.74
CA SER A 366 40.57 1.53 -22.49
C SER A 366 40.31 0.78 -21.18
N LEU A 367 41.19 -0.15 -20.77
CA LEU A 367 41.07 -0.85 -19.49
C LEU A 367 41.47 0.01 -18.28
N LEU A 368 42.36 0.99 -18.46
CA LEU A 368 42.83 1.84 -17.36
C LEU A 368 41.69 2.65 -16.71
N ILE A 369 40.78 3.20 -17.53
CA ILE A 369 39.71 4.08 -17.04
C ILE A 369 38.75 3.34 -16.08
N PRO A 370 38.14 2.20 -16.45
CA PRO A 370 37.28 1.45 -15.53
C PRO A 370 38.01 0.96 -14.29
N LEU A 371 39.27 0.52 -14.41
CA LEU A 371 40.07 0.05 -13.26
C LEU A 371 40.29 1.16 -12.22
N LEU A 372 40.52 2.39 -12.65
CA LEU A 372 40.61 3.54 -11.76
C LEU A 372 39.27 3.83 -11.07
N LEU A 373 38.15 3.74 -11.80
CA LEU A 373 36.81 3.92 -11.23
C LEU A 373 36.48 2.86 -10.19
N CYS A 374 36.93 1.61 -10.38
CA CYS A 374 36.74 0.52 -9.42
C CYS A 374 37.38 0.79 -8.05
N ILE A 375 38.38 1.68 -7.93
CA ILE A 375 38.95 2.07 -6.62
C ILE A 375 37.87 2.68 -5.71
N GLY A 376 36.85 3.33 -6.28
CA GLY A 376 35.72 3.88 -5.54
C GLY A 376 34.90 2.85 -4.75
N LEU A 377 34.99 1.56 -5.09
CA LEU A 377 34.34 0.47 -4.37
C LEU A 377 34.83 0.33 -2.91
N LEU A 378 35.96 0.93 -2.54
CA LEU A 378 36.41 0.99 -1.14
C LEU A 378 35.43 1.72 -0.21
N ARG A 379 34.54 2.57 -0.76
CA ARG A 379 33.47 3.26 0.00
C ARG A 379 32.09 2.61 -0.18
N PHE A 380 32.03 1.38 -0.65
CA PHE A 380 30.78 0.71 -0.98
C PHE A 380 29.89 0.53 0.27
N LYS A 381 28.64 1.00 0.17
CA LYS A 381 27.60 0.86 1.20
C LYS A 381 26.26 0.54 0.54
N VAL A 382 25.50 -0.35 1.16
CA VAL A 382 24.16 -0.75 0.71
C VAL A 382 23.11 -0.13 1.62
N GLU A 383 22.04 0.42 1.05
CA GLU A 383 20.85 0.87 1.80
C GLU A 383 19.80 -0.25 1.79
N THR A 384 19.39 -0.69 2.98
CA THR A 384 18.43 -1.80 3.15
C THR A 384 17.07 -1.33 3.68
N ARG A 385 16.98 -0.09 4.18
CA ARG A 385 15.78 0.44 4.84
C ARG A 385 14.66 0.77 3.84
N PRO A 386 13.45 0.18 3.98
CA PRO A 386 12.35 0.37 3.05
C PRO A 386 11.93 1.83 2.87
N GLU A 387 11.87 2.59 3.97
CA GLU A 387 11.43 3.99 3.95
C GLU A 387 12.41 4.88 3.17
N LYS A 388 13.72 4.60 3.19
CA LYS A 388 14.70 5.37 2.39
C LYS A 388 14.74 4.94 0.92
N LEU A 389 14.28 3.74 0.61
CA LEU A 389 14.28 3.20 -0.76
C LEU A 389 13.02 3.60 -1.54
N TRP A 390 11.85 3.51 -0.89
CA TRP A 390 10.55 3.59 -1.55
C TRP A 390 9.79 4.90 -1.31
N VAL A 391 10.25 5.73 -0.38
CA VAL A 391 9.61 7.01 -0.07
C VAL A 391 10.43 8.14 -0.68
N SER A 392 9.76 9.07 -1.37
CA SER A 392 10.44 10.22 -1.94
C SER A 392 10.89 11.20 -0.84
N PRO A 393 12.13 11.71 -0.87
CA PRO A 393 12.56 12.76 0.04
C PRO A 393 11.73 14.03 -0.18
N GLY A 394 11.09 14.54 0.87
CA GLY A 394 10.16 15.67 0.78
C GLY A 394 8.77 15.31 0.25
N SER A 395 8.37 14.03 0.34
CA SER A 395 6.98 13.65 0.12
C SER A 395 6.12 14.14 1.28
N ARG A 396 4.85 14.48 0.99
CA ARG A 396 3.93 15.00 1.99
C ARG A 396 3.70 13.99 3.12
N ALA A 397 3.58 12.68 2.82
CA ALA A 397 3.42 11.68 3.87
C ALA A 397 4.68 11.53 4.75
N ALA A 398 5.88 11.73 4.19
CA ALA A 398 7.12 11.73 4.96
C ALA A 398 7.18 12.93 5.91
N ASP A 399 6.77 14.12 5.46
CA ASP A 399 6.72 15.33 6.28
C ASP A 399 5.64 15.22 7.38
N GLU A 400 4.46 14.68 7.03
CA GLU A 400 3.37 14.39 7.97
C GLU A 400 3.82 13.39 9.06
N LYS A 401 4.54 12.32 8.68
CA LYS A 401 5.14 11.37 9.63
C LYS A 401 6.18 12.04 10.52
N ASN A 402 7.12 12.79 9.95
CA ASN A 402 8.17 13.46 10.71
C ASN A 402 7.57 14.46 11.71
N TYR A 403 6.51 15.17 11.33
CA TYR A 403 5.77 16.07 12.22
C TYR A 403 5.10 15.29 13.36
N PHE A 404 4.39 14.20 13.04
CA PHE A 404 3.75 13.34 14.04
C PHE A 404 4.77 12.77 15.03
N ASP A 405 5.87 12.19 14.54
CA ASP A 405 6.89 11.54 15.38
C ASP A 405 7.69 12.53 16.24
N SER A 406 7.78 13.81 15.87
CA SER A 406 8.54 14.83 16.61
C SER A 406 7.74 15.56 17.67
N HIS A 407 6.45 15.81 17.44
CA HIS A 407 5.58 16.55 18.38
C HIS A 407 4.72 15.61 19.24
N LEU A 408 4.40 14.43 18.71
CA LEU A 408 3.63 13.40 19.40
C LEU A 408 4.49 12.14 19.60
N ALA A 409 3.95 11.12 20.26
CA ALA A 409 4.71 9.87 20.43
C ALA A 409 4.78 9.09 19.11
N PRO A 410 5.98 8.60 18.70
CA PRO A 410 6.10 7.76 17.52
C PRO A 410 5.25 6.48 17.68
N PHE A 411 4.68 6.01 16.58
CA PHE A 411 3.84 4.82 16.60
C PHE A 411 4.65 3.61 17.11
N TYR A 412 4.07 2.87 18.05
CA TYR A 412 4.71 1.71 18.70
C TYR A 412 4.97 0.57 17.70
N ARG A 413 5.93 -0.29 18.03
CA ARG A 413 6.29 -1.49 17.28
C ARG A 413 5.35 -2.63 17.70
N ILE A 414 5.01 -3.50 16.74
CA ILE A 414 4.00 -4.53 16.93
C ILE A 414 4.62 -5.91 16.71
N GLU A 415 4.60 -6.73 17.75
CA GLU A 415 4.90 -8.15 17.64
C GLU A 415 3.60 -8.94 17.83
N GLN A 416 3.25 -9.78 16.85
CA GLN A 416 1.94 -10.41 16.80
C GLN A 416 2.04 -11.91 16.53
N LEU A 417 1.22 -12.68 17.24
CA LEU A 417 0.99 -14.11 17.04
C LEU A 417 -0.48 -14.34 16.68
N VAL A 418 -0.74 -15.11 15.63
CA VAL A 418 -2.07 -15.53 15.22
C VAL A 418 -2.13 -17.05 15.31
N LEU A 419 -2.87 -17.58 16.27
CA LEU A 419 -3.14 -19.00 16.40
C LEU A 419 -4.52 -19.28 15.84
N ALA A 420 -4.65 -20.24 14.94
CA ALA A 420 -5.93 -20.55 14.31
C ALA A 420 -6.22 -22.05 14.27
N THR A 421 -7.50 -22.40 14.26
CA THR A 421 -7.96 -23.75 13.95
C THR A 421 -8.12 -23.91 12.44
N SER A 422 -7.59 -25.00 11.90
CA SER A 422 -7.77 -25.32 10.48
C SER A 422 -9.13 -25.98 10.23
N ALA A 423 -9.79 -25.58 9.16
CA ALA A 423 -11.02 -26.21 8.71
C ALA A 423 -10.72 -27.57 8.06
N SER A 424 -11.30 -28.65 8.56
CA SER A 424 -11.33 -29.92 7.82
C SER A 424 -12.26 -29.81 6.61
N SER A 425 -11.79 -30.29 5.45
CA SER A 425 -12.42 -30.22 4.13
C SER A 425 -13.97 -30.16 4.15
N GLY A 426 -14.53 -28.95 4.00
CA GLY A 426 -15.96 -28.69 3.83
C GLY A 426 -16.76 -28.30 5.09
N SER A 427 -16.13 -28.24 6.27
CA SER A 427 -16.76 -27.81 7.53
C SER A 427 -16.22 -26.47 8.04
N ALA A 428 -17.03 -25.69 8.77
CA ALA A 428 -16.55 -24.48 9.43
C ALA A 428 -15.45 -24.81 10.44
N ALA A 429 -14.45 -23.92 10.58
CA ALA A 429 -13.36 -24.13 11.53
C ALA A 429 -13.92 -24.23 12.97
N PRO A 430 -13.46 -25.20 13.78
CA PRO A 430 -13.94 -25.35 15.15
C PRO A 430 -13.54 -24.14 16.00
N SER A 431 -14.30 -23.86 17.06
CA SER A 431 -13.95 -22.79 17.99
C SER A 431 -12.58 -23.04 18.62
N ILE A 432 -11.73 -22.01 18.59
CA ILE A 432 -10.42 -22.05 19.23
C ILE A 432 -10.52 -21.88 20.76
N VAL A 433 -11.67 -21.39 21.25
CA VAL A 433 -11.94 -21.15 22.67
C VAL A 433 -12.25 -22.47 23.37
N ASN A 434 -11.20 -23.20 23.74
CA ASN A 434 -11.27 -24.43 24.52
C ASN A 434 -10.19 -24.47 25.63
N ASP A 435 -10.35 -25.37 26.60
CA ASP A 435 -9.47 -25.43 27.79
C ASP A 435 -8.02 -25.80 27.44
N ASN A 436 -7.83 -26.74 26.51
CA ASN A 436 -6.49 -27.18 26.08
C ASN A 436 -5.71 -26.02 25.41
N ASN A 437 -6.37 -25.29 24.51
CA ASN A 437 -5.80 -24.16 23.80
C ASN A 437 -5.53 -22.98 24.76
N MET A 438 -6.36 -22.77 25.79
CA MET A 438 -6.13 -21.73 26.79
C MET A 438 -4.90 -22.04 27.65
N LYS A 439 -4.74 -23.30 28.09
CA LYS A 439 -3.54 -23.77 28.80
C LYS A 439 -2.29 -23.66 27.92
N LEU A 440 -2.40 -23.94 26.63
CA LEU A 440 -1.32 -23.73 25.66
C LEU A 440 -0.92 -22.25 25.60
N LEU A 441 -1.88 -21.33 25.54
CA LEU A 441 -1.60 -19.90 25.53
C LEU A 441 -0.83 -19.44 26.77
N PHE A 442 -1.18 -19.92 27.97
CA PHE A 442 -0.41 -19.61 29.19
C PHE A 442 1.04 -20.12 29.12
N GLN A 443 1.27 -21.30 28.53
CA GLN A 443 2.62 -21.83 28.32
C GLN A 443 3.43 -20.96 27.35
N ILE A 444 2.79 -20.47 26.28
CA ILE A 444 3.40 -19.56 25.30
C ILE A 444 3.75 -18.22 25.98
N GLN A 445 2.80 -17.62 26.70
CA GLN A 445 2.99 -16.35 27.40
C GLN A 445 4.17 -16.44 28.39
N LYS A 446 4.23 -17.53 29.18
CA LYS A 446 5.34 -17.76 30.10
C LYS A 446 6.71 -17.79 29.39
N LYS A 447 6.81 -18.47 28.24
CA LYS A 447 8.06 -18.50 27.45
C LYS A 447 8.46 -17.12 26.94
N VAL A 448 7.49 -16.30 26.53
CA VAL A 448 7.73 -14.92 26.09
C VAL A 448 8.18 -14.04 27.27
N ASP A 449 7.56 -14.18 28.44
CA ASP A 449 7.91 -13.42 29.64
C ASP A 449 9.28 -13.81 30.21
N ASP A 450 9.71 -15.07 30.04
CA ASP A 450 11.03 -15.58 30.43
C ASP A 450 12.14 -15.21 29.43
N LEU A 451 11.79 -14.74 28.22
CA LEU A 451 12.76 -14.41 27.19
C LEU A 451 13.69 -13.25 27.61
N ARG A 452 15.00 -13.46 27.47
CA ARG A 452 16.03 -12.45 27.74
C ARG A 452 16.95 -12.34 26.52
N ALA A 453 17.09 -11.14 25.98
CA ALA A 453 18.01 -10.85 24.87
C ALA A 453 19.24 -10.10 25.37
N SER A 454 20.42 -10.36 24.79
CA SER A 454 21.65 -9.63 25.11
C SER A 454 21.91 -8.53 24.07
N TYR A 455 22.05 -7.29 24.52
CA TYR A 455 22.44 -6.16 23.66
C TYR A 455 23.43 -5.25 24.39
N SER A 456 24.60 -5.03 23.77
CA SER A 456 25.68 -4.17 24.30
C SER A 456 26.07 -4.46 25.76
N GLY A 457 26.07 -5.74 26.15
CA GLY A 457 26.40 -6.18 27.51
C GLY A 457 25.26 -6.07 28.53
N SER A 458 24.09 -5.56 28.14
CA SER A 458 22.87 -5.52 28.96
C SER A 458 21.87 -6.60 28.56
N THR A 459 21.22 -7.23 29.54
CA THR A 459 20.07 -8.13 29.31
C THR A 459 18.79 -7.32 29.19
N VAL A 460 18.00 -7.58 28.16
CA VAL A 460 16.75 -6.89 27.85
C VAL A 460 15.59 -7.89 27.97
N ALA A 461 14.60 -7.55 28.78
CA ALA A 461 13.33 -8.27 28.91
C ALA A 461 12.17 -7.48 28.28
N LEU A 462 11.03 -8.14 28.04
CA LEU A 462 9.83 -7.49 27.51
C LEU A 462 9.37 -6.31 28.39
N ALA A 463 9.42 -6.48 29.71
CA ALA A 463 9.02 -5.46 30.69
C ALA A 463 9.84 -4.15 30.62
N ASP A 464 11.03 -4.18 30.01
CA ASP A 464 11.91 -3.01 29.84
C ASP A 464 11.57 -2.18 28.60
N ILE A 465 10.91 -2.80 27.61
CA ILE A 465 10.69 -2.20 26.27
C ILE A 465 9.21 -2.05 25.90
N CYS A 466 8.31 -2.78 26.54
CA CYS A 466 6.87 -2.76 26.26
C CYS A 466 6.22 -1.38 26.51
N LEU A 467 5.13 -1.10 25.80
CA LEU A 467 4.28 0.06 26.05
C LEU A 467 3.53 -0.09 27.39
N LYS A 468 3.59 0.94 28.25
CA LYS A 468 2.94 0.96 29.57
C LYS A 468 2.00 2.17 29.70
N PRO A 469 0.69 2.03 29.41
CA PRO A 469 -0.26 3.15 29.43
C PRO A 469 -0.36 3.84 30.79
N LEU A 470 -0.37 3.06 31.89
CA LEU A 470 -0.44 3.55 33.26
C LEU A 470 0.90 3.40 34.02
N SER A 471 2.02 3.29 33.31
CA SER A 471 3.41 3.16 33.81
C SER A 471 3.78 1.88 34.57
N THR A 472 2.83 1.08 35.05
CA THR A 472 3.11 -0.14 35.82
C THR A 472 3.36 -1.36 34.92
N ASP A 473 2.35 -1.74 34.14
CA ASP A 473 2.28 -3.03 33.44
C ASP A 473 2.24 -2.86 31.92
N CYS A 474 2.70 -3.90 31.21
CA CYS A 474 2.72 -3.93 29.75
C CYS A 474 1.31 -4.05 29.16
N ALA A 475 1.04 -3.29 28.09
CA ALA A 475 -0.21 -3.36 27.32
C ALA A 475 -0.32 -4.60 26.41
N THR A 476 0.01 -5.79 26.92
CA THR A 476 -0.13 -7.05 26.18
C THR A 476 -1.61 -7.30 25.88
N GLN A 477 -1.95 -7.47 24.60
CA GLN A 477 -3.31 -7.75 24.15
C GLN A 477 -3.45 -9.25 23.92
N SER A 478 -4.19 -9.93 24.79
CA SER A 478 -4.44 -11.38 24.74
C SER A 478 -5.71 -11.72 25.51
N VAL A 479 -6.36 -12.83 25.17
CA VAL A 479 -7.48 -13.38 25.96
C VAL A 479 -7.08 -13.71 27.40
N LEU A 480 -5.80 -13.97 27.65
CA LEU A 480 -5.26 -14.25 28.99
C LEU A 480 -5.37 -13.06 29.95
N GLN A 481 -5.55 -11.84 29.43
CA GLN A 481 -5.70 -10.65 30.26
C GLN A 481 -7.02 -10.61 31.04
N TYR A 482 -8.06 -11.35 30.61
CA TYR A 482 -9.26 -11.54 31.43
C TYR A 482 -8.96 -12.26 32.74
N PHE A 483 -7.83 -12.96 32.82
CA PHE A 483 -7.32 -13.60 34.03
C PHE A 483 -6.09 -12.87 34.60
N GLN A 484 -5.86 -11.62 34.16
CA GLN A 484 -4.70 -10.80 34.50
C GLN A 484 -3.36 -11.53 34.32
N LEU A 485 -3.27 -12.38 33.28
CA LEU A 485 -2.10 -13.22 32.97
C LEU A 485 -1.70 -14.20 34.09
N ASP A 486 -2.57 -14.46 35.07
CA ASP A 486 -2.33 -15.40 36.16
C ASP A 486 -2.99 -16.77 35.89
N PRO A 487 -2.20 -17.84 35.72
CA PRO A 487 -2.73 -19.19 35.52
C PRO A 487 -3.62 -19.67 36.68
N LYS A 488 -3.37 -19.22 37.92
CA LYS A 488 -4.16 -19.68 39.09
C LYS A 488 -5.60 -19.20 39.01
N LYS A 489 -5.80 -17.93 38.59
CA LYS A 489 -7.15 -17.38 38.38
C LYS A 489 -7.90 -18.14 37.31
N TYR A 490 -7.21 -18.63 36.29
CA TYR A 490 -7.80 -19.50 35.28
C TYR A 490 -8.18 -20.87 35.83
N ASP A 491 -7.32 -21.51 36.63
CA ASP A 491 -7.61 -22.81 37.24
C ASP A 491 -8.82 -22.76 38.17
N ASP A 492 -9.06 -21.62 38.84
CA ASP A 492 -10.19 -21.41 39.75
C ASP A 492 -11.52 -21.15 39.01
N SER A 493 -11.50 -20.36 37.92
CA SER A 493 -12.71 -19.83 37.26
C SER A 493 -13.05 -20.52 35.94
N GLY A 494 -12.08 -21.16 35.30
CA GLY A 494 -12.23 -21.91 34.06
C GLY A 494 -12.60 -21.07 32.84
N ILE A 495 -12.91 -21.78 31.75
CA ILE A 495 -13.21 -21.15 30.45
C ILE A 495 -14.53 -20.38 30.40
N ASP A 496 -15.47 -20.72 31.29
CA ASP A 496 -16.76 -20.04 31.32
C ASP A 496 -16.61 -18.58 31.77
N HIS A 497 -15.60 -18.26 32.57
CA HIS A 497 -15.22 -16.88 32.86
C HIS A 497 -14.77 -16.12 31.62
N ALA A 498 -13.98 -16.73 30.72
CA ALA A 498 -13.60 -16.08 29.46
C ALA A 498 -14.83 -15.79 28.58
N LYS A 499 -15.77 -16.74 28.48
CA LYS A 499 -17.03 -16.55 27.72
C LYS A 499 -17.89 -15.46 28.34
N PHE A 500 -17.94 -15.40 29.67
CA PHE A 500 -18.61 -14.33 30.41
C PHE A 500 -17.96 -12.98 30.10
N CYS A 501 -16.64 -12.87 30.18
CA CYS A 501 -15.91 -11.63 29.85
C CYS A 501 -16.09 -11.22 28.39
N PHE A 502 -16.23 -12.13 27.43
CA PHE A 502 -16.54 -11.73 26.05
C PHE A 502 -17.83 -10.92 25.92
N GLN A 503 -18.78 -11.12 26.84
CA GLN A 503 -20.05 -10.39 26.88
C GLN A 503 -20.02 -9.22 27.87
N HIS A 504 -19.15 -9.27 28.89
CA HIS A 504 -19.13 -8.34 30.02
C HIS A 504 -17.79 -7.63 30.26
N TYR A 505 -16.90 -7.59 29.27
CA TYR A 505 -15.54 -7.03 29.37
C TYR A 505 -15.47 -5.58 29.85
N THR A 506 -16.55 -4.81 29.71
CA THR A 506 -16.69 -3.42 30.16
C THR A 506 -17.40 -3.27 31.51
N SER A 507 -18.27 -4.21 31.88
CA SER A 507 -19.18 -4.06 33.02
C SER A 507 -18.70 -4.75 34.29
N GLU A 508 -17.74 -5.67 34.17
CA GLU A 508 -17.26 -6.47 35.30
C GLU A 508 -15.77 -6.23 35.58
N GLU A 509 -15.44 -5.85 36.81
CA GLU A 509 -14.06 -5.55 37.22
C GLU A 509 -13.13 -6.77 37.11
N THR A 510 -13.67 -7.97 37.32
CA THR A 510 -12.91 -9.23 37.20
C THR A 510 -12.37 -9.45 35.78
N CYS A 511 -12.96 -8.82 34.77
CA CYS A 511 -12.56 -8.90 33.37
C CYS A 511 -11.56 -7.80 32.95
N LEU A 512 -11.13 -6.90 33.85
CA LEU A 512 -10.14 -5.87 33.53
C LEU A 512 -8.74 -6.46 33.36
N SER A 513 -7.92 -5.88 32.48
CA SER A 513 -6.54 -6.31 32.27
C SER A 513 -5.64 -6.00 33.49
N THR A 514 -4.41 -6.54 33.47
CA THR A 514 -3.34 -6.17 34.42
C THR A 514 -3.11 -4.66 34.53
N PHE A 515 -3.21 -3.95 33.40
CA PHE A 515 -3.08 -2.49 33.31
C PHE A 515 -4.43 -1.76 33.47
N GLN A 516 -5.42 -2.40 34.12
CA GLN A 516 -6.71 -1.82 34.53
C GLN A 516 -7.55 -1.25 33.38
N SER A 517 -7.45 -1.84 32.18
CA SER A 517 -8.26 -1.45 31.03
C SER A 517 -9.11 -2.62 30.54
N PRO A 518 -10.35 -2.38 30.08
CA PRO A 518 -11.10 -3.39 29.35
C PRO A 518 -10.42 -3.69 28.00
N ILE A 519 -10.55 -4.92 27.53
CA ILE A 519 -10.00 -5.37 26.24
C ILE A 519 -11.16 -5.77 25.33
N ASP A 520 -11.26 -5.13 24.17
CA ASP A 520 -12.28 -5.46 23.17
C ASP A 520 -11.99 -6.86 22.58
N PRO A 521 -12.92 -7.84 22.70
CA PRO A 521 -12.76 -9.17 22.12
C PRO A 521 -12.42 -9.16 20.62
N SER A 522 -12.87 -8.13 19.88
CA SER A 522 -12.64 -7.98 18.44
C SER A 522 -11.16 -7.74 18.08
N THR A 523 -10.33 -7.36 19.05
CA THR A 523 -8.89 -7.12 18.87
C THR A 523 -8.03 -8.35 19.20
N ILE A 524 -8.57 -9.30 19.98
CA ILE A 524 -7.86 -10.48 20.47
C ILE A 524 -8.41 -11.81 19.91
N LEU A 525 -9.57 -11.77 19.24
CA LEU A 525 -10.19 -12.92 18.59
C LEU A 525 -10.38 -12.65 17.10
N GLY A 526 -10.36 -13.71 16.30
CA GLY A 526 -10.55 -13.66 14.86
C GLY A 526 -11.49 -14.74 14.33
N GLY A 527 -12.02 -14.50 13.13
CA GLY A 527 -12.82 -15.49 12.40
C GLY A 527 -14.19 -15.84 13.00
N PHE A 528 -14.83 -14.87 13.66
CA PHE A 528 -16.22 -14.96 14.13
C PHE A 528 -17.17 -14.12 13.25
N SER A 529 -18.48 -14.37 13.38
CA SER A 529 -19.53 -13.63 12.67
C SER A 529 -20.33 -12.74 13.64
N GLY A 530 -20.49 -11.46 13.29
CA GLY A 530 -21.20 -10.49 14.14
C GLY A 530 -20.53 -10.33 15.51
N ASN A 531 -21.29 -10.50 16.59
CA ASN A 531 -20.81 -10.36 17.97
C ASN A 531 -20.68 -11.72 18.69
N ASN A 532 -20.68 -12.85 17.97
CA ASN A 532 -20.58 -14.16 18.60
C ASN A 532 -19.12 -14.58 18.79
N PHE A 533 -18.47 -14.04 19.82
CA PHE A 533 -17.06 -14.28 20.11
C PHE A 533 -16.74 -15.74 20.50
N THR A 534 -17.74 -16.51 20.96
CA THR A 534 -17.55 -17.92 21.35
C THR A 534 -17.27 -18.84 20.16
N GLU A 535 -17.66 -18.43 18.95
CA GLU A 535 -17.40 -19.15 17.69
C GLU A 535 -16.09 -18.73 17.03
N ALA A 536 -15.26 -17.90 17.69
CA ALA A 536 -13.98 -17.47 17.15
C ALA A 536 -13.10 -18.68 16.78
N SER A 537 -12.46 -18.59 15.62
CA SER A 537 -11.57 -19.63 15.08
C SER A 537 -10.09 -19.28 15.20
N ALA A 538 -9.77 -18.06 15.66
CA ALA A 538 -8.39 -17.62 15.88
C ALA A 538 -8.22 -16.77 17.15
N PHE A 539 -7.06 -16.92 17.81
CA PHE A 539 -6.54 -16.04 18.84
C PHE A 539 -5.50 -15.11 18.22
N VAL A 540 -5.61 -13.82 18.51
CA VAL A 540 -4.66 -12.78 18.10
C VAL A 540 -3.99 -12.24 19.37
N ILE A 541 -2.70 -12.50 19.51
CA ILE A 541 -1.89 -11.98 20.62
C ILE A 541 -1.00 -10.89 20.09
N THR A 542 -1.06 -9.71 20.70
CA THR A 542 -0.26 -8.56 20.30
C THR A 542 0.55 -8.03 21.48
N TYR A 543 1.85 -7.87 21.27
CA TYR A 543 2.78 -7.23 22.21
C TYR A 543 3.17 -5.87 21.62
N PRO A 544 2.74 -4.74 22.22
CA PRO A 544 3.16 -3.42 21.79
C PRO A 544 4.49 -3.03 22.44
N VAL A 545 5.50 -2.68 21.64
CA VAL A 545 6.83 -2.25 22.09
C VAL A 545 7.07 -0.77 21.77
N ASN A 546 7.66 -0.02 22.70
CA ASN A 546 7.92 1.40 22.50
C ASN A 546 8.87 1.64 21.32
N ASN A 547 8.52 2.57 20.45
CA ASN A 547 9.34 3.00 19.34
C ASN A 547 10.08 4.30 19.69
N LYS A 548 11.25 4.51 19.08
CA LYS A 548 12.01 5.76 19.20
C LYS A 548 12.34 6.33 17.83
N VAL A 549 12.35 7.66 17.74
CA VAL A 549 12.72 8.40 16.53
C VAL A 549 14.21 8.22 16.27
N GLU A 550 14.56 7.54 15.20
CA GLU A 550 15.93 7.12 14.95
C GLU A 550 16.83 8.29 14.47
N THR A 551 17.54 8.94 15.38
CA THR A 551 18.48 10.04 15.03
C THR A 551 19.89 9.54 14.71
N THR A 552 20.35 8.48 15.40
CA THR A 552 21.74 7.96 15.34
C THR A 552 21.86 6.51 14.88
N GLY A 553 20.74 5.79 14.65
CA GLY A 553 20.73 4.40 14.16
C GLY A 553 20.90 3.30 15.21
N GLN A 554 20.95 3.66 16.50
CA GLN A 554 21.16 2.69 17.61
C GLN A 554 20.04 2.69 18.65
N GLU A 555 19.11 3.65 18.59
CA GLU A 555 18.12 3.89 19.66
C GLU A 555 17.14 2.73 19.85
N ASN A 556 16.78 2.05 18.77
CA ASN A 556 15.91 0.88 18.78
C ASN A 556 16.67 -0.46 18.86
N GLY A 557 17.99 -0.44 19.04
CA GLY A 557 18.83 -1.65 19.01
C GLY A 557 18.45 -2.69 20.07
N LYS A 558 17.99 -2.24 21.25
CA LYS A 558 17.47 -3.14 22.32
C LYS A 558 16.19 -3.86 21.91
N ALA A 559 15.24 -3.15 21.29
CA ALA A 559 13.98 -3.71 20.81
C ALA A 559 14.24 -4.73 19.69
N VAL A 560 15.05 -4.37 18.68
CA VAL A 560 15.40 -5.27 17.57
C VAL A 560 16.13 -6.53 18.05
N ALA A 561 17.00 -6.41 19.07
CA ALA A 561 17.66 -7.58 19.66
C ALA A 561 16.65 -8.53 20.34
N TRP A 562 15.66 -7.99 21.03
CA TRP A 562 14.59 -8.77 21.64
C TRP A 562 13.66 -9.40 20.59
N GLU A 563 13.27 -8.65 19.56
CA GLU A 563 12.44 -9.15 18.44
C GLU A 563 13.09 -10.34 17.72
N ARG A 564 14.40 -10.29 17.48
CA ARG A 564 15.13 -11.42 16.87
C ARG A 564 15.14 -12.65 17.77
N ALA A 565 15.34 -12.46 19.08
CA ALA A 565 15.26 -13.55 20.04
C ALA A 565 13.84 -14.13 20.11
N PHE A 566 12.82 -13.27 20.00
CA PHE A 566 11.41 -13.65 19.95
C PHE A 566 11.08 -14.47 18.70
N ILE A 567 11.53 -14.05 17.52
CA ILE A 567 11.36 -14.83 16.28
C ILE A 567 11.97 -16.23 16.42
N ASN A 568 13.18 -16.33 16.98
CA ASN A 568 13.85 -17.62 17.16
C ASN A 568 13.10 -18.52 18.15
N LEU A 569 12.66 -17.97 19.28
CA LEU A 569 11.81 -18.67 20.26
C LEU A 569 10.53 -19.20 19.59
N VAL A 570 9.89 -18.37 18.76
CA VAL A 570 8.66 -18.75 18.08
C VAL A 570 8.89 -19.89 17.09
N LYS A 571 9.96 -19.81 16.29
CA LYS A 571 10.30 -20.83 15.28
C LYS A 571 10.75 -22.16 15.88
N GLU A 572 11.60 -22.12 16.90
CA GLU A 572 12.26 -23.32 17.42
C GLU A 572 11.45 -24.03 18.50
N GLU A 573 10.67 -23.30 19.30
CA GLU A 573 9.99 -23.86 20.48
C GLU A 573 8.46 -23.76 20.38
N ILE A 574 7.92 -22.58 20.07
CA ILE A 574 6.46 -22.37 20.10
C ILE A 574 5.78 -23.04 18.91
N LEU A 575 6.33 -22.92 17.70
CA LEU A 575 5.73 -23.48 16.49
C LEU A 575 5.56 -25.01 16.57
N PRO A 576 6.58 -25.81 16.97
CA PRO A 576 6.38 -27.25 17.18
C PRO A 576 5.34 -27.57 18.25
N MET A 577 5.27 -26.77 19.32
CA MET A 577 4.30 -26.95 20.41
C MET A 577 2.85 -26.74 19.93
N VAL A 578 2.61 -25.72 19.09
CA VAL A 578 1.29 -25.42 18.54
C VAL A 578 0.88 -26.47 17.50
N LEU A 579 1.80 -26.87 16.62
CA LEU A 579 1.55 -27.91 15.62
C LEU A 579 1.22 -29.27 16.26
N ALA A 580 1.81 -29.60 17.41
CA ALA A 580 1.49 -30.82 18.16
C ALA A 580 0.03 -30.88 18.65
N GLN A 581 -0.68 -29.74 18.70
CA GLN A 581 -2.09 -29.64 19.06
C GLN A 581 -3.03 -29.50 17.84
N ASN A 582 -2.54 -29.74 16.61
CA ASN A 582 -3.28 -29.57 15.36
C ASN A 582 -3.79 -28.13 15.12
N LEU A 583 -3.03 -27.14 15.56
CA LEU A 583 -3.30 -25.72 15.34
C LEU A 583 -2.27 -25.13 14.35
N THR A 584 -2.67 -24.06 13.66
CA THR A 584 -1.77 -23.26 12.83
C THR A 584 -1.29 -22.04 13.60
N LEU A 585 -0.02 -21.69 13.43
CA LEU A 585 0.60 -20.51 14.03
C LEU A 585 1.24 -19.65 12.95
N SER A 586 0.82 -18.41 12.89
CA SER A 586 1.41 -17.36 12.06
C SER A 586 1.92 -16.24 12.96
N PHE A 587 3.03 -15.60 12.60
CA PHE A 587 3.64 -14.59 13.45
C PHE A 587 4.40 -13.54 12.66
N SER A 588 4.54 -12.36 13.25
CA SER A 588 5.32 -11.26 12.72
C SER A 588 5.93 -10.42 13.85
N SER A 589 7.08 -9.82 13.57
CA SER A 589 7.65 -8.72 14.35
C SER A 589 8.00 -7.58 13.40
N GLU A 590 8.16 -6.38 13.91
CA GLU A 590 8.47 -5.22 13.08
C GLU A 590 9.81 -5.38 12.31
N SER A 591 10.82 -6.04 12.88
CA SER A 591 12.08 -6.36 12.18
C SER A 591 11.99 -7.51 11.17
N SER A 592 10.94 -8.35 11.22
CA SER A 592 10.77 -9.52 10.35
C SER A 592 10.79 -9.17 8.86
N ILE A 593 10.13 -8.07 8.47
CA ILE A 593 10.06 -7.63 7.08
C ILE A 593 11.47 -7.28 6.56
N GLN A 594 12.24 -6.53 7.34
CA GLN A 594 13.59 -6.13 6.98
C GLN A 594 14.54 -7.33 6.85
N ASP A 595 14.46 -8.27 7.78
CA ASP A 595 15.35 -9.44 7.82
C ASP A 595 15.01 -10.44 6.68
N GLU A 596 13.73 -10.64 6.34
CA GLU A 596 13.32 -11.51 5.22
C GLU A 596 13.68 -10.92 3.84
N LEU A 597 13.60 -9.59 3.67
CA LEU A 597 14.08 -8.92 2.45
C LEU A 597 15.60 -9.08 2.27
N ASN A 598 16.37 -9.00 3.36
CA ASN A 598 17.81 -9.22 3.30
C ASN A 598 18.15 -10.69 2.93
N ARG A 599 17.36 -11.65 3.42
CA ARG A 599 17.52 -13.07 3.10
C ARG A 599 17.25 -13.36 1.62
N GLU A 600 16.23 -12.74 1.05
CA GLU A 600 15.86 -12.86 -0.37
C GLU A 600 17.06 -12.59 -1.29
N SER A 601 17.75 -11.47 -1.10
CA SER A 601 18.85 -11.06 -1.98
C SER A 601 20.00 -12.06 -2.01
N THR A 602 20.33 -12.67 -0.86
CA THR A 602 21.37 -13.72 -0.83
C THR A 602 20.95 -15.00 -1.55
N ALA A 603 19.64 -15.29 -1.62
CA ALA A 603 19.12 -16.54 -2.15
C ALA A 603 19.13 -16.58 -3.69
N ASP A 604 18.98 -15.44 -4.36
CA ASP A 604 18.91 -15.34 -5.83
C ASP A 604 20.28 -15.16 -6.50
N ALA A 605 21.33 -14.85 -5.72
CA ALA A 605 22.70 -14.73 -6.22
C ALA A 605 23.17 -15.98 -7.01
N ILE A 606 22.79 -17.19 -6.59
CA ILE A 606 23.16 -18.44 -7.28
C ILE A 606 22.51 -18.52 -8.67
N THR A 607 21.21 -18.21 -8.77
CA THR A 607 20.46 -18.22 -10.03
C THR A 607 21.07 -17.23 -11.03
N ILE A 608 21.51 -16.08 -10.54
CA ILE A 608 22.19 -15.05 -11.33
C ILE A 608 23.52 -15.57 -11.90
N VAL A 609 24.35 -16.23 -11.08
CA VAL A 609 25.62 -16.83 -11.55
C VAL A 609 25.37 -17.88 -12.63
N ILE A 610 24.32 -18.71 -12.49
CA ILE A 610 23.93 -19.68 -13.51
C ILE A 610 23.54 -18.96 -14.82
N SER A 611 22.79 -17.86 -14.73
CA SER A 611 22.43 -17.04 -15.90
C SER A 611 23.65 -16.58 -16.68
N TYR A 612 24.69 -16.09 -15.98
CA TYR A 612 25.95 -15.69 -16.63
C TYR A 612 26.65 -16.85 -17.34
N ILE A 613 26.70 -18.03 -16.73
CA ILE A 613 27.34 -19.21 -17.32
C ILE A 613 26.58 -19.63 -18.60
N VAL A 614 25.25 -19.64 -18.55
CA VAL A 614 24.40 -19.99 -19.71
C VAL A 614 24.55 -18.97 -20.83
N MET A 615 24.54 -17.68 -20.50
CA MET A 615 24.76 -16.61 -21.47
C MET A 615 26.15 -16.68 -22.11
N PHE A 616 27.19 -16.91 -21.30
CA PHE A 616 28.55 -17.11 -21.79
C PHE A 616 28.67 -18.32 -22.74
N ALA A 617 28.04 -19.44 -22.38
CA ALA A 617 28.00 -20.63 -23.23
C ALA A 617 27.29 -20.35 -24.56
N TYR A 618 26.18 -19.60 -24.52
CA TYR A 618 25.44 -19.18 -25.71
C TYR A 618 26.29 -18.29 -26.63
N ILE A 619 26.95 -17.26 -26.08
CA ILE A 619 27.81 -16.33 -26.85
C ILE A 619 28.96 -17.08 -27.52
N SER A 620 29.61 -17.96 -26.76
CA SER A 620 30.73 -18.77 -27.26
C SER A 620 30.29 -19.67 -28.42
N PHE A 621 29.06 -20.18 -28.38
CA PHE A 621 28.48 -21.02 -29.43
C PHE A 621 28.02 -20.21 -30.65
N THR A 622 27.36 -19.06 -30.47
CA THR A 622 26.85 -18.25 -31.60
C THR A 622 27.94 -17.56 -32.39
N LEU A 623 29.02 -17.14 -31.72
CA LEU A 623 30.16 -16.51 -32.38
C LEU A 623 31.06 -17.53 -33.10
N GLY A 624 31.02 -18.82 -32.73
CA GLY A 624 31.84 -19.87 -33.32
C GLY A 624 31.40 -20.29 -34.72
N ASP A 625 32.37 -20.58 -35.60
CA ASP A 625 32.06 -21.17 -36.92
C ASP A 625 31.93 -22.70 -36.82
N ARG A 626 31.04 -23.31 -37.61
CA ARG A 626 30.92 -24.77 -37.79
C ARG A 626 31.75 -25.25 -38.99
N PRO A 627 33.03 -25.60 -38.84
CA PRO A 627 33.81 -26.24 -39.90
C PRO A 627 33.36 -27.68 -40.13
N SER A 628 33.68 -28.19 -41.32
CA SER A 628 33.40 -29.56 -41.77
C SER A 628 34.19 -30.66 -41.04
N ARG A 629 35.17 -30.31 -40.18
CA ARG A 629 36.10 -31.25 -39.55
C ARG A 629 36.22 -30.97 -38.05
N TRP A 630 36.09 -31.99 -37.20
CA TRP A 630 36.06 -31.87 -35.73
C TRP A 630 37.29 -31.19 -35.12
N LEU A 631 38.50 -31.46 -35.62
CA LEU A 631 39.74 -30.83 -35.13
C LEU A 631 39.85 -29.33 -35.47
N SER A 632 39.17 -28.87 -36.53
CA SER A 632 39.15 -27.45 -36.91
C SER A 632 38.25 -26.62 -35.98
N LEU A 633 37.29 -27.25 -35.28
CA LEU A 633 36.43 -26.58 -34.30
C LEU A 633 37.23 -25.90 -33.18
N PHE A 634 38.35 -26.49 -32.75
CA PHE A 634 39.19 -25.93 -31.69
C PHE A 634 39.93 -24.66 -32.10
N VAL A 635 40.16 -24.45 -33.41
CA VAL A 635 40.78 -23.23 -33.95
C VAL A 635 39.70 -22.20 -34.28
N SER A 636 38.56 -22.64 -34.83
CA SER A 636 37.44 -21.78 -35.25
C SER A 636 36.49 -21.36 -34.12
N SER A 637 36.64 -21.94 -32.92
CA SER A 637 35.92 -21.51 -31.72
C SER A 637 36.33 -20.10 -31.29
N LYS A 638 35.38 -19.37 -30.69
CA LYS A 638 35.49 -17.97 -30.24
C LYS A 638 35.17 -17.84 -28.75
N VAL A 639 35.47 -18.87 -27.96
CA VAL A 639 35.29 -18.95 -26.51
C VAL A 639 36.12 -17.87 -25.81
N LEU A 640 37.38 -17.66 -26.20
CA LEU A 640 38.24 -16.65 -25.55
C LEU A 640 37.75 -15.22 -25.83
N LEU A 641 37.27 -14.97 -27.05
CA LEU A 641 36.65 -13.69 -27.42
C LEU A 641 35.35 -13.44 -26.64
N GLY A 642 34.50 -14.47 -26.52
CA GLY A 642 33.27 -14.41 -25.72
C GLY A 642 33.55 -14.16 -24.24
N LEU A 643 34.53 -14.85 -23.65
CA LEU A 643 34.90 -14.68 -22.24
C LEU A 643 35.42 -13.26 -21.97
N SER A 644 36.29 -12.77 -22.86
CA SER A 644 36.84 -11.42 -22.76
C SER A 644 35.75 -10.36 -22.90
N GLY A 645 34.75 -10.59 -23.77
CA GLY A 645 33.56 -9.73 -23.89
C GLY A 645 32.75 -9.66 -22.59
N VAL A 646 32.43 -10.80 -21.98
CA VAL A 646 31.71 -10.85 -20.69
C VAL A 646 32.50 -10.13 -19.58
N VAL A 647 33.82 -10.29 -19.55
CA VAL A 647 34.69 -9.59 -18.59
C VAL A 647 34.67 -8.07 -18.80
N LEU A 648 34.68 -7.60 -20.04
CA LEU A 648 34.58 -6.15 -20.34
C LEU A 648 33.24 -5.56 -19.87
N VAL A 649 32.14 -6.29 -20.06
CA VAL A 649 30.82 -5.88 -19.55
C VAL A 649 30.83 -5.82 -18.03
N MET A 650 31.38 -6.82 -17.34
CA MET A 650 31.46 -6.80 -15.88
C MET A 650 32.29 -5.63 -15.36
N LEU A 651 33.37 -5.31 -16.07
CA LEU A 651 34.23 -4.19 -15.73
C LEU A 651 33.50 -2.84 -15.91
N SER A 652 32.59 -2.70 -16.89
CA SER A 652 31.77 -1.49 -17.05
C SER A 652 30.79 -1.30 -15.90
N VAL A 653 30.17 -2.39 -15.43
CA VAL A 653 29.23 -2.37 -14.30
C VAL A 653 29.95 -2.02 -12.99
N LEU A 654 31.08 -2.68 -12.72
CA LEU A 654 31.91 -2.39 -11.54
C LEU A 654 32.48 -0.96 -11.58
N GLY A 655 32.85 -0.46 -12.76
CA GLY A 655 33.29 0.92 -12.93
C GLY A 655 32.19 1.94 -12.62
N SER A 656 30.95 1.68 -13.06
CA SER A 656 29.79 2.52 -12.72
C SER A 656 29.51 2.51 -11.21
N MET A 657 29.50 1.32 -10.58
CA MET A 657 29.32 1.18 -9.14
C MET A 657 30.43 1.88 -8.34
N GLY A 658 31.68 1.76 -8.79
CA GLY A 658 32.84 2.42 -8.18
C GLY A 658 32.74 3.95 -8.25
N PHE A 659 32.34 4.50 -9.40
CA PHE A 659 32.14 5.95 -9.58
C PHE A 659 31.12 6.53 -8.60
N PHE A 660 29.91 5.94 -8.55
CA PHE A 660 28.86 6.43 -7.66
C PHE A 660 29.18 6.20 -6.18
N SER A 661 29.86 5.10 -5.86
CA SER A 661 30.35 4.84 -4.51
C SER A 661 31.42 5.85 -4.07
N ALA A 662 32.27 6.34 -4.97
CA ALA A 662 33.25 7.38 -4.67
C ALA A 662 32.57 8.73 -4.35
N ILE A 663 31.45 9.04 -5.02
CA ILE A 663 30.61 10.22 -4.78
C ILE A 663 29.81 10.10 -3.46
N GLY A 664 29.70 8.88 -2.91
CA GLY A 664 28.99 8.62 -1.66
C GLY A 664 27.51 8.25 -1.85
N VAL A 665 27.10 7.89 -3.06
CA VAL A 665 25.76 7.35 -3.32
C VAL A 665 25.72 5.90 -2.85
N LYS A 666 24.76 5.57 -1.98
CA LYS A 666 24.57 4.19 -1.51
C LYS A 666 23.93 3.33 -2.61
N SER A 667 24.40 2.11 -2.74
CA SER A 667 23.84 1.12 -3.67
C SER A 667 22.60 0.43 -3.09
N THR A 668 21.78 -0.16 -3.94
CA THR A 668 20.60 -0.94 -3.57
C THR A 668 20.74 -2.40 -4.00
N LEU A 669 19.93 -3.29 -3.43
CA LEU A 669 19.95 -4.72 -3.79
C LEU A 669 19.55 -4.94 -5.27
N ILE A 670 18.53 -4.21 -5.74
CA ILE A 670 18.06 -4.25 -7.14
C ILE A 670 19.20 -3.95 -8.13
N ILE A 671 20.10 -3.01 -7.79
CA ILE A 671 21.25 -2.63 -8.64
C ILE A 671 22.23 -3.79 -8.80
N MET A 672 22.54 -4.49 -7.71
CA MET A 672 23.50 -5.60 -7.71
C MET A 672 22.99 -6.79 -8.54
N GLU A 673 21.68 -6.95 -8.64
CA GLU A 673 21.06 -8.10 -9.28
C GLU A 673 20.67 -7.81 -10.75
N VAL A 674 20.02 -6.67 -11.03
CA VAL A 674 19.41 -6.37 -12.34
C VAL A 674 20.38 -5.71 -13.31
N ILE A 675 21.22 -4.76 -12.87
CA ILE A 675 22.09 -4.00 -13.78
C ILE A 675 23.09 -4.91 -14.51
N PRO A 676 23.81 -5.82 -13.82
CA PRO A 676 24.67 -6.79 -14.49
C PRO A 676 23.97 -7.55 -15.63
N PHE A 677 22.72 -7.97 -15.44
CA PHE A 677 21.96 -8.70 -16.46
C PHE A 677 21.57 -7.81 -17.65
N LEU A 678 21.11 -6.59 -17.35
CA LEU A 678 20.71 -5.59 -18.34
C LEU A 678 21.87 -5.23 -19.26
N VAL A 679 23.02 -4.88 -18.67
CA VAL A 679 24.20 -4.45 -19.43
C VAL A 679 24.81 -5.64 -20.19
N LEU A 680 24.73 -6.86 -19.64
CA LEU A 680 25.11 -8.05 -20.40
C LEU A 680 24.24 -8.24 -21.65
N ALA A 681 22.92 -8.08 -21.55
CA ALA A 681 22.04 -8.22 -22.70
C ALA A 681 22.41 -7.22 -23.81
N VAL A 682 22.47 -5.93 -23.50
CA VAL A 682 22.85 -4.88 -24.46
C VAL A 682 24.25 -5.13 -25.02
N GLY A 683 25.20 -5.47 -24.15
CA GLY A 683 26.59 -5.55 -24.58
C GLY A 683 26.89 -6.74 -25.47
N VAL A 684 26.26 -7.88 -25.18
CA VAL A 684 26.36 -9.08 -26.01
C VAL A 684 25.74 -8.85 -27.39
N ASP A 685 24.64 -8.12 -27.45
CA ASP A 685 23.97 -7.79 -28.71
C ASP A 685 24.92 -7.01 -29.63
N ASN A 686 25.54 -5.94 -29.11
CA ASN A 686 26.53 -5.15 -29.84
C ASN A 686 27.76 -5.96 -30.27
N MET A 687 28.26 -6.85 -29.39
CA MET A 687 29.37 -7.74 -29.71
C MET A 687 29.03 -8.67 -30.88
N CYS A 688 27.84 -9.28 -30.87
CA CYS A 688 27.39 -10.19 -31.93
C CYS A 688 27.22 -9.46 -33.27
N ILE A 689 26.63 -8.26 -33.26
CA ILE A 689 26.46 -7.47 -34.49
C ILE A 689 27.83 -7.10 -35.07
N LEU A 690 28.78 -6.68 -34.24
CA LEU A 690 30.13 -6.30 -34.68
C LEU A 690 30.91 -7.49 -35.27
N VAL A 691 30.90 -8.65 -34.61
CA VAL A 691 31.59 -9.85 -35.12
C VAL A 691 30.95 -10.34 -36.41
N HIS A 692 29.61 -10.36 -36.51
CA HIS A 692 28.92 -10.72 -37.74
C HIS A 692 29.17 -9.73 -38.89
N ALA A 693 29.39 -8.45 -38.59
CA ALA A 693 29.76 -7.46 -39.59
C ALA A 693 31.16 -7.75 -40.16
N VAL A 694 32.14 -8.02 -39.30
CA VAL A 694 33.51 -8.37 -39.72
C VAL A 694 33.53 -9.67 -40.54
N LYS A 695 32.72 -10.67 -40.17
CA LYS A 695 32.58 -11.94 -40.91
C LYS A 695 31.91 -11.78 -42.28
N ARG A 696 31.10 -10.75 -42.49
CA ARG A 696 30.41 -10.49 -43.77
C ARG A 696 31.31 -9.86 -44.83
N GLN A 697 32.41 -9.22 -44.41
CA GLN A 697 33.33 -8.56 -45.32
C GLN A 697 34.17 -9.58 -46.13
N PRO A 698 34.54 -9.29 -47.39
CA PRO A 698 35.24 -10.22 -48.27
C PRO A 698 36.64 -10.57 -47.75
N ASP A 699 36.99 -11.86 -47.80
CA ASP A 699 38.26 -12.43 -47.28
C ASP A 699 39.53 -12.00 -48.05
N GLN A 700 39.39 -11.35 -49.21
CA GLN A 700 40.51 -10.88 -50.03
C GLN A 700 41.12 -9.54 -49.55
N SER A 701 40.50 -8.87 -48.58
CA SER A 701 40.94 -7.56 -48.06
C SER A 701 41.91 -7.69 -46.86
N ASN A 702 42.84 -6.75 -46.71
CA ASN A 702 43.74 -6.68 -45.54
C ASN A 702 42.91 -6.59 -44.24
N LEU A 703 43.37 -7.20 -43.15
CA LEU A 703 42.66 -7.24 -41.86
C LEU A 703 42.29 -5.84 -41.34
N GLU A 704 43.16 -4.84 -41.55
CA GLU A 704 42.93 -3.44 -41.18
C GLU A 704 41.71 -2.85 -41.92
N GLU A 705 41.65 -3.06 -43.24
CA GLU A 705 40.56 -2.56 -44.08
C GLU A 705 39.25 -3.28 -43.76
N ARG A 706 39.33 -4.59 -43.49
CA ARG A 706 38.16 -5.41 -43.16
C ARG A 706 37.47 -4.95 -41.87
N ILE A 707 38.26 -4.62 -40.84
CA ILE A 707 37.74 -4.10 -39.56
C ILE A 707 37.22 -2.68 -39.72
N SER A 708 37.92 -1.84 -40.49
CA SER A 708 37.51 -0.47 -40.81
C SER A 708 36.15 -0.43 -41.52
N GLU A 709 35.97 -1.19 -42.61
CA GLU A 709 34.71 -1.24 -43.36
C GLU A 709 33.55 -1.80 -42.53
N ALA A 710 33.80 -2.85 -41.73
CA ALA A 710 32.80 -3.39 -40.82
C ALA A 710 32.34 -2.35 -39.77
N LEU A 711 33.27 -1.54 -39.26
CA LEU A 711 32.97 -0.51 -38.27
C LEU A 711 32.23 0.69 -38.90
N VAL A 712 32.48 1.00 -40.17
CA VAL A 712 31.72 2.02 -40.92
C VAL A 712 30.29 1.56 -41.20
N GLU A 713 30.07 0.28 -41.50
CA GLU A 713 28.73 -0.28 -41.76
C GLU A 713 27.85 -0.23 -40.50
N VAL A 714 28.41 -0.59 -39.34
CA VAL A 714 27.62 -0.89 -38.13
C VAL A 714 27.82 0.13 -37.00
N GLY A 715 28.99 0.77 -36.90
CA GLY A 715 29.33 1.70 -35.83
C GLY A 715 28.31 2.84 -35.60
N PRO A 716 27.82 3.53 -36.64
CA PRO A 716 26.79 4.56 -36.49
C PRO A 716 25.49 4.02 -35.88
N SER A 717 25.12 2.79 -36.23
CA SER A 717 23.89 2.16 -35.74
C SER A 717 24.00 1.73 -34.28
N ILE A 718 25.16 1.18 -33.86
CA ILE A 718 25.45 0.85 -32.46
C ILE A 718 25.46 2.13 -31.62
N THR A 719 26.12 3.19 -32.09
CA THR A 719 26.17 4.48 -31.39
C THR A 719 24.78 5.07 -31.17
N LEU A 720 23.91 4.99 -32.20
CA LEU A 720 22.54 5.45 -32.09
C LEU A 720 21.75 4.66 -31.05
N ALA A 721 21.85 3.33 -31.05
CA ALA A 721 21.18 2.47 -30.08
C ALA A 721 21.65 2.76 -28.64
N SER A 722 22.96 2.68 -28.39
CA SER A 722 23.53 2.90 -27.05
C SER A 722 23.26 4.31 -26.52
N PHE A 723 23.31 5.35 -27.37
CA PHE A 723 23.03 6.71 -26.91
C PHE A 723 21.53 6.92 -26.60
N ALA A 724 20.64 6.28 -27.36
CA ALA A 724 19.21 6.28 -27.06
C ALA A 724 18.92 5.59 -25.72
N GLU A 725 19.58 4.48 -25.41
CA GLU A 725 19.45 3.78 -24.14
C GLU A 725 20.01 4.57 -22.95
N VAL A 726 21.22 5.13 -23.08
CA VAL A 726 21.82 5.99 -22.04
C VAL A 726 20.90 7.14 -21.70
N LEU A 727 20.31 7.80 -22.71
CA LEU A 727 19.40 8.91 -22.49
C LEU A 727 18.04 8.45 -21.94
N ALA A 728 17.53 7.27 -22.33
CA ALA A 728 16.32 6.70 -21.75
C ALA A 728 16.51 6.43 -20.24
N PHE A 729 17.65 5.87 -19.83
CA PHE A 729 17.98 5.70 -18.42
C PHE A 729 18.23 7.05 -17.72
N ALA A 730 18.90 8.00 -18.36
CA ALA A 730 19.13 9.33 -17.78
C ALA A 730 17.82 10.08 -17.50
N VAL A 731 16.85 10.02 -18.42
CA VAL A 731 15.50 10.58 -18.20
C VAL A 731 14.78 9.87 -17.05
N SER A 732 14.94 8.55 -16.94
CA SER A 732 14.35 7.76 -15.86
C SER A 732 14.88 8.15 -14.47
N ALA A 733 16.05 8.80 -14.38
CA ALA A 733 16.57 9.31 -13.11
C ALA A 733 15.76 10.50 -12.55
N ILE A 734 14.87 11.11 -13.33
CA ILE A 734 13.97 12.19 -12.87
C ILE A 734 12.92 11.65 -11.89
N ASN A 735 12.71 10.34 -11.84
CA ASN A 735 11.76 9.70 -10.94
C ASN A 735 11.93 10.16 -9.48
N PRO A 736 10.82 10.45 -8.77
CA PRO A 736 10.86 10.90 -7.39
C PRO A 736 11.34 9.81 -6.42
N MET A 737 11.25 8.54 -6.79
CA MET A 737 11.57 7.42 -5.92
C MET A 737 13.08 7.13 -5.90
N PRO A 738 13.72 7.08 -4.71
CA PRO A 738 15.17 6.91 -4.59
C PRO A 738 15.69 5.64 -5.24
N ALA A 739 15.08 4.47 -4.97
CA ALA A 739 15.57 3.20 -5.49
C ALA A 739 15.64 3.17 -7.02
N THR A 740 14.59 3.65 -7.69
CA THR A 740 14.52 3.68 -9.16
C THR A 740 15.40 4.78 -9.75
N ARG A 741 15.49 5.94 -9.12
CA ARG A 741 16.40 7.03 -9.51
C ARG A 741 17.86 6.57 -9.51
N VAL A 742 18.31 5.97 -8.40
CA VAL A 742 19.69 5.50 -8.27
C VAL A 742 19.94 4.34 -9.25
N PHE A 743 18.99 3.42 -9.42
CA PHE A 743 19.08 2.38 -10.44
C PHE A 743 19.31 2.96 -11.85
N SER A 744 18.51 3.95 -12.25
CA SER A 744 18.62 4.59 -13.56
C SER A 744 19.95 5.34 -13.75
N MET A 745 20.47 6.01 -12.71
CA MET A 745 21.78 6.66 -12.76
C MET A 745 22.91 5.65 -12.99
N PHE A 746 22.91 4.54 -12.25
CA PHE A 746 23.92 3.49 -12.38
C PHE A 746 23.84 2.79 -13.74
N ALA A 747 22.62 2.51 -14.23
CA ALA A 747 22.40 1.88 -15.52
C ALA A 747 22.86 2.78 -16.67
N ALA A 748 22.54 4.07 -16.65
CA ALA A 748 22.97 5.02 -17.69
C ALA A 748 24.50 5.07 -17.83
N LEU A 749 25.22 5.16 -16.71
CA LEU A 749 26.69 5.17 -16.73
C LEU A 749 27.28 3.81 -17.12
N ALA A 750 26.68 2.71 -16.68
CA ALA A 750 27.15 1.37 -17.01
C ALA A 750 27.02 1.09 -18.52
N VAL A 751 25.85 1.38 -19.13
CA VAL A 751 25.64 1.24 -20.57
C VAL A 751 26.55 2.18 -21.38
N PHE A 752 26.77 3.41 -20.89
CA PHE A 752 27.69 4.34 -21.54
C PHE A 752 29.14 3.82 -21.54
N MET A 753 29.62 3.31 -20.39
CA MET A 753 30.95 2.72 -20.28
C MET A 753 31.08 1.43 -21.11
N ASP A 754 30.02 0.61 -21.14
CA ASP A 754 29.95 -0.59 -21.96
C ASP A 754 30.09 -0.28 -23.46
N PHE A 755 29.37 0.72 -23.96
CA PHE A 755 29.51 1.23 -25.33
C PHE A 755 30.96 1.67 -25.64
N LEU A 756 31.59 2.43 -24.75
CA LEU A 756 32.97 2.88 -24.94
C LEU A 756 33.94 1.70 -25.01
N LEU A 757 33.80 0.71 -24.14
CA LEU A 757 34.63 -0.49 -24.12
C LEU A 757 34.40 -1.38 -25.36
N GLN A 758 33.17 -1.43 -25.88
CA GLN A 758 32.87 -2.20 -27.09
C GLN A 758 33.49 -1.61 -28.35
N VAL A 759 33.37 -0.29 -28.54
CA VAL A 759 33.92 0.40 -29.73
C VAL A 759 35.45 0.50 -29.67
N THR A 760 36.07 0.27 -28.51
CA THR A 760 37.54 0.36 -28.32
C THR A 760 38.17 -1.00 -27.99
N ALA A 761 38.07 -1.45 -26.74
CA ALA A 761 38.69 -2.66 -26.22
C ALA A 761 38.23 -3.92 -26.97
N PHE A 762 36.92 -4.06 -27.22
CA PHE A 762 36.40 -5.25 -27.89
C PHE A 762 36.80 -5.31 -29.37
N VAL A 763 36.82 -4.18 -30.10
CA VAL A 763 37.38 -4.12 -31.47
C VAL A 763 38.85 -4.56 -31.47
N ALA A 764 39.66 -4.12 -30.48
CA ALA A 764 41.05 -4.56 -30.37
C ALA A 764 41.17 -6.08 -30.09
N LEU A 765 40.28 -6.65 -29.27
CA LEU A 765 40.22 -8.10 -29.03
C LEU A 765 39.82 -8.88 -30.30
N ILE A 766 38.92 -8.34 -31.12
CA ILE A 766 38.59 -8.92 -32.44
C ILE A 766 39.83 -8.95 -33.33
N VAL A 767 40.65 -7.90 -33.36
CA VAL A 767 41.92 -7.88 -34.11
C VAL A 767 42.83 -9.03 -33.65
N PHE A 768 43.01 -9.20 -32.34
CA PHE A 768 43.84 -10.27 -31.79
C PHE A 768 43.29 -11.67 -32.11
N ASP A 769 41.98 -11.85 -32.03
CA ASP A 769 41.34 -13.12 -32.31
C ASP A 769 41.42 -13.52 -33.81
N PHE A 770 41.27 -12.56 -34.73
CA PHE A 770 41.50 -12.84 -36.16
C PHE A 770 42.98 -13.10 -36.49
N ARG A 771 43.93 -12.39 -35.86
CA ARG A 771 45.36 -12.70 -35.98
C ARG A 771 45.69 -14.11 -35.46
N ARG A 772 45.12 -14.50 -34.31
CA ARG A 772 45.23 -15.86 -33.73
C ARG A 772 44.72 -16.92 -34.71
N ALA A 773 43.55 -16.68 -35.31
CA ALA A 773 42.93 -17.62 -36.25
C ALA A 773 43.75 -17.76 -37.54
N GLN A 774 44.30 -16.67 -38.08
CA GLN A 774 45.21 -16.70 -39.24
C GLN A 774 46.51 -17.49 -38.95
N ASP A 775 47.01 -17.43 -37.72
CA ASP A 775 48.20 -18.16 -37.25
C ASP A 775 47.96 -19.66 -36.97
N GLY A 776 46.72 -20.17 -37.09
CA GLY A 776 46.39 -21.58 -36.83
C GLY A 776 46.51 -22.01 -35.35
N ARG A 777 46.35 -21.08 -34.40
CA ARG A 777 46.45 -21.34 -32.95
C ARG A 777 45.10 -21.73 -32.34
N ILE A 778 45.12 -22.65 -31.38
CA ILE A 778 43.93 -23.09 -30.63
C ILE A 778 43.38 -21.94 -29.78
N ASP A 779 42.05 -21.84 -29.64
CA ASP A 779 41.38 -20.73 -28.94
C ASP A 779 41.61 -20.72 -27.43
N CYS A 780 41.22 -21.79 -26.73
CA CYS A 780 41.38 -21.88 -25.27
C CYS A 780 42.83 -22.03 -24.81
N VAL A 781 43.76 -22.39 -25.71
CA VAL A 781 45.20 -22.52 -25.42
C VAL A 781 45.99 -21.85 -26.55
N PRO A 782 46.14 -20.50 -26.53
CA PRO A 782 46.78 -19.73 -27.60
C PRO A 782 48.26 -20.10 -27.84
N CYS A 783 48.87 -20.84 -26.92
CA CYS A 783 50.26 -21.31 -26.99
C CYS A 783 50.46 -22.51 -27.92
N ALA A 784 49.40 -23.25 -28.27
CA ALA A 784 49.46 -24.46 -29.09
C ALA A 784 49.00 -24.18 -30.53
N ARG A 785 49.78 -24.64 -31.52
CA ARG A 785 49.47 -24.58 -32.96
C ARG A 785 49.06 -25.95 -33.48
N ILE A 786 48.06 -25.98 -34.37
CA ILE A 786 47.78 -27.18 -35.16
C ILE A 786 48.62 -27.10 -36.44
N ALA A 787 49.46 -28.11 -36.69
CA ALA A 787 50.25 -28.18 -37.92
C ALA A 787 49.30 -28.37 -39.12
N SER A 788 49.20 -27.37 -40.00
CA SER A 788 48.48 -27.49 -41.27
C SER A 788 49.41 -28.02 -42.37
N SER A 789 49.07 -29.17 -42.95
CA SER A 789 49.55 -29.58 -44.29
C SER A 789 48.97 -28.64 -45.36
N PRO A 790 49.64 -28.41 -46.52
CA PRO A 790 49.26 -27.37 -47.47
C PRO A 790 47.87 -27.63 -48.06
N ALA A 791 47.04 -26.60 -48.09
CA ALA A 791 45.78 -26.61 -48.81
C ALA A 791 46.06 -26.66 -50.33
N ALA A 792 45.95 -27.84 -50.93
CA ALA A 792 45.74 -27.98 -52.37
C ALA A 792 44.29 -27.59 -52.68
N GLY A 793 44.14 -26.81 -53.75
CA GLY A 793 42.92 -26.05 -54.06
C GLY A 793 41.66 -26.89 -54.28
N ASP A 794 40.54 -26.26 -53.99
CA ASP A 794 39.29 -26.53 -54.70
C ASP A 794 38.67 -25.18 -55.07
N GLY A 795 38.52 -24.97 -56.37
CA GLY A 795 37.85 -23.82 -56.95
C GLY A 795 36.38 -24.17 -57.14
N GLY A 796 35.49 -23.27 -56.77
CA GLY A 796 34.08 -23.36 -57.16
C GLY A 796 33.10 -23.30 -56.01
N ASP A 797 32.43 -22.16 -55.95
CA ASP A 797 31.08 -21.95 -55.41
C ASP A 797 30.93 -21.53 -53.93
N GLY A 798 30.44 -20.29 -53.81
CA GLY A 798 29.56 -19.84 -52.75
C GLY A 798 30.08 -19.95 -51.32
N GLN A 799 30.70 -18.88 -50.84
CA GLN A 799 30.73 -18.47 -49.44
C GLN A 799 29.38 -18.80 -48.79
N ARG A 800 29.29 -19.93 -48.06
CA ARG A 800 28.03 -20.47 -47.55
C ARG A 800 27.46 -19.48 -46.53
N LEU A 801 26.52 -18.66 -47.00
CA LEU A 801 25.69 -17.80 -46.15
C LEU A 801 25.08 -18.66 -45.04
N HIS A 802 25.20 -18.20 -43.78
CA HIS A 802 24.63 -18.83 -42.59
C HIS A 802 23.18 -19.28 -42.85
N LEU A 803 22.78 -20.48 -42.39
CA LEU A 803 21.42 -21.05 -42.59
C LEU A 803 20.31 -20.01 -42.27
N LEU A 804 20.53 -19.21 -41.22
CA LEU A 804 19.63 -18.15 -40.79
C LEU A 804 19.56 -16.97 -41.77
N ALA A 805 20.69 -16.53 -42.33
CA ALA A 805 20.72 -15.47 -43.34
C ALA A 805 20.05 -15.93 -44.64
N ARG A 806 20.20 -17.20 -45.00
CA ARG A 806 19.48 -17.82 -46.13
C ARG A 806 17.97 -17.83 -45.90
N TYR A 807 17.52 -18.24 -44.71
CA TYR A 807 16.11 -18.19 -44.33
C TYR A 807 15.54 -16.76 -44.42
N MET A 808 16.25 -15.76 -43.89
CA MET A 808 15.81 -14.36 -43.93
C MET A 808 15.69 -13.82 -45.37
N ARG A 809 16.62 -14.18 -46.24
CA ARG A 809 16.67 -13.72 -47.65
C ARG A 809 15.66 -14.44 -48.56
N ASP A 810 15.58 -15.76 -48.43
CA ASP A 810 14.92 -16.64 -49.40
C ASP A 810 13.48 -16.99 -49.00
N ILE A 811 13.14 -16.93 -47.71
CA ILE A 811 11.81 -17.29 -47.18
C ILE A 811 11.13 -16.09 -46.52
N HIS A 812 11.72 -15.52 -45.44
CA HIS A 812 11.06 -14.49 -44.62
C HIS A 812 10.78 -13.20 -45.38
N GLY A 813 11.79 -12.66 -46.08
CA GLY A 813 11.67 -11.46 -46.91
C GLY A 813 10.61 -11.54 -48.02
N PRO A 814 10.63 -12.55 -48.90
CA PRO A 814 9.62 -12.67 -49.95
C PRO A 814 8.19 -12.88 -49.42
N ILE A 815 7.99 -13.61 -48.30
CA ILE A 815 6.66 -13.78 -47.69
C ILE A 815 6.07 -12.43 -47.27
N LEU A 816 6.87 -11.57 -46.61
CA LEU A 816 6.43 -10.23 -46.19
C LEU A 816 6.20 -9.26 -47.37
N SER A 817 6.75 -9.57 -48.55
CA SER A 817 6.57 -8.82 -49.79
C SER A 817 5.15 -8.97 -50.35
N TYR A 818 4.46 -10.10 -50.10
CA TYR A 818 3.14 -10.35 -50.65
C TYR A 818 2.10 -9.33 -50.16
N ARG A 819 1.35 -8.75 -51.11
CA ARG A 819 0.36 -7.69 -50.84
C ARG A 819 -0.75 -8.12 -49.87
N ALA A 820 -1.17 -9.39 -49.91
CA ALA A 820 -2.14 -9.95 -48.97
C ALA A 820 -1.57 -10.05 -47.54
N VAL A 821 -0.31 -10.49 -47.41
CA VAL A 821 0.39 -10.59 -46.11
C VAL A 821 0.56 -9.21 -45.48
N LYS A 822 0.97 -8.19 -46.26
CA LYS A 822 1.08 -6.80 -45.78
C LYS A 822 -0.23 -6.29 -45.19
N PHE A 823 -1.37 -6.58 -45.84
CA PHE A 823 -2.69 -6.19 -45.37
C PHE A 823 -3.06 -6.86 -44.04
N VAL A 824 -2.82 -8.18 -43.94
CA VAL A 824 -3.08 -8.95 -42.71
C VAL A 824 -2.22 -8.45 -41.56
N VAL A 825 -0.91 -8.23 -41.79
CA VAL A 825 0.02 -7.73 -40.76
C VAL A 825 -0.44 -6.39 -40.21
N ILE A 826 -0.73 -5.39 -41.06
CA ILE A 826 -1.17 -4.07 -40.56
C ILE A 826 -2.45 -4.17 -39.76
N THR A 827 -3.43 -4.94 -40.26
CA THR A 827 -4.73 -5.11 -39.60
C THR A 827 -4.57 -5.74 -38.21
N VAL A 828 -3.76 -6.81 -38.11
CA VAL A 828 -3.53 -7.52 -36.84
C VAL A 828 -2.82 -6.63 -35.83
N PHE A 829 -1.74 -5.95 -36.22
CA PHE A 829 -0.95 -5.14 -35.28
C PHE A 829 -1.70 -3.86 -34.83
N VAL A 830 -2.45 -3.21 -35.72
CA VAL A 830 -3.30 -2.07 -35.33
C VAL A 830 -4.45 -2.53 -34.42
N GLY A 831 -5.06 -3.68 -34.70
CA GLY A 831 -6.08 -4.28 -33.84
C GLY A 831 -5.53 -4.65 -32.46
N LEU A 832 -4.32 -5.18 -32.40
CA LEU A 832 -3.61 -5.50 -31.16
C LEU A 832 -3.37 -4.22 -30.34
N ALA A 833 -2.85 -3.16 -30.95
CA ALA A 833 -2.66 -1.87 -30.27
C ALA A 833 -3.96 -1.28 -29.67
N PHE A 834 -5.07 -1.30 -30.41
CA PHE A 834 -6.35 -0.84 -29.86
C PHE A 834 -6.89 -1.72 -28.74
N SER A 835 -6.73 -3.04 -28.85
CA SER A 835 -7.07 -3.98 -27.77
C SER A 835 -6.22 -3.71 -26.53
N SER A 836 -4.93 -3.44 -26.70
CA SER A 836 -4.00 -3.12 -25.62
C SER A 836 -4.37 -1.81 -24.92
N ILE A 837 -4.79 -0.78 -25.66
CA ILE A 837 -5.30 0.47 -25.08
C ILE A 837 -6.53 0.20 -24.21
N ALA A 838 -7.49 -0.59 -24.69
CA ALA A 838 -8.68 -0.95 -23.90
C ALA A 838 -8.29 -1.72 -22.62
N LEU A 839 -7.40 -2.71 -22.73
CA LEU A 839 -6.91 -3.51 -21.61
C LEU A 839 -6.12 -2.69 -20.59
N SER A 840 -5.35 -1.70 -21.03
CA SER A 840 -4.54 -0.84 -20.15
C SER A 840 -5.38 -0.12 -19.09
N THR A 841 -6.67 0.15 -19.36
CA THR A 841 -7.59 0.76 -18.38
C THR A 841 -7.94 -0.15 -17.19
N ARG A 842 -7.55 -1.43 -17.24
CA ARG A 842 -7.75 -2.40 -16.16
C ARG A 842 -6.53 -2.55 -15.25
N LEU A 843 -5.41 -1.89 -15.57
CA LEU A 843 -4.21 -1.91 -14.74
C LEU A 843 -4.50 -1.25 -13.39
N GLN A 844 -4.28 -2.01 -12.32
CA GLN A 844 -4.44 -1.53 -10.95
C GLN A 844 -3.12 -0.97 -10.43
N PRO A 845 -3.11 0.18 -9.74
CA PRO A 845 -1.91 0.68 -9.08
C PRO A 845 -1.65 -0.10 -7.79
N GLY A 846 -0.43 -0.59 -7.60
CA GLY A 846 -0.07 -1.39 -6.42
C GLY A 846 1.20 -2.23 -6.58
N LEU A 847 1.75 -2.65 -5.44
CA LEU A 847 2.68 -3.75 -5.26
C LEU A 847 2.30 -4.53 -3.99
N GLU A 848 1.73 -5.73 -4.14
CA GLU A 848 1.31 -6.53 -3.00
C GLU A 848 2.53 -6.89 -2.14
N GLN A 849 2.41 -6.69 -0.83
CA GLN A 849 3.54 -6.89 0.11
C GLN A 849 4.06 -8.33 0.09
N GLN A 850 3.17 -9.30 -0.09
CA GLN A 850 3.49 -10.72 -0.22
C GLN A 850 4.39 -11.02 -1.42
N ILE A 851 4.25 -10.30 -2.54
CA ILE A 851 5.06 -10.51 -3.75
C ILE A 851 6.53 -10.10 -3.50
N VAL A 852 6.77 -9.16 -2.59
CA VAL A 852 8.12 -8.70 -2.24
C VAL A 852 8.84 -9.69 -1.32
N LEU A 853 8.12 -10.61 -0.70
CA LEU A 853 8.71 -11.58 0.22
C LEU A 853 9.07 -12.88 -0.48
N PRO A 854 10.07 -13.62 0.01
CA PRO A 854 10.34 -14.98 -0.47
C PRO A 854 9.10 -15.88 -0.38
N ARG A 855 8.90 -16.77 -1.35
CA ARG A 855 7.78 -17.75 -1.36
C ARG A 855 7.69 -18.62 -0.12
N ASN A 856 8.83 -18.94 0.49
CA ASN A 856 8.92 -19.79 1.68
C ASN A 856 9.09 -18.95 2.96
N SER A 857 8.70 -17.68 2.96
CA SER A 857 8.75 -16.83 4.15
C SER A 857 7.56 -17.12 5.05
N TYR A 858 7.79 -17.15 6.37
CA TYR A 858 6.75 -17.28 7.39
C TYR A 858 5.78 -16.08 7.40
N LEU A 859 6.17 -14.95 6.81
CA LEU A 859 5.33 -13.77 6.68
C LEU A 859 4.21 -13.96 5.62
N GLN A 860 4.35 -14.93 4.71
CA GLN A 860 3.29 -15.22 3.72
C GLN A 860 2.01 -15.66 4.44
N ASP A 861 2.13 -16.69 5.28
CA ASP A 861 1.03 -17.24 6.08
C ASP A 861 0.46 -16.19 7.05
N TYR A 862 1.32 -15.33 7.63
CA TYR A 862 0.89 -14.23 8.48
C TYR A 862 -0.02 -13.23 7.78
N PHE A 863 0.31 -12.79 6.56
CA PHE A 863 -0.54 -11.85 5.82
C PHE A 863 -1.87 -12.47 5.37
N ASP A 864 -1.86 -13.76 5.00
CA ASP A 864 -3.07 -14.49 4.66
C ASP A 864 -4.02 -14.63 5.86
N ASP A 865 -3.47 -14.99 7.02
CA ASP A 865 -4.23 -15.10 8.26
C ASP A 865 -4.73 -13.74 8.75
N LEU A 866 -3.94 -12.67 8.59
CA LEU A 866 -4.37 -11.32 8.91
C LEU A 866 -5.59 -10.92 8.08
N ALA A 867 -5.55 -11.12 6.76
CA ALA A 867 -6.64 -10.78 5.84
C ALA A 867 -7.91 -11.62 6.09
N LYS A 868 -7.74 -12.86 6.59
CA LYS A 868 -8.84 -13.79 6.88
C LYS A 868 -9.49 -13.55 8.24
N TYR A 869 -8.68 -13.36 9.28
CA TYR A 869 -9.13 -13.41 10.66
C TYR A 869 -9.33 -12.03 11.30
N MET A 870 -8.55 -11.00 10.94
CA MET A 870 -8.67 -9.68 11.55
C MET A 870 -9.96 -8.96 11.15
N LYS A 871 -10.61 -8.35 12.14
CA LYS A 871 -11.85 -7.58 11.98
C LYS A 871 -11.68 -6.09 12.26
N VAL A 872 -10.49 -5.66 12.65
CA VAL A 872 -10.16 -4.26 12.96
C VAL A 872 -9.07 -3.79 12.00
N GLY A 873 -9.28 -2.63 11.36
CA GLY A 873 -8.28 -2.01 10.50
C GLY A 873 -7.21 -1.22 11.26
N PRO A 874 -6.20 -0.69 10.57
CA PRO A 874 -5.17 0.13 11.18
C PRO A 874 -5.72 1.39 11.86
N PRO A 875 -5.10 1.90 12.94
CA PRO A 875 -5.50 3.16 13.55
C PRO A 875 -5.24 4.35 12.61
N LEU A 876 -6.13 5.33 12.69
CA LEU A 876 -6.11 6.57 11.92
C LEU A 876 -6.12 7.75 12.92
N TYR A 877 -5.20 8.69 12.73
CA TYR A 877 -5.10 9.90 13.56
C TYR A 877 -5.38 11.13 12.71
N PHE A 878 -6.35 11.95 13.11
CA PHE A 878 -6.51 13.29 12.56
C PHE A 878 -5.72 14.26 13.43
N VAL A 879 -4.66 14.84 12.86
CA VAL A 879 -3.75 15.74 13.57
C VAL A 879 -4.10 17.17 13.23
N VAL A 880 -4.27 18.00 14.25
CA VAL A 880 -4.51 19.45 14.15
C VAL A 880 -3.24 20.18 14.58
N LYS A 881 -2.79 21.14 13.77
CA LYS A 881 -1.58 21.93 14.04
C LYS A 881 -1.91 23.33 14.56
N ASP A 882 -1.08 23.81 15.49
CA ASP A 882 -1.01 25.20 15.96
C ASP A 882 -2.39 25.83 16.22
N PHE A 883 -3.26 25.12 16.92
CA PHE A 883 -4.63 25.57 17.15
C PHE A 883 -4.84 26.08 18.57
N ASN A 884 -5.62 27.16 18.71
CA ASN A 884 -5.97 27.71 20.01
C ASN A 884 -7.27 27.08 20.52
N TYR A 885 -7.13 26.19 21.51
CA TYR A 885 -8.25 25.45 22.11
C TYR A 885 -9.03 26.25 23.15
N SER A 886 -8.54 27.46 23.48
CA SER A 886 -9.01 28.24 24.62
C SER A 886 -9.53 29.65 24.28
N SER A 887 -9.27 30.14 23.05
CA SER A 887 -9.66 31.48 22.63
C SER A 887 -11.15 31.52 22.24
N ALA A 888 -11.97 31.98 23.17
CA ALA A 888 -13.43 32.09 23.05
C ALA A 888 -14.16 30.77 22.74
N SER A 889 -15.41 30.67 23.19
CA SER A 889 -16.28 29.53 22.92
C SER A 889 -16.36 29.13 21.43
N VAL A 890 -16.15 30.08 20.51
CA VAL A 890 -16.18 29.89 19.05
C VAL A 890 -15.15 28.87 18.55
N HIS A 891 -13.88 28.94 18.97
CA HIS A 891 -12.82 28.07 18.42
C HIS A 891 -12.94 26.64 18.95
N THR A 892 -13.23 26.48 20.25
CA THR A 892 -13.52 25.16 20.83
C THR A 892 -14.69 24.47 20.11
N ASN A 893 -15.73 25.24 19.78
CA ASN A 893 -16.93 24.76 19.08
C ASN A 893 -16.69 24.35 17.61
N GLN A 894 -15.57 24.73 17.00
CA GLN A 894 -15.17 24.24 15.66
C GLN A 894 -14.61 22.81 15.69
N ILE A 895 -14.19 22.31 16.85
CA ILE A 895 -13.60 20.97 16.99
C ILE A 895 -14.52 20.02 17.75
N CYS A 896 -15.06 20.44 18.90
CA CYS A 896 -15.76 19.56 19.84
C CYS A 896 -17.01 18.89 19.26
N SER A 897 -17.44 17.79 19.87
CA SER A 897 -18.70 17.11 19.55
C SER A 897 -19.47 16.74 20.82
N ILE A 898 -19.84 17.77 21.57
CA ILE A 898 -20.76 17.74 22.71
C ILE A 898 -21.84 18.82 22.51
N ASN A 899 -22.74 19.01 23.48
CA ASN A 899 -23.75 20.07 23.41
C ASN A 899 -23.11 21.46 23.13
N GLN A 900 -23.80 22.27 22.34
CA GLN A 900 -23.41 23.63 21.93
C GLN A 900 -22.18 23.74 21.00
N CYS A 901 -21.63 22.62 20.52
CA CYS A 901 -20.62 22.63 19.44
C CYS A 901 -21.26 22.91 18.07
N ASN A 902 -20.46 23.37 17.10
CA ASN A 902 -20.96 23.63 15.75
C ASN A 902 -21.36 22.33 15.07
N SER A 903 -22.40 22.38 14.22
CA SER A 903 -22.84 21.19 13.49
C SER A 903 -21.82 20.69 12.47
N ASN A 904 -21.02 21.59 11.90
CA ASN A 904 -19.92 21.31 11.00
C ASN A 904 -18.55 21.20 11.70
N SER A 905 -18.52 21.02 13.03
CA SER A 905 -17.27 20.82 13.77
C SER A 905 -16.50 19.59 13.26
N LEU A 906 -15.18 19.58 13.40
CA LEU A 906 -14.32 18.48 12.95
C LEU A 906 -14.80 17.09 13.46
N LEU A 907 -15.14 16.97 14.75
CA LEU A 907 -15.51 15.68 15.32
C LEU A 907 -16.92 15.22 14.90
N ASN A 908 -17.89 16.14 14.76
CA ASN A 908 -19.20 15.80 14.18
C ASN A 908 -19.07 15.35 12.72
N GLU A 909 -18.16 15.95 11.96
CA GLU A 909 -17.87 15.57 10.58
C GLU A 909 -17.24 14.17 10.48
N ILE A 910 -16.28 13.86 11.35
CA ILE A 910 -15.69 12.50 11.42
C ILE A 910 -16.76 11.47 11.83
N ALA A 911 -17.59 11.78 12.83
CA ALA A 911 -18.69 10.91 13.23
C ALA A 911 -19.65 10.65 12.06
N ARG A 912 -20.01 11.68 11.30
CA ARG A 912 -20.85 11.55 10.10
C ARG A 912 -20.21 10.66 9.03
N GLN A 913 -18.91 10.76 8.81
CA GLN A 913 -18.20 9.87 7.87
C GLN A 913 -18.19 8.41 8.34
N SER A 914 -18.16 8.16 9.65
CA SER A 914 -18.19 6.80 10.20
C SER A 914 -19.52 6.06 9.98
N LEU A 915 -20.60 6.78 9.67
CA LEU A 915 -21.90 6.20 9.32
C LEU A 915 -21.91 5.57 7.91
N SER A 916 -20.89 5.83 7.08
CA SER A 916 -20.73 5.27 5.73
C SER A 916 -19.33 4.65 5.56
N PRO A 917 -19.01 3.58 6.30
CA PRO A 917 -17.65 3.02 6.37
C PRO A 917 -17.15 2.43 5.04
N GLU A 918 -18.05 1.98 4.17
CA GLU A 918 -17.72 1.42 2.85
C GLU A 918 -17.06 2.45 1.91
N THR A 919 -17.33 3.74 2.12
CA THR A 919 -16.85 4.82 1.25
C THR A 919 -15.81 5.70 1.94
N SER A 920 -16.00 6.01 3.22
CA SER A 920 -15.07 6.82 4.00
C SER A 920 -13.88 6.03 4.51
N TYR A 921 -13.99 4.70 4.59
CA TYR A 921 -13.04 3.80 5.24
C TYR A 921 -12.78 4.17 6.72
N ILE A 922 -13.71 4.88 7.38
CA ILE A 922 -13.66 5.21 8.81
C ILE A 922 -14.66 4.30 9.52
N ALA A 923 -14.19 3.48 10.46
CA ALA A 923 -15.01 2.44 11.10
C ALA A 923 -15.82 2.97 12.29
N LYS A 924 -15.30 3.97 13.01
CA LYS A 924 -15.89 4.49 14.25
C LYS A 924 -15.72 6.02 14.33
N PRO A 925 -16.50 6.73 15.16
CA PRO A 925 -16.21 8.11 15.54
C PRO A 925 -14.79 8.25 16.12
N ALA A 926 -14.29 9.48 16.19
CA ALA A 926 -12.97 9.73 16.78
C ALA A 926 -13.06 9.85 18.32
N ALA A 927 -12.08 9.24 18.99
CA ALA A 927 -11.77 9.52 20.39
C ALA A 927 -11.28 10.97 20.52
N SER A 928 -11.82 11.70 21.50
CA SER A 928 -11.58 13.13 21.67
C SER A 928 -11.16 13.45 23.10
N TRP A 929 -9.88 13.79 23.26
CA TRP A 929 -9.35 14.33 24.51
C TRP A 929 -10.06 15.63 24.91
N LEU A 930 -10.48 16.44 23.94
CA LEU A 930 -11.15 17.71 24.16
C LEU A 930 -12.55 17.50 24.73
N ASP A 931 -13.34 16.58 24.14
CA ASP A 931 -14.69 16.30 24.64
C ASP A 931 -14.63 15.68 26.04
N ASP A 932 -13.71 14.75 26.27
CA ASP A 932 -13.52 14.12 27.58
C ASP A 932 -13.01 15.12 28.63
N PHE A 933 -12.16 16.08 28.25
CA PHE A 933 -11.73 17.17 29.13
C PHE A 933 -12.89 18.12 29.49
N LEU A 934 -13.72 18.49 28.53
CA LEU A 934 -14.89 19.34 28.77
C LEU A 934 -15.93 18.65 29.66
N ILE A 935 -16.14 17.34 29.49
CA ILE A 935 -16.99 16.53 30.36
C ILE A 935 -16.37 16.40 31.76
N TRP A 936 -15.05 16.19 31.87
CA TRP A 936 -14.37 16.07 33.15
C TRP A 936 -14.46 17.35 34.01
N MET A 937 -14.45 18.53 33.37
CA MET A 937 -14.62 19.82 34.05
C MET A 937 -16.09 20.24 34.27
N SER A 938 -17.05 19.56 33.65
CA SER A 938 -18.46 19.93 33.70
C SER A 938 -18.95 19.89 35.16
N PRO A 939 -19.64 20.95 35.64
CA PRO A 939 -20.18 20.98 37.00
C PRO A 939 -21.21 19.88 37.28
N GLU A 940 -21.83 19.33 36.24
CA GLU A 940 -22.73 18.19 36.33
C GLU A 940 -22.01 16.92 36.79
N ALA A 941 -20.77 16.71 36.35
CA ALA A 941 -19.90 15.59 36.74
C ALA A 941 -19.10 15.91 38.02
N PHE A 942 -19.80 16.11 39.13
CA PHE A 942 -19.23 16.54 40.42
C PHE A 942 -18.07 15.65 40.91
N GLY A 943 -18.13 14.35 40.63
CA GLY A 943 -17.11 13.37 41.05
C GLY A 943 -15.75 13.52 40.37
N CYS A 944 -15.65 14.30 39.28
CA CYS A 944 -14.46 14.40 38.44
C CYS A 944 -13.53 15.57 38.83
N CYS A 945 -13.79 16.80 38.36
CA CYS A 945 -12.94 17.93 38.67
C CYS A 945 -13.30 18.54 40.04
N ARG A 946 -12.52 18.20 41.07
CA ARG A 946 -12.67 18.72 42.43
C ARG A 946 -11.42 19.48 42.89
N LYS A 947 -11.64 20.46 43.77
CA LYS A 947 -10.59 21.21 44.46
C LYS A 947 -10.85 21.27 45.95
N PHE A 948 -9.78 21.24 46.74
CA PHE A 948 -9.85 21.56 48.16
C PHE A 948 -10.06 23.06 48.38
N VAL A 949 -10.41 23.45 49.60
CA VAL A 949 -10.59 24.86 49.99
C VAL A 949 -9.33 25.71 49.74
N ASN A 950 -8.13 25.11 49.80
CA ASN A 950 -6.85 25.76 49.51
C ASN A 950 -6.56 25.92 47.99
N GLY A 951 -7.44 25.40 47.12
CA GLY A 951 -7.29 25.43 45.66
C GLY A 951 -6.47 24.28 45.05
N SER A 952 -5.93 23.34 45.83
CA SER A 952 -5.22 22.18 45.29
C SER A 952 -6.17 21.11 44.74
N TYR A 953 -5.67 20.27 43.82
CA TYR A 953 -6.44 19.17 43.25
C TYR A 953 -6.93 18.21 44.36
N CYS A 954 -8.22 17.91 44.33
CA CYS A 954 -8.83 16.89 45.20
C CYS A 954 -9.17 15.68 44.33
N PRO A 955 -8.54 14.51 44.56
CA PRO A 955 -8.83 13.32 43.79
C PRO A 955 -10.26 12.80 44.06
N PRO A 956 -10.81 11.95 43.18
CA PRO A 956 -12.01 11.17 43.46
C PRO A 956 -11.89 10.40 44.80
N ASP A 957 -13.03 10.17 45.47
CA ASP A 957 -13.01 9.54 46.80
C ASP A 957 -12.49 8.09 46.77
N ASP A 958 -12.59 7.42 45.61
CA ASP A 958 -12.05 6.09 45.36
C ASP A 958 -10.54 6.06 45.01
N GLN A 959 -9.86 7.22 45.00
CA GLN A 959 -8.42 7.34 44.69
C GLN A 959 -7.61 8.01 45.82
N PRO A 960 -7.17 7.27 46.85
CA PRO A 960 -6.29 7.81 47.90
C PRO A 960 -4.87 8.08 47.36
N PRO A 961 -4.12 9.03 47.96
CA PRO A 961 -4.38 9.68 49.23
C PRO A 961 -5.19 10.99 49.14
N CYS A 962 -6.29 11.06 49.90
CA CYS A 962 -7.12 12.27 50.11
C CYS A 962 -6.42 13.29 51.04
N CYS A 963 -5.26 13.81 50.65
CA CYS A 963 -4.48 14.70 51.53
C CYS A 963 -4.56 16.17 51.18
N GLN A 964 -4.78 16.99 52.20
CA GLN A 964 -4.35 18.38 52.22
C GLN A 964 -2.86 18.38 52.59
N LEU A 965 -1.99 18.84 51.69
CA LEU A 965 -0.59 19.11 52.03
C LEU A 965 -0.54 20.34 52.92
N ASP A 966 -0.68 20.16 54.24
CA ASP A 966 -0.35 21.19 55.22
C ASP A 966 1.18 21.32 55.28
N GLN A 967 1.68 22.54 55.09
CA GLN A 967 3.12 22.83 55.00
C GLN A 967 3.93 22.47 56.26
N ASP A 968 3.28 22.18 57.39
CA ASP A 968 3.94 22.02 58.70
C ASP A 968 3.92 20.60 59.30
N SER A 969 3.19 19.64 58.72
CA SER A 969 3.19 18.26 59.23
C SER A 969 3.04 17.23 58.11
N GLY A 970 4.16 16.73 57.58
CA GLY A 970 4.21 15.77 56.47
C GLY A 970 3.66 14.36 56.75
N THR A 971 2.55 14.23 57.48
CA THR A 971 1.87 12.95 57.75
C THR A 971 0.43 12.97 57.24
N CYS A 972 0.19 12.22 56.17
CA CYS A 972 -1.13 11.96 55.59
C CYS A 972 -1.89 10.88 56.37
N SER A 973 -3.03 11.21 56.99
CA SER A 973 -3.97 10.18 57.48
C SER A 973 -4.77 9.63 56.31
N ALA A 974 -4.72 8.32 56.08
CA ALA A 974 -5.46 7.62 55.03
C ALA A 974 -6.97 7.53 55.35
N SER A 975 -7.68 8.66 55.30
CA SER A 975 -9.16 8.65 55.26
C SER A 975 -9.63 8.14 53.90
N ARG A 976 -10.67 7.30 53.89
CA ARG A 976 -11.29 6.73 52.68
C ARG A 976 -12.16 7.71 51.89
N THR A 977 -12.38 8.93 52.40
CA THR A 977 -13.27 9.91 51.77
C THR A 977 -12.64 11.29 51.86
N CYS A 978 -12.59 12.02 50.75
CA CYS A 978 -11.97 13.34 50.71
C CYS A 978 -12.97 14.39 51.26
N SER A 979 -12.83 14.73 52.54
CA SER A 979 -13.61 15.82 53.16
C SER A 979 -13.15 17.21 52.69
N ASN A 980 -14.07 18.18 52.61
CA ASN A 980 -13.81 19.59 52.25
C ASN A 980 -13.39 19.85 50.77
N CYS A 981 -13.99 19.12 49.83
CA CYS A 981 -13.81 19.39 48.40
C CYS A 981 -15.06 20.00 47.76
N THR A 982 -14.84 20.92 46.83
CA THR A 982 -15.88 21.56 46.00
C THR A 982 -15.60 21.29 44.53
N THR A 983 -16.60 21.46 43.65
CA THR A 983 -16.36 21.42 42.20
C THR A 983 -15.32 22.46 41.79
N CYS A 984 -14.59 22.18 40.72
CA CYS A 984 -13.67 23.15 40.15
C CYS A 984 -14.36 24.46 39.76
N PHE A 985 -15.55 24.36 39.16
CA PHE A 985 -16.31 25.46 38.57
C PHE A 985 -17.81 25.34 38.85
N LEU A 986 -18.50 26.49 38.86
CA LEU A 986 -19.95 26.62 38.75
C LEU A 986 -20.33 26.95 37.31
N HIS A 987 -21.61 26.80 36.94
CA HIS A 987 -22.10 27.17 35.61
C HIS A 987 -21.85 28.66 35.28
N SER A 988 -21.89 29.54 36.29
CA SER A 988 -21.61 30.97 36.14
C SER A 988 -20.16 31.29 35.79
N ASP A 989 -19.24 30.36 36.08
CA ASP A 989 -17.80 30.57 35.92
C ASP A 989 -17.31 30.19 34.51
N LEU A 990 -18.18 29.57 33.70
CA LEU A 990 -17.90 29.08 32.36
C LEU A 990 -18.70 29.90 31.32
N ASP A 991 -18.07 30.28 30.21
CA ASP A 991 -18.75 30.96 29.11
C ASP A 991 -19.44 29.92 28.23
N ASN A 992 -20.77 29.80 28.32
CA ASN A 992 -21.55 28.78 27.62
C ASN A 992 -21.01 27.34 27.84
N GLY A 993 -20.59 27.05 29.08
CA GLY A 993 -20.00 25.76 29.42
C GLY A 993 -18.60 25.53 28.81
N ARG A 994 -17.86 26.59 28.46
CA ARG A 994 -16.47 26.52 28.00
C ARG A 994 -15.52 27.25 28.97
N PRO A 995 -14.30 26.72 29.19
CA PRO A 995 -13.30 27.37 30.04
C PRO A 995 -12.67 28.58 29.33
N SER A 996 -12.29 29.60 30.11
CA SER A 996 -11.36 30.64 29.67
C SER A 996 -9.94 30.09 29.51
N THR A 997 -9.06 30.81 28.80
CA THR A 997 -7.63 30.44 28.64
C THR A 997 -6.91 30.17 29.96
N THR A 998 -7.17 30.99 30.98
CA THR A 998 -6.57 30.79 32.31
C THR A 998 -7.06 29.51 32.99
N GLN A 999 -8.35 29.20 32.88
CA GLN A 999 -8.94 27.98 33.43
C GLN A 999 -8.44 26.74 32.67
N PHE A 1000 -8.37 26.82 31.34
CA PHE A 1000 -7.86 25.76 30.47
C PHE A 1000 -6.42 25.38 30.83
N LYS A 1001 -5.54 26.38 30.91
CA LYS A 1001 -4.13 26.22 31.27
C LYS A 1001 -3.96 25.56 32.64
N ASP A 1002 -4.73 26.00 33.63
CA ASP A 1002 -4.61 25.53 35.02
C ASP A 1002 -5.14 24.09 35.20
N LYS A 1003 -6.13 23.68 34.39
CA LYS A 1003 -6.84 22.40 34.58
C LYS A 1003 -6.45 21.29 33.61
N LEU A 1004 -5.91 21.61 32.44
CA LEU A 1004 -5.44 20.60 31.49
C LEU A 1004 -4.40 19.64 32.08
N PRO A 1005 -3.36 20.09 32.82
CA PRO A 1005 -2.40 19.19 33.44
C PRO A 1005 -3.04 18.23 34.47
N TRP A 1006 -4.03 18.70 35.22
CA TRP A 1006 -4.76 17.86 36.18
C TRP A 1006 -5.53 16.76 35.46
N PHE A 1007 -6.19 17.08 34.34
CA PHE A 1007 -6.88 16.08 33.52
C PHE A 1007 -5.92 15.02 32.95
N LEU A 1008 -4.77 15.45 32.43
CA LEU A 1008 -3.80 14.53 31.82
C LEU A 1008 -3.11 13.61 32.84
N ASP A 1009 -3.05 14.00 34.11
CA ASP A 1009 -2.57 13.15 35.20
C ASP A 1009 -3.68 12.37 35.93
N ALA A 1010 -4.95 12.77 35.75
CA ALA A 1010 -6.09 12.09 36.35
C ALA A 1010 -6.24 10.66 35.82
N LEU A 1011 -6.32 9.71 36.75
CA LEU A 1011 -6.57 8.30 36.49
C LEU A 1011 -8.09 8.05 36.41
N PRO A 1012 -8.57 7.22 35.47
CA PRO A 1012 -9.97 6.82 35.46
C PRO A 1012 -10.31 5.99 36.70
N SER A 1013 -11.51 6.18 37.26
CA SER A 1013 -12.00 5.53 38.48
C SER A 1013 -13.49 5.19 38.38
N SER A 1014 -14.04 4.53 39.40
CA SER A 1014 -15.48 4.23 39.49
C SER A 1014 -16.31 5.49 39.75
N ASP A 1015 -15.79 6.42 40.53
CA ASP A 1015 -16.44 7.71 40.82
C ASP A 1015 -16.23 8.75 39.70
N CYS A 1016 -15.16 8.62 38.92
CA CYS A 1016 -14.94 9.41 37.71
C CYS A 1016 -14.32 8.57 36.58
N SER A 1017 -15.14 8.12 35.63
CA SER A 1017 -14.69 7.31 34.51
C SER A 1017 -13.86 8.07 33.47
N LYS A 1018 -13.81 9.41 33.54
CA LYS A 1018 -13.07 10.28 32.62
C LYS A 1018 -11.70 10.64 33.22
N GLY A 1019 -10.63 10.27 32.53
CA GLY A 1019 -9.26 10.64 32.89
C GLY A 1019 -8.36 10.68 31.65
N GLY A 1020 -7.41 11.62 31.62
CA GLY A 1020 -6.51 11.79 30.48
C GLY A 1020 -5.28 10.88 30.51
N LYS A 1021 -4.94 10.34 31.69
CA LYS A 1021 -3.75 9.50 31.88
C LYS A 1021 -3.89 8.17 31.14
N GLY A 1022 -2.85 7.78 30.41
CA GLY A 1022 -2.82 6.58 29.58
C GLY A 1022 -3.57 6.67 28.24
N ALA A 1023 -4.69 7.40 28.17
CA ALA A 1023 -5.47 7.55 26.93
C ALA A 1023 -4.99 8.70 26.04
N TYR A 1024 -4.67 9.86 26.61
CA TYR A 1024 -4.41 11.11 25.88
C TYR A 1024 -3.05 11.75 26.17
N SER A 1025 -2.31 11.22 27.15
CA SER A 1025 -0.97 11.73 27.52
C SER A 1025 0.01 11.86 26.34
N THR A 1026 -0.10 11.00 25.32
CA THR A 1026 0.73 11.02 24.12
C THR A 1026 0.06 11.65 22.89
N SER A 1027 -1.17 12.17 23.06
CA SER A 1027 -1.99 12.75 21.97
C SER A 1027 -1.86 14.27 21.87
N LEU A 1028 -1.12 14.90 22.78
CA LEU A 1028 -0.96 16.35 22.88
C LEU A 1028 0.52 16.72 23.00
N ASP A 1029 0.92 17.71 22.21
CA ASP A 1029 2.15 18.45 22.45
C ASP A 1029 1.87 19.62 23.39
N LEU A 1030 2.41 19.55 24.61
CA LEU A 1030 2.23 20.59 25.62
C LEU A 1030 3.19 21.77 25.43
N ASN A 1031 4.04 21.81 24.41
CA ASN A 1031 4.87 22.98 24.13
C ASN A 1031 3.98 24.17 23.72
N GLY A 1032 4.04 25.26 24.49
CA GLY A 1032 3.29 26.50 24.19
C GLY A 1032 1.85 26.57 24.72
N TYR A 1033 1.34 25.51 25.37
CA TYR A 1033 -0.04 25.42 25.92
C TYR A 1033 -0.39 26.54 26.91
N GLU A 1034 0.63 27.16 27.51
CA GLU A 1034 0.53 28.33 28.40
C GLU A 1034 -0.22 29.52 27.77
N SER A 1035 -0.17 29.63 26.44
CA SER A 1035 -0.86 30.66 25.65
C SER A 1035 -2.26 30.22 25.15
N GLY A 1036 -2.67 28.99 25.48
CA GLY A 1036 -3.89 28.37 24.96
C GLY A 1036 -3.74 27.67 23.61
N ILE A 1037 -2.58 27.82 22.97
CA ILE A 1037 -2.24 27.18 21.69
C ILE A 1037 -1.57 25.83 21.96
N ILE A 1038 -2.10 24.78 21.35
CA ILE A 1038 -1.47 23.45 21.33
C ILE A 1038 -0.85 23.26 19.95
N GLN A 1039 0.47 23.02 19.92
CA GLN A 1039 1.23 22.88 18.66
C GLN A 1039 0.78 21.67 17.85
N ALA A 1040 0.53 20.54 18.51
CA ALA A 1040 0.00 19.34 17.87
C ALA A 1040 -1.01 18.65 18.78
N SER A 1041 -2.17 18.31 18.23
CA SER A 1041 -3.11 17.40 18.89
C SER A 1041 -3.60 16.33 17.91
N ALA A 1042 -3.84 15.12 18.41
CA ALA A 1042 -4.31 14.00 17.61
C ALA A 1042 -5.64 13.43 18.10
N PHE A 1043 -6.56 13.21 17.16
CA PHE A 1043 -7.84 12.54 17.37
C PHE A 1043 -7.81 11.16 16.72
N ARG A 1044 -7.87 10.12 17.55
CA ARG A 1044 -7.72 8.71 17.13
C ARG A 1044 -9.06 8.11 16.69
N THR A 1045 -9.07 7.48 15.53
CA THR A 1045 -10.12 6.57 15.05
C THR A 1045 -9.47 5.32 14.42
N TYR A 1046 -10.25 4.48 13.76
CA TYR A 1046 -9.81 3.27 13.08
C TYR A 1046 -10.30 3.24 11.65
N HIS A 1047 -9.45 2.74 10.76
CA HIS A 1047 -9.90 2.33 9.44
C HIS A 1047 -10.77 1.07 9.51
N THR A 1048 -11.61 0.88 8.49
CA THR A 1048 -12.21 -0.42 8.23
C THR A 1048 -11.13 -1.47 7.93
N PRO A 1049 -11.41 -2.77 8.05
CA PRO A 1049 -10.46 -3.82 7.67
C PRO A 1049 -9.99 -3.63 6.22
N LEU A 1050 -8.68 -3.45 6.03
CA LEU A 1050 -8.05 -3.22 4.73
C LEU A 1050 -7.40 -4.51 4.25
N ASN A 1051 -8.10 -5.23 3.37
CA ASN A 1051 -7.67 -6.56 2.93
C ASN A 1051 -6.95 -6.54 1.59
N LYS A 1052 -7.23 -5.55 0.73
CA LYS A 1052 -6.58 -5.40 -0.58
C LYS A 1052 -5.74 -4.14 -0.61
N GLN A 1053 -4.70 -4.16 -1.42
CA GLN A 1053 -3.88 -2.99 -1.68
C GLN A 1053 -4.67 -1.78 -2.18
N THR A 1054 -5.71 -2.01 -3.00
CA THR A 1054 -6.62 -0.95 -3.45
C THR A 1054 -7.32 -0.27 -2.28
N ASP A 1055 -7.62 -1.01 -1.21
CA ASP A 1055 -8.30 -0.50 -0.02
C ASP A 1055 -7.36 0.43 0.76
N TYR A 1056 -6.07 0.10 0.86
CA TYR A 1056 -5.05 1.00 1.43
C TYR A 1056 -4.91 2.31 0.64
N VAL A 1057 -4.90 2.25 -0.70
CA VAL A 1057 -4.80 3.46 -1.54
C VAL A 1057 -6.09 4.28 -1.46
N ASN A 1058 -7.26 3.64 -1.49
CA ASN A 1058 -8.55 4.32 -1.47
C ASN A 1058 -8.87 4.91 -0.10
N SER A 1059 -8.57 4.21 0.99
CA SER A 1059 -8.74 4.72 2.36
C SER A 1059 -7.86 5.95 2.62
N MET A 1060 -6.61 5.93 2.16
CA MET A 1060 -5.71 7.08 2.24
C MET A 1060 -6.23 8.26 1.39
N ARG A 1061 -6.73 8.00 0.18
CA ARG A 1061 -7.34 9.04 -0.68
C ARG A 1061 -8.54 9.67 0.03
N ALA A 1062 -9.46 8.84 0.53
CA ALA A 1062 -10.66 9.29 1.23
C ALA A 1062 -10.32 10.14 2.47
N ALA A 1063 -9.36 9.71 3.28
CA ALA A 1063 -8.93 10.46 4.47
C ALA A 1063 -8.25 11.80 4.11
N ARG A 1064 -7.43 11.84 3.04
CA ARG A 1064 -6.79 13.07 2.56
C ARG A 1064 -7.78 14.06 1.93
N ASP A 1065 -8.73 13.56 1.15
CA ASP A 1065 -9.78 14.38 0.56
C ASP A 1065 -10.68 14.98 1.66
N PHE A 1066 -11.03 14.16 2.66
CA PHE A 1066 -11.77 14.61 3.84
C PHE A 1066 -11.02 15.69 4.63
N SER A 1067 -9.77 15.40 5.05
CA SER A 1067 -8.96 16.34 5.83
C SER A 1067 -8.64 17.64 5.09
N SER A 1068 -8.33 17.58 3.80
CA SER A 1068 -8.07 18.80 3.00
C SER A 1068 -9.30 19.68 2.85
N LYS A 1069 -10.49 19.08 2.71
CA LYS A 1069 -11.75 19.84 2.72
C LYS A 1069 -12.01 20.45 4.09
N MET A 1070 -11.90 19.67 5.16
CA MET A 1070 -12.12 20.18 6.53
C MET A 1070 -11.13 21.28 6.89
N SER A 1071 -9.86 21.14 6.49
CA SER A 1071 -8.84 22.15 6.68
C SER A 1071 -9.21 23.49 6.01
N LYS A 1072 -9.77 23.43 4.79
CA LYS A 1072 -10.25 24.61 4.06
C LYS A 1072 -11.53 25.21 4.64
N ASP A 1073 -12.51 24.37 4.98
CA ASP A 1073 -13.83 24.81 5.46
C ASP A 1073 -13.73 25.44 6.86
N LEU A 1074 -12.87 24.89 7.72
CA LEU A 1074 -12.69 25.34 9.10
C LEU A 1074 -11.55 26.35 9.27
N GLN A 1075 -10.75 26.62 8.22
CA GLN A 1075 -9.55 27.48 8.28
C GLN A 1075 -8.54 26.99 9.33
N MET A 1076 -8.30 25.69 9.39
CA MET A 1076 -7.36 25.03 10.32
C MET A 1076 -6.43 24.09 9.55
N GLU A 1077 -5.18 23.92 9.98
CA GLU A 1077 -4.28 22.93 9.38
C GLU A 1077 -4.55 21.53 9.96
N ILE A 1078 -5.12 20.66 9.12
CA ILE A 1078 -5.50 19.30 9.51
C ILE A 1078 -4.91 18.31 8.51
N PHE A 1079 -4.29 17.25 9.01
CA PHE A 1079 -3.83 16.15 8.17
C PHE A 1079 -4.12 14.78 8.80
N PRO A 1080 -4.35 13.75 7.99
CA PRO A 1080 -4.57 12.40 8.45
C PRO A 1080 -3.24 11.63 8.49
N TYR A 1081 -2.99 10.91 9.58
CA TYR A 1081 -1.81 10.07 9.75
C TYR A 1081 -2.22 8.63 10.06
N SER A 1082 -1.62 7.69 9.34
CA SER A 1082 -1.63 6.27 9.66
C SER A 1082 -0.27 5.68 9.26
N VAL A 1083 0.14 4.61 9.92
CA VAL A 1083 1.49 4.02 9.78
C VAL A 1083 1.85 3.67 8.33
N PHE A 1084 0.88 3.26 7.53
CA PHE A 1084 1.11 2.82 6.14
C PHE A 1084 1.13 3.97 5.12
N TYR A 1085 0.67 5.18 5.46
CA TYR A 1085 0.51 6.26 4.48
C TYR A 1085 1.80 6.60 3.74
N ILE A 1086 2.94 6.54 4.44
CA ILE A 1086 4.26 6.83 3.86
C ILE A 1086 4.60 5.92 2.67
N PHE A 1087 4.17 4.66 2.69
CA PHE A 1087 4.46 3.70 1.62
C PHE A 1087 3.44 3.76 0.48
N PHE A 1088 2.17 4.08 0.76
CA PHE A 1088 1.09 4.02 -0.23
C PHE A 1088 0.84 5.36 -0.95
N GLU A 1089 1.40 6.48 -0.47
CA GLU A 1089 1.29 7.79 -1.12
C GLU A 1089 1.71 7.76 -2.60
N GLN A 1090 2.75 7.00 -2.93
CA GLN A 1090 3.29 6.89 -4.27
C GLN A 1090 2.25 6.45 -5.32
N TYR A 1091 1.26 5.64 -4.91
CA TYR A 1091 0.24 5.10 -5.80
C TYR A 1091 -0.85 6.10 -6.17
N LEU A 1092 -0.99 7.21 -5.42
CA LEU A 1092 -1.92 8.29 -5.76
C LEU A 1092 -1.49 9.00 -7.06
N GLY A 1093 -0.18 9.13 -7.29
CA GLY A 1093 0.40 9.83 -8.45
C GLY A 1093 1.09 8.94 -9.48
N VAL A 1094 1.03 7.60 -9.34
CA VAL A 1094 1.82 6.67 -10.16
C VAL A 1094 1.47 6.75 -11.65
N TRP A 1095 0.18 6.87 -12.00
CA TRP A 1095 -0.26 7.00 -13.39
C TRP A 1095 0.29 8.25 -14.07
N LYS A 1096 0.21 9.40 -13.39
CA LYS A 1096 0.77 10.66 -13.88
C LYS A 1096 2.27 10.54 -14.12
N THR A 1097 2.98 9.92 -13.18
CA THR A 1097 4.43 9.70 -13.27
C THR A 1097 4.79 8.76 -14.42
N ALA A 1098 4.05 7.64 -14.57
CA ALA A 1098 4.26 6.67 -15.63
C ALA A 1098 4.10 7.28 -17.03
N ILE A 1099 2.98 7.98 -17.27
CA ILE A 1099 2.70 8.64 -18.56
C ILE A 1099 3.75 9.70 -18.86
N MET A 1100 4.09 10.54 -17.88
CA MET A 1100 5.11 11.57 -18.04
C MET A 1100 6.46 10.96 -18.44
N ASN A 1101 6.92 9.92 -17.76
CA ASN A 1101 8.19 9.27 -18.06
C ASN A 1101 8.20 8.61 -19.44
N ILE A 1102 7.13 7.90 -19.81
CA ILE A 1102 7.00 7.26 -21.13
C ILE A 1102 7.03 8.32 -22.23
N CYS A 1103 6.27 9.41 -22.09
CA CYS A 1103 6.24 10.49 -23.07
C CYS A 1103 7.58 11.20 -23.21
N VAL A 1104 8.26 11.53 -22.10
CA VAL A 1104 9.58 12.18 -22.13
C VAL A 1104 10.64 11.25 -22.72
N CYS A 1105 10.61 9.95 -22.39
CA CYS A 1105 11.52 8.96 -22.96
C CYS A 1105 11.34 8.82 -24.47
N LEU A 1106 10.09 8.60 -24.94
CA LEU A 1106 9.78 8.53 -26.37
C LEU A 1106 10.18 9.80 -27.12
N GLY A 1107 9.93 10.98 -26.53
CA GLY A 1107 10.34 12.27 -27.09
C GLY A 1107 11.87 12.39 -27.19
N THR A 1108 12.60 11.96 -26.17
CA THR A 1108 14.07 11.99 -26.15
C THR A 1108 14.66 11.08 -27.22
N ILE A 1109 14.15 9.86 -27.34
CA ILE A 1109 14.59 8.90 -28.37
C ILE A 1109 14.26 9.41 -29.77
N PHE A 1110 13.10 10.04 -29.96
CA PHE A 1110 12.75 10.67 -31.23
C PHE A 1110 13.76 11.75 -31.63
N VAL A 1111 14.16 12.62 -30.70
CA VAL A 1111 15.17 13.67 -30.94
C VAL A 1111 16.51 13.04 -31.33
N VAL A 1112 16.96 12.02 -30.59
CA VAL A 1112 18.23 11.33 -30.88
C VAL A 1112 18.20 10.67 -32.26
N CYS A 1113 17.15 9.91 -32.56
CA CYS A 1113 16.95 9.28 -33.86
C CYS A 1113 16.89 10.31 -34.99
N PHE A 1114 16.27 11.47 -34.76
CA PHE A 1114 16.17 12.56 -35.73
C PHE A 1114 17.54 13.18 -36.02
N LEU A 1115 18.32 13.47 -34.97
CA LEU A 1115 19.66 14.06 -35.11
C LEU A 1115 20.60 13.13 -35.87
N VAL A 1116 20.64 11.84 -35.53
CA VAL A 1116 21.57 10.89 -36.14
C VAL A 1116 21.12 10.47 -37.55
N THR A 1117 19.84 10.18 -37.76
CA THR A 1117 19.33 9.73 -39.08
C THR A 1117 19.14 10.90 -40.06
N SER A 1118 19.03 12.13 -39.55
CA SER A 1118 18.74 13.36 -40.32
C SER A 1118 17.48 13.24 -41.21
N SER A 1119 16.48 12.45 -40.77
CA SER A 1119 15.25 12.18 -41.50
C SER A 1119 14.06 12.16 -40.55
N LEU A 1120 13.24 13.22 -40.58
CA LEU A 1120 12.04 13.33 -39.75
C LEU A 1120 11.10 12.13 -39.96
N TRP A 1121 10.98 11.65 -41.20
CA TRP A 1121 10.04 10.59 -41.54
C TRP A 1121 10.48 9.22 -40.99
N ALA A 1122 11.78 8.90 -41.07
CA ALA A 1122 12.31 7.66 -40.50
C ALA A 1122 12.17 7.63 -38.98
N SER A 1123 12.51 8.74 -38.31
CA SER A 1123 12.39 8.88 -36.86
C SER A 1123 10.94 8.83 -36.39
N ALA A 1124 9.99 9.37 -37.16
CA ALA A 1124 8.56 9.28 -36.86
C ALA A 1124 8.04 7.83 -36.96
N ILE A 1125 8.50 7.04 -37.95
CA ILE A 1125 8.14 5.62 -38.06
C ILE A 1125 8.65 4.84 -36.84
N ILE A 1126 9.91 5.04 -36.45
CA ILE A 1126 10.48 4.42 -35.25
C ILE A 1126 9.65 4.79 -34.01
N LEU A 1127 9.33 6.07 -33.83
CA LEU A 1127 8.52 6.55 -32.70
C LEU A 1127 7.14 5.87 -32.64
N ILE A 1128 6.44 5.74 -33.77
CA ILE A 1128 5.13 5.08 -33.82
C ILE A 1128 5.25 3.60 -33.43
N VAL A 1129 6.26 2.90 -33.95
CA VAL A 1129 6.48 1.48 -33.63
C VAL A 1129 6.83 1.30 -32.15
N LEU A 1130 7.69 2.16 -31.59
CA LEU A 1130 8.01 2.13 -30.16
C LEU A 1130 6.80 2.41 -29.29
N ALA A 1131 5.95 3.37 -29.67
CA ALA A 1131 4.70 3.65 -28.96
C ALA A 1131 3.76 2.44 -28.98
N MET A 1132 3.64 1.74 -30.11
CA MET A 1132 2.85 0.50 -30.21
C MET A 1132 3.41 -0.60 -29.29
N ILE A 1133 4.73 -0.81 -29.27
CA ILE A 1133 5.37 -1.81 -28.40
C ILE A 1133 5.05 -1.54 -26.92
N VAL A 1134 5.13 -0.28 -26.46
CA VAL A 1134 4.82 0.08 -25.07
C VAL A 1134 3.36 -0.14 -24.74
N LEU A 1135 2.44 0.26 -25.64
CA LEU A 1135 1.01 0.04 -25.44
C LEU A 1135 0.69 -1.45 -25.34
N ASP A 1136 1.29 -2.26 -26.21
CA ASP A 1136 1.10 -3.70 -26.21
C ASP A 1136 1.67 -4.38 -24.97
N LEU A 1137 2.82 -3.88 -24.48
CA LEU A 1137 3.37 -4.33 -23.20
C LEU A 1137 2.43 -4.00 -22.03
N MET A 1138 1.86 -2.79 -21.99
CA MET A 1138 0.84 -2.43 -21.00
C MET A 1138 -0.43 -3.29 -21.10
N GLY A 1139 -0.85 -3.64 -22.32
CA GLY A 1139 -1.96 -4.56 -22.56
C GLY A 1139 -1.68 -5.97 -22.03
N VAL A 1140 -0.48 -6.50 -22.26
CA VAL A 1140 -0.05 -7.80 -21.72
C VAL A 1140 0.10 -7.76 -20.20
N MET A 1141 0.61 -6.68 -19.62
CA MET A 1141 0.64 -6.49 -18.17
C MET A 1141 -0.74 -6.63 -17.56
N ALA A 1142 -1.78 -6.07 -18.19
CA ALA A 1142 -3.15 -6.19 -17.72
C ALA A 1142 -3.69 -7.62 -17.81
N ILE A 1143 -3.30 -8.39 -18.83
CA ILE A 1143 -3.70 -9.80 -18.99
C ILE A 1143 -3.01 -10.68 -17.93
N LEU A 1144 -1.73 -10.43 -17.65
CA LEU A 1144 -0.93 -11.17 -16.68
C LEU A 1144 -1.20 -10.77 -15.22
N GLY A 1145 -2.05 -9.77 -14.99
CA GLY A 1145 -2.34 -9.27 -13.64
C GLY A 1145 -1.18 -8.51 -12.99
N ILE A 1146 -0.25 -7.98 -13.79
CA ILE A 1146 0.90 -7.21 -13.30
C ILE A 1146 0.43 -5.80 -12.94
N GLN A 1147 0.63 -5.41 -11.69
CA GLN A 1147 0.19 -4.12 -11.16
C GLN A 1147 1.13 -2.97 -11.56
N LEU A 1148 0.61 -1.75 -11.59
CA LEU A 1148 1.37 -0.55 -11.90
C LEU A 1148 2.00 0.04 -10.62
N ASN A 1149 3.31 -0.08 -10.51
CA ASN A 1149 4.16 0.46 -9.45
C ASN A 1149 5.47 1.01 -9.99
N ALA A 1150 6.31 1.55 -9.09
CA ALA A 1150 7.63 2.08 -9.39
C ALA A 1150 8.51 1.15 -10.25
N ILE A 1151 8.56 -0.14 -9.91
CA ILE A 1151 9.38 -1.15 -10.58
C ILE A 1151 8.86 -1.36 -12.01
N SER A 1152 7.56 -1.56 -12.15
CA SER A 1152 6.92 -1.72 -13.46
C SER A 1152 7.10 -0.48 -14.35
N VAL A 1153 7.09 0.74 -13.79
CA VAL A 1153 7.32 1.99 -14.53
C VAL A 1153 8.76 2.05 -15.05
N VAL A 1154 9.75 1.68 -14.24
CA VAL A 1154 11.14 1.57 -14.70
C VAL A 1154 11.26 0.52 -15.80
N ASN A 1155 10.65 -0.66 -15.61
CA ASN A 1155 10.70 -1.73 -16.60
C ASN A 1155 10.00 -1.34 -17.91
N LEU A 1156 8.91 -0.55 -17.85
CA LEU A 1156 8.28 0.03 -19.03
C LEU A 1156 9.21 1.01 -19.75
N VAL A 1157 9.90 1.91 -19.04
CA VAL A 1157 10.82 2.86 -19.69
C VAL A 1157 12.06 2.16 -20.25
N MET A 1158 12.60 1.19 -19.51
CA MET A 1158 13.68 0.31 -19.96
C MET A 1158 13.28 -0.48 -21.20
N SER A 1159 12.04 -0.93 -21.28
CA SER A 1159 11.53 -1.65 -22.44
C SER A 1159 11.59 -0.80 -23.72
N ILE A 1160 11.42 0.53 -23.60
CA ILE A 1160 11.58 1.45 -24.74
C ILE A 1160 13.03 1.44 -25.21
N GLY A 1161 14.00 1.51 -24.29
CA GLY A 1161 15.43 1.45 -24.63
C GLY A 1161 15.79 0.16 -25.38
N ILE A 1162 15.41 -0.99 -24.84
CA ILE A 1162 15.64 -2.30 -25.48
C ILE A 1162 14.88 -2.43 -26.82
N ALA A 1163 13.68 -1.86 -26.92
CA ALA A 1163 12.88 -1.88 -28.14
C ALA A 1163 13.50 -1.08 -29.30
N VAL A 1164 14.32 -0.06 -28.99
CA VAL A 1164 15.03 0.75 -29.98
C VAL A 1164 15.99 -0.11 -30.81
N GLU A 1165 16.68 -1.07 -30.19
CA GLU A 1165 17.65 -1.93 -30.88
C GLU A 1165 17.00 -2.73 -32.01
N PHE A 1166 15.81 -3.30 -31.77
CA PHE A 1166 15.05 -4.02 -32.80
C PHE A 1166 14.67 -3.13 -34.00
N CYS A 1167 14.44 -1.83 -33.76
CA CYS A 1167 13.90 -0.92 -34.77
C CYS A 1167 15.00 -0.15 -35.54
N VAL A 1168 16.01 0.34 -34.84
CA VAL A 1168 17.04 1.24 -35.39
C VAL A 1168 17.94 0.50 -36.39
N HIS A 1169 18.39 -0.71 -36.09
CA HIS A 1169 19.29 -1.45 -36.98
C HIS A 1169 18.63 -1.75 -38.34
N ILE A 1170 17.35 -2.16 -38.33
CA ILE A 1170 16.58 -2.43 -39.55
C ILE A 1170 16.30 -1.13 -40.32
N THR A 1171 15.92 -0.06 -39.62
CA THR A 1171 15.63 1.23 -40.26
C THR A 1171 16.89 1.86 -40.87
N HIS A 1172 18.04 1.79 -40.17
CA HIS A 1172 19.31 2.28 -40.69
C HIS A 1172 19.75 1.49 -41.93
N ALA A 1173 19.64 0.15 -41.91
CA ALA A 1173 19.92 -0.68 -43.08
C ALA A 1173 18.98 -0.35 -44.26
N PHE A 1174 17.71 -0.07 -44.00
CA PHE A 1174 16.77 0.40 -45.03
C PHE A 1174 17.17 1.75 -45.62
N MET A 1175 17.65 2.68 -44.78
CA MET A 1175 18.09 4.01 -45.21
C MET A 1175 19.32 3.99 -46.12
N ILE A 1176 20.23 3.04 -45.90
CA ILE A 1176 21.44 2.86 -46.73
C ILE A 1176 21.14 2.06 -48.01
N GLY A 1177 20.14 1.17 -47.98
CA GLY A 1177 19.78 0.33 -49.12
C GLY A 1177 19.44 1.12 -50.39
N THR A 1178 19.79 0.55 -51.54
CA THR A 1178 19.57 1.14 -52.88
C THR A 1178 18.41 0.44 -53.59
N GLY A 1179 17.55 1.20 -54.27
CA GLY A 1179 16.41 0.65 -55.03
C GLY A 1179 15.06 1.26 -54.63
N ASP A 1180 13.97 0.61 -55.03
CA ASP A 1180 12.61 0.92 -54.61
C ASP A 1180 12.36 0.50 -53.14
N ARG A 1181 11.25 0.96 -52.55
CA ARG A 1181 10.96 0.70 -51.11
C ARG A 1181 10.89 -0.79 -50.80
N GLU A 1182 10.39 -1.61 -51.70
CA GLU A 1182 10.23 -3.04 -51.48
C GLU A 1182 11.57 -3.78 -51.51
N THR A 1183 12.41 -3.50 -52.50
CA THR A 1183 13.76 -4.07 -52.56
C THR A 1183 14.63 -3.62 -51.39
N ARG A 1184 14.55 -2.34 -50.98
CA ARG A 1184 15.25 -1.81 -49.80
C ARG A 1184 14.82 -2.48 -48.50
N ALA A 1185 13.52 -2.71 -48.31
CA ALA A 1185 13.02 -3.44 -47.13
C ALA A 1185 13.54 -4.88 -47.09
N ARG A 1186 13.55 -5.56 -48.24
CA ARG A 1186 14.08 -6.92 -48.35
C ARG A 1186 15.59 -6.98 -48.14
N GLN A 1187 16.33 -6.00 -48.64
CA GLN A 1187 17.77 -5.87 -48.45
C GLN A 1187 18.12 -5.59 -46.97
N ALA A 1188 17.37 -4.73 -46.29
CA ALA A 1188 17.54 -4.48 -44.86
C ALA A 1188 17.34 -5.75 -44.03
N LEU A 1189 16.31 -6.54 -44.36
CA LEU A 1189 16.00 -7.78 -43.66
C LEU A 1189 17.03 -8.89 -43.93
N SER A 1190 17.55 -8.99 -45.15
CA SER A 1190 18.56 -10.00 -45.49
C SER A 1190 19.93 -9.69 -44.89
N THR A 1191 20.29 -8.42 -44.74
CA THR A 1191 21.58 -7.98 -44.20
C THR A 1191 21.59 -7.97 -42.66
N MET A 1192 20.60 -7.32 -42.04
CA MET A 1192 20.57 -7.14 -40.58
C MET A 1192 19.61 -8.08 -39.86
N GLY A 1193 18.56 -8.60 -40.51
CA GLY A 1193 17.54 -9.43 -39.85
C GLY A 1193 18.09 -10.69 -39.18
N ALA A 1194 19.07 -11.36 -39.79
CA ALA A 1194 19.72 -12.53 -39.18
C ALA A 1194 20.57 -12.15 -37.96
N SER A 1195 21.21 -10.98 -37.98
CA SER A 1195 22.00 -10.48 -36.84
C SER A 1195 21.11 -10.00 -35.71
N VAL A 1196 19.97 -9.36 -36.00
CA VAL A 1196 18.97 -8.97 -35.00
C VAL A 1196 18.31 -10.21 -34.37
N PHE A 1197 17.93 -11.22 -35.16
CA PHE A 1197 17.31 -12.42 -34.61
C PHE A 1197 18.27 -13.24 -33.73
N SER A 1198 19.48 -13.53 -34.23
CA SER A 1198 20.45 -14.33 -33.46
C SER A 1198 21.13 -13.53 -32.37
N GLY A 1199 21.39 -12.24 -32.62
CA GLY A 1199 22.17 -11.40 -31.74
C GLY A 1199 21.35 -10.66 -30.70
N ILE A 1200 20.04 -10.44 -30.90
CA ILE A 1200 19.17 -9.67 -29.97
C ILE A 1200 18.02 -10.55 -29.45
N THR A 1201 17.27 -11.22 -30.33
CA THR A 1201 16.10 -12.01 -29.89
C THR A 1201 16.49 -13.24 -29.09
N LEU A 1202 17.41 -14.07 -29.61
CA LEU A 1202 17.78 -15.32 -28.95
C LEU A 1202 18.66 -15.11 -27.72
N THR A 1203 19.57 -14.12 -27.72
CA THR A 1203 20.39 -13.75 -26.55
C THR A 1203 19.50 -13.39 -25.37
N LYS A 1204 18.56 -12.45 -25.58
CA LYS A 1204 17.62 -12.02 -24.54
C LYS A 1204 16.67 -13.13 -24.11
N LEU A 1205 16.17 -13.95 -25.04
CA LEU A 1205 15.29 -15.07 -24.70
C LEU A 1205 15.99 -16.08 -23.77
N VAL A 1206 17.24 -16.45 -24.08
CA VAL A 1206 18.03 -17.37 -23.25
C VAL A 1206 18.29 -16.77 -21.86
N GLY A 1207 18.69 -15.50 -21.79
CA GLY A 1207 18.93 -14.82 -20.52
C GLY A 1207 17.69 -14.71 -19.65
N VAL A 1208 16.55 -14.34 -20.25
CA VAL A 1208 15.28 -14.16 -19.53
C VAL A 1208 14.73 -15.51 -19.03
N ILE A 1209 14.84 -16.60 -19.80
CA ILE A 1209 14.34 -17.92 -19.38
C ILE A 1209 14.95 -18.37 -18.04
N VAL A 1210 16.21 -18.05 -17.77
CA VAL A 1210 16.86 -18.41 -16.50
C VAL A 1210 16.19 -17.73 -15.29
N LEU A 1211 15.66 -16.51 -15.47
CA LEU A 1211 14.97 -15.77 -14.41
C LEU A 1211 13.67 -16.46 -13.94
N ARG A 1212 13.09 -17.37 -14.74
CA ARG A 1212 11.93 -18.17 -14.32
C ARG A 1212 12.20 -19.02 -13.08
N PHE A 1213 13.47 -19.37 -12.86
CA PHE A 1213 13.93 -20.20 -11.74
C PHE A 1213 14.40 -19.37 -10.53
N ALA A 1214 14.22 -18.04 -10.55
CA ALA A 1214 14.42 -17.20 -9.37
C ALA A 1214 13.48 -17.62 -8.24
N LYS A 1215 13.94 -17.52 -7.00
CA LYS A 1215 13.16 -17.86 -5.81
C LYS A 1215 12.19 -16.75 -5.42
N SER A 1216 12.57 -15.51 -5.70
CA SER A 1216 11.75 -14.32 -5.51
C SER A 1216 10.56 -14.24 -6.48
N GLU A 1217 9.40 -13.85 -5.95
CA GLU A 1217 8.22 -13.58 -6.77
C GLU A 1217 8.35 -12.26 -7.55
N VAL A 1218 8.99 -11.23 -6.99
CA VAL A 1218 9.23 -9.96 -7.69
C VAL A 1218 9.98 -10.21 -9.00
N PHE A 1219 11.03 -11.02 -8.95
CA PHE A 1219 11.80 -11.39 -10.13
C PHE A 1219 10.99 -12.18 -11.15
N VAL A 1220 10.16 -13.11 -10.71
CA VAL A 1220 9.33 -13.91 -11.61
C VAL A 1220 8.24 -13.06 -12.27
N VAL A 1221 7.54 -12.21 -11.52
CA VAL A 1221 6.39 -11.43 -12.01
C VAL A 1221 6.85 -10.17 -12.75
N TYR A 1222 7.67 -9.33 -12.14
CA TYR A 1222 8.00 -8.01 -12.70
C TYR A 1222 9.19 -8.02 -13.66
N TYR A 1223 10.10 -8.98 -13.58
CA TYR A 1223 11.25 -9.06 -14.48
C TYR A 1223 11.08 -10.16 -15.53
N PHE A 1224 10.90 -11.42 -15.15
CA PHE A 1224 10.77 -12.53 -16.10
C PHE A 1224 9.55 -12.38 -17.02
N GLN A 1225 8.33 -12.23 -16.49
CA GLN A 1225 7.14 -12.14 -17.32
C GLN A 1225 7.13 -10.88 -18.20
N MET A 1226 7.51 -9.72 -17.65
CA MET A 1226 7.57 -8.46 -18.41
C MET A 1226 8.64 -8.51 -19.50
N TYR A 1227 9.85 -9.00 -19.21
CA TYR A 1227 10.91 -9.07 -20.21
C TYR A 1227 10.64 -10.15 -21.26
N LEU A 1228 10.01 -11.27 -20.89
CA LEU A 1228 9.57 -12.26 -21.87
C LEU A 1228 8.55 -11.65 -22.84
N ALA A 1229 7.57 -10.92 -22.32
CA ALA A 1229 6.59 -10.19 -23.14
C ALA A 1229 7.28 -9.17 -24.05
N LEU A 1230 8.22 -8.38 -23.53
CA LEU A 1230 9.00 -7.41 -24.29
C LEU A 1230 9.79 -8.06 -25.44
N VAL A 1231 10.52 -9.15 -25.18
CA VAL A 1231 11.34 -9.83 -26.21
C VAL A 1231 10.46 -10.35 -27.34
N LEU A 1232 9.30 -10.93 -27.01
CA LEU A 1232 8.35 -11.45 -28.00
C LEU A 1232 7.70 -10.31 -28.80
N ILE A 1233 7.19 -9.27 -28.12
CA ILE A 1233 6.55 -8.12 -28.78
C ILE A 1233 7.57 -7.35 -29.63
N GLY A 1234 8.79 -7.14 -29.12
CA GLY A 1234 9.88 -6.48 -29.84
C GLY A 1234 10.33 -7.27 -31.08
N PHE A 1235 10.44 -8.59 -30.99
CA PHE A 1235 10.68 -9.46 -32.15
C PHE A 1235 9.58 -9.32 -33.21
N LEU A 1236 8.32 -9.41 -32.81
CA LEU A 1236 7.16 -9.29 -33.71
C LEU A 1236 7.12 -7.91 -34.38
N HIS A 1237 7.33 -6.83 -33.63
CA HIS A 1237 7.32 -5.48 -34.18
C HIS A 1237 8.54 -5.18 -35.07
N GLY A 1238 9.74 -5.56 -34.64
CA GLY A 1238 10.99 -5.26 -35.34
C GLY A 1238 11.22 -6.05 -36.62
N LEU A 1239 10.85 -7.34 -36.65
CA LEU A 1239 11.15 -8.23 -37.79
C LEU A 1239 9.93 -8.59 -38.66
N ILE A 1240 8.70 -8.22 -38.26
CA ILE A 1240 7.47 -8.45 -39.05
C ILE A 1240 6.80 -7.12 -39.40
N PHE A 1241 6.40 -6.33 -38.40
CA PHE A 1241 5.62 -5.11 -38.62
C PHE A 1241 6.45 -3.99 -39.29
N LEU A 1242 7.64 -3.68 -38.75
CA LEU A 1242 8.49 -2.60 -39.21
C LEU A 1242 8.90 -2.74 -40.70
N PRO A 1243 9.36 -3.90 -41.21
CA PRO A 1243 9.66 -4.06 -42.64
C PRO A 1243 8.45 -3.82 -43.55
N VAL A 1244 7.25 -4.21 -43.13
CA VAL A 1244 6.01 -3.96 -43.89
C VAL A 1244 5.71 -2.47 -43.95
N VAL A 1245 5.78 -1.76 -42.82
CA VAL A 1245 5.58 -0.30 -42.75
C VAL A 1245 6.61 0.45 -43.59
N LEU A 1246 7.89 0.08 -43.53
CA LEU A 1246 8.95 0.66 -44.35
C LEU A 1246 8.74 0.40 -45.85
N SER A 1247 8.22 -0.78 -46.22
CA SER A 1247 7.95 -1.10 -47.63
C SER A 1247 6.83 -0.25 -48.25
N LEU A 1248 5.85 0.19 -47.43
CA LEU A 1248 4.71 1.00 -47.90
C LEU A 1248 5.00 2.50 -47.79
N CYS A 1249 5.43 2.93 -46.61
CA CYS A 1249 5.52 4.33 -46.21
C CYS A 1249 6.95 4.74 -45.82
N GLY A 1250 7.97 3.97 -46.19
CA GLY A 1250 9.36 4.34 -45.90
C GLY A 1250 9.83 5.59 -46.65
N PRO A 1251 10.84 6.31 -46.13
CA PRO A 1251 11.39 7.50 -46.77
C PRO A 1251 11.89 7.23 -48.20
N PRO A 1252 11.69 8.18 -49.13
CA PRO A 1252 12.09 8.00 -50.51
C PRO A 1252 13.62 7.91 -50.59
N PRO A 1253 14.18 7.26 -51.63
CA PRO A 1253 15.63 7.30 -51.85
C PRO A 1253 16.07 8.78 -52.02
N LYS A 1254 17.16 9.18 -51.37
CA LYS A 1254 17.71 10.54 -51.54
C LYS A 1254 18.06 10.73 -53.03
N SER A 1255 17.44 11.71 -53.70
CA SER A 1255 17.53 11.86 -55.15
C SER A 1255 18.89 12.38 -55.61
N VAL A 1256 19.39 11.78 -56.70
CA VAL A 1256 20.52 12.29 -57.48
C VAL A 1256 19.98 13.39 -58.39
N LYS A 1257 20.43 14.64 -58.23
CA LYS A 1257 20.18 15.68 -59.25
C LYS A 1257 21.18 15.51 -60.39
N PRO A 1258 20.75 15.42 -61.66
CA PRO A 1258 21.67 15.49 -62.79
C PRO A 1258 22.20 16.93 -62.90
N VAL A 1259 23.52 17.08 -62.99
CA VAL A 1259 24.18 18.34 -63.37
C VAL A 1259 24.39 18.30 -64.88
N GLU A 1260 23.81 19.25 -65.61
CA GLU A 1260 24.10 19.49 -67.03
C GLU A 1260 25.61 19.75 -67.22
N GLN A 1261 26.25 18.92 -68.04
CA GLN A 1261 27.60 19.20 -68.53
C GLN A 1261 27.50 20.27 -69.63
N ASN A 1262 27.92 21.50 -69.31
CA ASN A 1262 28.27 22.49 -70.32
C ASN A 1262 29.57 22.06 -71.02
N HIS A 1263 29.49 21.83 -72.33
CA HIS A 1263 30.65 21.66 -73.20
C HIS A 1263 31.52 22.94 -73.21
N PRO A 1264 32.87 22.83 -73.13
CA PRO A 1264 33.76 23.95 -73.45
C PRO A 1264 33.91 24.09 -74.99
N PRO A 1265 34.10 25.31 -75.52
CA PRO A 1265 34.26 25.53 -76.95
C PRO A 1265 35.67 25.15 -77.42
N SER A 1266 35.73 24.63 -78.64
CA SER A 1266 36.94 24.39 -79.41
C SER A 1266 37.70 25.69 -79.66
N ALA A 1267 38.99 25.74 -79.30
CA ALA A 1267 39.93 26.76 -79.76
C ALA A 1267 41.09 26.09 -80.50
N SER A 1268 41.20 26.45 -81.77
CA SER A 1268 42.25 26.14 -82.74
C SER A 1268 43.62 26.68 -82.33
N THR A 1269 44.67 25.89 -82.53
CA THR A 1269 46.07 26.36 -82.52
C THR A 1269 46.55 26.55 -83.96
N GLU A 1270 46.70 27.81 -84.39
CA GLU A 1270 47.61 28.22 -85.47
C GLU A 1270 48.81 28.93 -84.83
N ARG A 1271 50.02 28.59 -85.31
CA ARG A 1271 51.33 29.29 -85.27
C ARG A 1271 51.60 30.25 -84.09
N THR A 1272 52.63 30.00 -83.28
CA THR A 1272 54.05 30.35 -83.53
C THR A 1272 54.88 29.82 -82.38
#